data_AF-A0AAD9QPD1-F1
#
_entry.id   AF-A0AAD9QPD1-F1
#
_cell.length_a   1.000
_cell.length_b   1.000
_cell.length_c   1.000
_cell.angle_alpha   90.00
_cell.angle_beta   90.00
_cell.angle_gamma   90.00
#
_symmetry.space_group_name_H-M   'P 1'
#
loop_
_entity.id
_entity.type
_entity.pdbx_description
1 polymer ?
#
loop_
_entity_poly.entity_id
_entity_poly.type
_entity_poly.pdbx_seq_one_letter_code
_entity_poly.pdbx_strand_id
1 'polypeptide(L)'
;MPILGLAFGCKLEGAMKNREKLQVHLVPHTHDDPGWLKTVDQYYLGTNNFIQQANVRKILNSVISELISDTKRRFIYVEIVFFERWWNEQSGTMKAEVKKLVADRRLEFINAGWCMNDEAATHYNGIIDQMTYGLNFVQETFGSDARPRIAWHIDPFGHSNEQASIFAQMSFDGFFVGRIDYQDKDVRVKQQRMELVWRGSKSLGKGSDIFTGVLFNGYNPPSGFCYDQFCVDPPVQTSTKNETVERFLKTTCKQSSHYKTNHIMLTMGSDFMYENASLWYTNLDKLIKYVNEMSLVVCFLTLLGFGSGFACKFDGTVADEATLQVHLVPHTHNDVGWLKTVDEYFYGANNSIQHAGVQYILDSVIPQLMADPLKRFIYVEIAFFERWWNEQSETMKAEVKKLVADRRLEFINAGWCMNDEAATHYNGIIDQMTYGLNFVQETFGSDARPRIAWHIDPFGHSNEQASIFSQMSFDGFFFGRIDYQDKDVRLKQQRMEMVWRGSKSLGKGSDIFTGVLFNVYNPPKGFCYDQFCADPPVQDDPNLYDLNIKETVNKFVATTCEQASHYKTNNIMLTMGSDFMYENANLWYKNLDKLIRYVNEDGRVNAFYSTPTIYLDALHKANQTWGLKTDDFFPYADCPHCYWSGYFTSRPALKRYIRLNNNLLQLINGPERGNNKSSDTLRRAMGVVQHHDAVTGTSKQHVADDYAKRLAIAAVECQGLITDVLGNMVVKSKGIQHPVMKFCDHLNISVCADTELKKAFTVTIYNAIAREVNTIVRLPLAVSTMAVYGPKGHPLASQILPISDATKQVQILQNQKQSRSAFEIMFEANVPALGFATYFINSTQHRSHLDKLFGSSPKKAPKKSEDTSIENEHITLTFSSDTGLLTSMTDKSSKVTTKLTQAFYWYNASEDHNQPSGAYIFRPNKSQPISFPQPVKTKLFNGSLVQEIRQDISPFISQVVRLYVGQRHAEFEYTVGPIPVADNWGKEIITRFDSDIQSNQVFFTDANGREMQERKVNYRPTWNLTVTEPVAGNYYPVNSRMYIKDAAKQLTILTDRSLGGSSLKAGSMEIMLHRRLLVDDKKGVGEALNETGISGKGLIVRGKLCVILAPPQSSAALHRELGEKLLLEPLLAFAPNSLTFEKWTGVYNSLHSGLTRELPPNVHLLTLETSKDLALLRVEHQYEVGEDAKLSQPVNISLAGLFTNFDVESMTEMNLSANQLLKDKRPLQWNIKRGAKNENEGRKRNSGARSPTDLNVELSPMQIRTFKAVIKRHIGN
;
A
#
# COMPACT_ATOMS: atom_id res chain seq x y z
N MET A 1 8.02 -58.62 19.93
CA MET A 1 9.20 -57.73 19.97
C MET A 1 8.94 -56.23 19.71
N PRO A 2 7.71 -55.67 19.49
CA PRO A 2 7.59 -54.26 19.07
C PRO A 2 8.02 -53.25 20.15
N ILE A 3 7.90 -53.60 21.44
CA ILE A 3 8.19 -52.71 22.57
C ILE A 3 9.64 -52.18 22.57
N LEU A 4 10.63 -52.96 22.09
CA LEU A 4 12.02 -52.49 22.03
C LEU A 4 12.21 -51.27 21.11
N GLY A 5 11.47 -51.18 19.99
CA GLY A 5 11.60 -50.05 19.07
C GLY A 5 11.20 -48.71 19.70
N LEU A 6 10.30 -48.74 20.68
CA LEU A 6 9.78 -47.55 21.36
C LEU A 6 10.74 -47.04 22.45
N ALA A 7 11.38 -47.96 23.18
CA ALA A 7 12.46 -47.62 24.11
C ALA A 7 13.67 -47.00 23.38
N PHE A 8 13.95 -47.41 22.14
CA PHE A 8 14.96 -46.78 21.27
C PHE A 8 14.54 -45.37 20.83
N GLY A 9 13.29 -45.17 20.38
CA GLY A 9 12.79 -43.84 19.99
C GLY A 9 12.88 -42.82 21.12
N CYS A 10 12.48 -43.21 22.33
CA CYS A 10 12.53 -42.38 23.53
C CYS A 10 13.96 -41.92 23.90
N LYS A 11 15.00 -42.67 23.50
CA LYS A 11 16.41 -42.27 23.64
C LYS A 11 16.93 -41.43 22.47
N LEU A 12 16.44 -41.64 21.25
CA LEU A 12 16.93 -40.94 20.07
C LEU A 12 16.63 -39.42 20.09
N GLU A 13 15.53 -39.00 20.72
CA GLU A 13 15.23 -37.58 20.96
C GLU A 13 15.80 -37.06 22.29
N GLY A 14 16.13 -37.95 23.24
CA GLY A 14 16.63 -37.60 24.58
C GLY A 14 18.16 -37.56 24.75
N ALA A 15 18.95 -38.07 23.79
CA ALA A 15 20.39 -38.34 23.93
C ALA A 15 21.34 -37.12 23.93
N MET A 16 20.90 -35.97 24.47
CA MET A 16 21.79 -34.87 24.89
C MET A 16 21.64 -34.47 26.37
N LYS A 17 20.96 -35.29 27.19
CA LYS A 17 20.91 -35.14 28.66
C LYS A 17 21.43 -36.40 29.36
N ASN A 18 21.83 -36.24 30.63
CA ASN A 18 22.59 -37.24 31.39
C ASN A 18 21.81 -38.55 31.62
N ARG A 19 22.52 -39.60 32.08
CA ARG A 19 22.08 -41.02 32.16
C ARG A 19 21.00 -41.31 33.23
N GLU A 20 20.01 -40.45 33.40
CA GLU A 20 18.97 -40.57 34.42
C GLU A 20 17.68 -41.17 33.84
N LYS A 21 16.85 -41.78 34.70
CA LYS A 21 15.54 -42.34 34.30
C LYS A 21 14.51 -41.21 34.21
N LEU A 22 13.69 -41.21 33.16
CA LEU A 22 12.49 -40.36 33.08
C LEU A 22 11.56 -40.63 34.27
N GLN A 23 11.20 -39.58 35.00
CA GLN A 23 10.23 -39.60 36.09
C GLN A 23 8.87 -39.14 35.57
N VAL A 24 7.81 -39.84 35.95
CA VAL A 24 6.45 -39.57 35.48
C VAL A 24 5.53 -39.35 36.68
N HIS A 25 5.16 -38.10 36.91
CA HIS A 25 4.23 -37.71 37.97
C HIS A 25 2.80 -37.88 37.47
N LEU A 26 2.04 -38.78 38.09
CA LEU A 26 0.60 -38.89 37.87
C LEU A 26 -0.10 -38.02 38.92
N VAL A 27 -1.00 -37.13 38.49
CA VAL A 27 -1.63 -36.13 39.37
C VAL A 27 -3.15 -36.26 39.35
N PRO A 28 -3.73 -37.04 40.30
CA PRO A 28 -5.17 -37.12 40.56
C PRO A 28 -5.77 -35.78 40.98
N HIS A 29 -6.81 -35.34 40.25
CA HIS A 29 -7.56 -34.11 40.56
C HIS A 29 -8.99 -34.17 40.01
N THR A 30 -9.81 -33.18 40.38
CA THR A 30 -11.02 -32.78 39.66
C THR A 30 -10.93 -31.28 39.37
N HIS A 31 -11.81 -30.78 38.50
CA HIS A 31 -12.12 -29.36 38.36
C HIS A 31 -13.63 -29.21 38.53
N ASP A 32 -14.07 -28.43 39.52
CA ASP A 32 -15.49 -28.35 39.88
C ASP A 32 -16.02 -26.91 39.65
N ASP A 33 -16.58 -26.63 38.46
CA ASP A 33 -17.13 -25.31 38.11
C ASP A 33 -18.22 -24.80 39.08
N PRO A 34 -18.01 -23.68 39.78
CA PRO A 34 -19.01 -23.09 40.66
C PRO A 34 -19.99 -22.19 39.90
N GLY A 35 -20.76 -22.77 38.97
CA GLY A 35 -21.91 -22.12 38.33
C GLY A 35 -21.93 -22.06 36.80
N TRP A 36 -21.48 -23.10 36.11
CA TRP A 36 -21.48 -23.17 34.63
C TRP A 36 -22.83 -23.61 34.02
N LEU A 37 -23.17 -24.90 34.04
CA LEU A 37 -24.43 -25.43 33.48
C LEU A 37 -25.53 -25.62 34.54
N LYS A 38 -25.14 -25.82 35.80
CA LYS A 38 -26.00 -25.99 36.98
C LYS A 38 -25.72 -24.87 37.98
N THR A 39 -26.61 -24.63 38.94
CA THR A 39 -26.30 -23.71 40.05
C THR A 39 -25.27 -24.33 41.00
N VAL A 40 -24.58 -23.51 41.80
CA VAL A 40 -23.62 -23.97 42.83
C VAL A 40 -24.28 -25.02 43.76
N ASP A 41 -25.51 -24.80 44.22
CA ASP A 41 -26.25 -25.79 45.01
C ASP A 41 -26.51 -27.11 44.27
N GLN A 42 -26.80 -27.04 42.97
CA GLN A 42 -27.10 -28.21 42.15
C GLN A 42 -25.85 -29.04 41.83
N TYR A 43 -24.70 -28.39 41.62
CA TYR A 43 -23.40 -29.06 41.52
C TYR A 43 -22.99 -29.71 42.85
N TYR A 44 -23.10 -28.96 43.95
CA TYR A 44 -22.71 -29.46 45.27
C TYR A 44 -23.55 -30.67 45.70
N LEU A 45 -24.88 -30.55 45.68
CA LEU A 45 -25.79 -31.60 46.12
C LEU A 45 -25.95 -32.74 45.09
N GLY A 46 -25.46 -32.55 43.86
CA GLY A 46 -25.73 -33.46 42.74
C GLY A 46 -27.21 -33.58 42.42
N THR A 47 -27.93 -32.47 42.37
CA THR A 47 -29.32 -32.40 41.91
C THR A 47 -29.38 -31.89 40.48
N ASN A 48 -30.55 -32.02 39.82
CA ASN A 48 -30.75 -31.63 38.42
C ASN A 48 -29.77 -32.30 37.42
N ASN A 49 -29.45 -33.58 37.65
CA ASN A 49 -28.45 -34.33 36.88
C ASN A 49 -28.86 -34.67 35.44
N PHE A 50 -30.02 -34.21 34.98
CA PHE A 50 -30.40 -34.22 33.56
C PHE A 50 -29.55 -33.24 32.73
N ILE A 51 -29.15 -32.11 33.32
CA ILE A 51 -28.29 -31.11 32.64
C ILE A 51 -26.84 -31.61 32.57
N GLN A 52 -26.29 -32.01 33.72
CA GLN A 52 -24.96 -32.59 33.85
C GLN A 52 -24.94 -33.51 35.07
N GLN A 53 -24.51 -34.76 34.89
CA GLN A 53 -24.31 -35.68 36.01
C GLN A 53 -23.00 -35.32 36.70
N ALA A 54 -23.11 -34.58 37.81
CA ALA A 54 -21.99 -34.04 38.57
C ALA A 54 -22.45 -33.75 40.01
N ASN A 55 -21.76 -34.32 41.00
CA ASN A 55 -22.07 -34.26 42.42
C ASN A 55 -20.77 -34.08 43.25
N VAL A 56 -20.41 -32.84 43.55
CA VAL A 56 -19.13 -32.51 44.23
C VAL A 56 -19.07 -33.12 45.64
N ARG A 57 -20.19 -33.15 46.36
CA ARG A 57 -20.28 -33.81 47.67
C ARG A 57 -19.96 -35.31 47.60
N LYS A 58 -20.33 -36.00 46.50
CA LYS A 58 -19.97 -37.41 46.25
C LYS A 58 -18.49 -37.56 45.85
N ILE A 59 -17.93 -36.65 45.03
CA ILE A 59 -16.50 -36.62 44.70
C ILE A 59 -15.67 -36.57 45.98
N LEU A 60 -15.90 -35.55 46.83
CA LEU A 60 -15.15 -35.35 48.07
C LEU A 60 -15.29 -36.56 49.03
N ASN A 61 -16.49 -37.11 49.21
CA ASN A 61 -16.68 -38.34 49.98
C ASN A 61 -15.86 -39.53 49.44
N SER A 62 -15.82 -39.72 48.12
CA SER A 62 -15.11 -40.84 47.49
C SER A 62 -13.59 -40.67 47.59
N VAL A 63 -13.08 -39.47 47.27
CA VAL A 63 -11.65 -39.14 47.33
C VAL A 63 -11.11 -39.31 48.76
N ILE A 64 -11.76 -38.73 49.76
CA ILE A 64 -11.31 -38.82 51.16
C ILE A 64 -11.31 -40.27 51.66
N SER A 65 -12.32 -41.07 51.30
CA SER A 65 -12.35 -42.51 51.60
C SER A 65 -11.13 -43.25 51.02
N GLU A 66 -10.77 -42.99 49.76
CA GLU A 66 -9.65 -43.67 49.11
C GLU A 66 -8.27 -43.15 49.54
N LEU A 67 -8.20 -41.92 50.05
CA LEU A 67 -7.01 -41.41 50.72
C LEU A 67 -6.85 -42.04 52.12
N ILE A 68 -7.94 -42.27 52.87
CA ILE A 68 -7.86 -43.00 54.15
C ILE A 68 -7.44 -44.47 53.92
N SER A 69 -7.85 -45.10 52.80
CA SER A 69 -7.65 -46.55 52.58
C SER A 69 -6.24 -46.99 52.16
N ASP A 70 -5.46 -46.21 51.39
CA ASP A 70 -4.01 -46.47 51.17
C ASP A 70 -3.16 -45.19 51.29
N THR A 71 -2.25 -45.22 52.27
CA THR A 71 -1.15 -44.27 52.54
C THR A 71 -0.38 -43.74 51.33
N LYS A 72 -0.29 -44.49 50.22
CA LYS A 72 0.47 -44.08 49.01
C LYS A 72 -0.28 -43.07 48.15
N ARG A 73 -1.62 -43.04 48.26
CA ARG A 73 -2.50 -42.24 47.40
C ARG A 73 -2.44 -40.76 47.77
N ARG A 74 -2.53 -39.90 46.75
CA ARG A 74 -2.45 -38.44 46.83
C ARG A 74 -3.45 -37.80 45.87
N PHE A 75 -4.09 -36.71 46.30
CA PHE A 75 -5.06 -35.95 45.50
C PHE A 75 -4.86 -34.44 45.68
N ILE A 76 -5.09 -33.66 44.62
CA ILE A 76 -5.12 -32.19 44.69
C ILE A 76 -6.56 -31.67 44.49
N TYR A 77 -6.95 -30.64 45.24
CA TYR A 77 -8.29 -30.04 45.17
C TYR A 77 -8.25 -28.51 45.15
N VAL A 78 -9.19 -27.87 44.43
CA VAL A 78 -9.10 -26.46 44.03
C VAL A 78 -10.18 -25.56 44.67
N GLU A 79 -11.47 -25.86 44.47
CA GLU A 79 -12.55 -24.88 44.68
C GLU A 79 -13.11 -24.88 46.12
N ILE A 80 -12.65 -23.93 46.95
CA ILE A 80 -12.98 -23.91 48.39
C ILE A 80 -14.48 -23.67 48.66
N VAL A 81 -15.23 -23.02 47.76
CA VAL A 81 -16.69 -22.87 47.87
C VAL A 81 -17.44 -24.20 48.05
N PHE A 82 -16.92 -25.29 47.47
CA PHE A 82 -17.47 -26.63 47.66
C PHE A 82 -16.82 -27.37 48.84
N PHE A 83 -15.52 -27.19 49.05
CA PHE A 83 -14.83 -27.87 50.14
C PHE A 83 -15.25 -27.37 51.53
N GLU A 84 -15.39 -26.06 51.75
CA GLU A 84 -15.89 -25.53 53.02
C GLU A 84 -17.29 -26.10 53.32
N ARG A 85 -18.16 -26.12 52.30
CA ARG A 85 -19.54 -26.61 52.46
C ARG A 85 -19.56 -28.09 52.83
N TRP A 86 -18.73 -28.91 52.19
CA TRP A 86 -18.53 -30.31 52.55
C TRP A 86 -17.97 -30.45 53.97
N TRP A 87 -16.94 -29.68 54.31
CA TRP A 87 -16.30 -29.67 55.62
C TRP A 87 -17.30 -29.35 56.73
N ASN A 88 -18.15 -28.34 56.56
CA ASN A 88 -19.09 -27.91 57.59
C ASN A 88 -20.12 -28.99 57.95
N GLU A 89 -20.42 -29.93 57.04
CA GLU A 89 -21.25 -31.11 57.32
C GLU A 89 -20.51 -32.26 58.04
N GLN A 90 -19.17 -32.28 58.06
CA GLN A 90 -18.42 -33.43 58.56
C GLN A 90 -18.38 -33.56 60.09
N SER A 91 -18.41 -34.82 60.55
CA SER A 91 -18.24 -35.20 61.96
C SER A 91 -16.84 -34.87 62.48
N GLY A 92 -16.68 -34.69 63.79
CA GLY A 92 -15.38 -34.41 64.41
C GLY A 92 -14.30 -35.44 64.08
N THR A 93 -14.66 -36.73 63.97
CA THR A 93 -13.75 -37.81 63.58
C THR A 93 -13.29 -37.68 62.13
N MET A 94 -14.21 -37.41 61.19
CA MET A 94 -13.85 -37.19 59.78
C MET A 94 -13.00 -35.92 59.63
N LYS A 95 -13.31 -34.86 60.38
CA LYS A 95 -12.50 -33.64 60.44
C LYS A 95 -11.08 -33.90 60.94
N ALA A 96 -10.89 -34.83 61.88
CA ALA A 96 -9.58 -35.23 62.37
C ALA A 96 -8.78 -36.04 61.33
N GLU A 97 -9.39 -37.03 60.67
CA GLU A 97 -8.71 -37.80 59.60
C GLU A 97 -8.36 -36.91 58.40
N VAL A 98 -9.24 -35.99 57.98
CA VAL A 98 -8.93 -35.03 56.90
C VAL A 98 -7.78 -34.09 57.30
N LYS A 99 -7.75 -33.57 58.53
CA LYS A 99 -6.60 -32.78 59.04
C LYS A 99 -5.29 -33.57 58.97
N LYS A 100 -5.33 -34.87 59.28
CA LYS A 100 -4.17 -35.77 59.16
C LYS A 100 -3.78 -36.02 57.69
N LEU A 101 -4.73 -36.26 56.79
CA LEU A 101 -4.46 -36.39 55.35
C LEU A 101 -3.77 -35.13 54.78
N VAL A 102 -4.13 -33.95 55.26
CA VAL A 102 -3.52 -32.68 54.87
C VAL A 102 -2.11 -32.54 55.46
N ALA A 103 -1.93 -32.82 56.76
CA ALA A 103 -0.61 -32.81 57.42
C ALA A 103 0.38 -33.80 56.78
N ASP A 104 -0.08 -35.00 56.39
CA ASP A 104 0.71 -36.01 55.67
C ASP A 104 0.99 -35.62 54.19
N ARG A 105 0.43 -34.49 53.70
CA ARG A 105 0.41 -34.02 52.30
C ARG A 105 -0.16 -35.03 51.30
N ARG A 106 -1.28 -35.64 51.67
CA ARG A 106 -1.99 -36.69 50.93
C ARG A 106 -3.29 -36.17 50.33
N LEU A 107 -3.93 -35.22 51.00
CA LEU A 107 -4.78 -34.22 50.37
C LEU A 107 -3.98 -32.91 50.33
N GLU A 108 -3.84 -32.27 49.17
CA GLU A 108 -3.17 -30.98 49.03
C GLU A 108 -4.12 -29.97 48.37
N PHE A 109 -4.36 -28.85 49.03
CA PHE A 109 -5.13 -27.75 48.45
C PHE A 109 -4.24 -26.96 47.50
N ILE A 110 -4.71 -26.76 46.26
CA ILE A 110 -3.96 -26.18 45.16
C ILE A 110 -4.80 -25.05 44.56
N ASN A 111 -4.21 -23.88 44.27
CA ASN A 111 -4.94 -22.61 44.18
C ASN A 111 -5.62 -22.23 45.51
N ALA A 112 -6.65 -22.99 45.94
CA ALA A 112 -7.48 -22.74 47.13
C ALA A 112 -8.15 -21.35 47.18
N GLY A 113 -8.47 -20.79 46.02
CA GLY A 113 -9.44 -19.69 45.94
C GLY A 113 -10.85 -20.19 46.26
N TRP A 114 -11.76 -19.26 46.50
CA TRP A 114 -13.19 -19.57 46.57
C TRP A 114 -13.66 -20.25 45.27
N CYS A 115 -13.17 -19.77 44.12
CA CYS A 115 -13.28 -20.41 42.82
C CYS A 115 -11.97 -20.28 42.00
N MET A 116 -11.90 -20.96 40.86
CA MET A 116 -10.97 -20.59 39.79
C MET A 116 -11.58 -19.42 39.02
N ASN A 117 -10.89 -18.28 38.95
CA ASN A 117 -11.41 -17.09 38.27
C ASN A 117 -10.96 -17.04 36.80
N ASP A 118 -11.79 -16.43 35.94
CA ASP A 118 -11.34 -15.99 34.62
C ASP A 118 -10.29 -14.87 34.74
N GLU A 119 -9.42 -14.75 33.75
CA GLU A 119 -8.27 -13.84 33.76
C GLU A 119 -8.39 -12.66 32.77
N ALA A 120 -9.45 -12.62 31.95
CA ALA A 120 -9.65 -11.61 30.91
C ALA A 120 -10.79 -10.62 31.24
N ALA A 121 -11.84 -11.09 31.91
CA ALA A 121 -13.01 -10.29 32.30
C ALA A 121 -13.04 -9.92 33.79
N THR A 122 -12.31 -10.63 34.65
CA THR A 122 -12.32 -10.39 36.10
C THR A 122 -11.39 -9.24 36.49
N HIS A 123 -11.89 -8.23 37.19
CA HIS A 123 -11.06 -7.16 37.75
C HIS A 123 -10.25 -7.66 38.96
N TYR A 124 -8.96 -7.30 39.03
CA TYR A 124 -7.99 -7.88 39.97
C TYR A 124 -8.39 -7.81 41.46
N ASN A 125 -9.12 -6.78 41.90
CA ASN A 125 -9.66 -6.75 43.27
C ASN A 125 -10.53 -7.98 43.57
N GLY A 126 -11.42 -8.37 42.67
CA GLY A 126 -12.26 -9.56 42.85
C GLY A 126 -11.47 -10.87 42.84
N ILE A 127 -10.34 -10.89 42.12
CA ILE A 127 -9.36 -12.00 42.14
C ILE A 127 -8.70 -12.08 43.54
N ILE A 128 -8.26 -10.95 44.09
CA ILE A 128 -7.63 -10.88 45.42
C ILE A 128 -8.64 -11.22 46.52
N ASP A 129 -9.85 -10.66 46.49
CA ASP A 129 -10.89 -10.87 47.50
C ASP A 129 -11.31 -12.36 47.57
N GLN A 130 -11.58 -12.99 46.42
CA GLN A 130 -12.01 -14.38 46.37
C GLN A 130 -10.90 -15.38 46.76
N MET A 131 -9.66 -15.09 46.37
CA MET A 131 -8.49 -15.86 46.81
C MET A 131 -8.25 -15.72 48.32
N THR A 132 -8.36 -14.50 48.85
CA THR A 132 -8.17 -14.23 50.29
C THR A 132 -9.19 -14.98 51.15
N TYR A 133 -10.46 -15.04 50.72
CA TYR A 133 -11.49 -15.79 51.42
C TYR A 133 -11.16 -17.29 51.51
N GLY A 134 -10.85 -17.93 50.37
CA GLY A 134 -10.52 -19.36 50.33
C GLY A 134 -9.25 -19.72 51.10
N LEU A 135 -8.19 -18.90 50.98
CA LEU A 135 -6.92 -19.11 51.68
C LEU A 135 -7.06 -18.97 53.20
N ASN A 136 -7.85 -18.00 53.69
CA ASN A 136 -8.13 -17.84 55.11
C ASN A 136 -8.87 -19.06 55.69
N PHE A 137 -9.91 -19.56 55.00
CA PHE A 137 -10.61 -20.77 55.43
C PHE A 137 -9.65 -21.96 55.60
N VAL A 138 -8.74 -22.19 54.63
CA VAL A 138 -7.76 -23.29 54.70
C VAL A 138 -6.77 -23.08 55.86
N GLN A 139 -6.24 -21.86 56.02
CA GLN A 139 -5.26 -21.53 57.06
C GLN A 139 -5.84 -21.62 58.48
N GLU A 140 -7.07 -21.18 58.71
CA GLU A 140 -7.76 -21.30 60.00
C GLU A 140 -8.19 -22.75 60.29
N THR A 141 -8.68 -23.47 59.27
CA THR A 141 -9.19 -24.83 59.44
C THR A 141 -8.07 -25.86 59.61
N PHE A 142 -6.96 -25.74 58.88
CA PHE A 142 -5.93 -26.78 58.79
C PHE A 142 -4.54 -26.35 59.28
N GLY A 143 -4.29 -25.05 59.45
CA GLY A 143 -3.00 -24.53 59.89
C GLY A 143 -1.98 -24.39 58.77
N SER A 144 -0.77 -23.94 59.11
CA SER A 144 0.29 -23.56 58.15
C SER A 144 0.77 -24.69 57.25
N ASP A 145 0.66 -25.95 57.69
CA ASP A 145 1.10 -27.12 56.91
C ASP A 145 0.20 -27.40 55.70
N ALA A 146 -1.01 -26.84 55.69
CA ALA A 146 -1.98 -26.91 54.62
C ALA A 146 -1.86 -25.78 53.58
N ARG A 147 -0.94 -24.83 53.78
CA ARG A 147 -0.78 -23.67 52.89
C ARG A 147 -0.53 -24.14 51.45
N PRO A 148 -1.38 -23.75 50.48
CA PRO A 148 -1.15 -24.02 49.07
C PRO A 148 0.20 -23.46 48.61
N ARG A 149 0.93 -24.27 47.84
CA ARG A 149 2.23 -23.89 47.25
C ARG A 149 2.17 -23.67 45.75
N ILE A 150 1.17 -24.24 45.09
CA ILE A 150 1.02 -24.19 43.65
C ILE A 150 -0.35 -23.59 43.32
N ALA A 151 -0.37 -22.62 42.40
CA ALA A 151 -1.55 -22.08 41.77
C ALA A 151 -1.89 -22.89 40.51
N TRP A 152 -3.16 -22.98 40.16
CA TRP A 152 -3.66 -24.00 39.22
C TRP A 152 -4.84 -23.45 38.41
N HIS A 153 -4.55 -22.75 37.32
CA HIS A 153 -5.55 -22.18 36.42
C HIS A 153 -5.57 -22.96 35.11
N ILE A 154 -6.40 -24.00 35.07
CA ILE A 154 -6.37 -24.98 33.99
C ILE A 154 -7.40 -24.74 32.88
N ASP A 155 -8.50 -24.06 33.19
CA ASP A 155 -9.60 -23.80 32.24
C ASP A 155 -9.82 -22.35 31.74
N PRO A 156 -9.28 -21.26 32.33
CA PRO A 156 -9.44 -19.91 31.77
C PRO A 156 -9.11 -19.83 30.28
N PHE A 157 -9.82 -18.99 29.52
CA PHE A 157 -9.77 -18.95 28.04
C PHE A 157 -8.51 -18.24 27.47
N GLY A 158 -7.46 -18.19 28.27
CA GLY A 158 -6.24 -17.41 28.10
C GLY A 158 -5.71 -17.03 29.48
N HIS A 159 -4.41 -16.74 29.57
CA HIS A 159 -3.76 -16.46 30.85
C HIS A 159 -3.04 -15.10 30.82
N SER A 160 -3.27 -14.31 31.86
CA SER A 160 -2.74 -12.96 32.03
C SER A 160 -1.39 -12.97 32.75
N ASN A 161 -0.51 -12.03 32.44
CA ASN A 161 0.72 -11.85 33.21
C ASN A 161 0.42 -11.37 34.64
N GLU A 162 -0.71 -10.69 34.86
CA GLU A 162 -1.05 -10.17 36.18
C GLU A 162 -1.57 -11.25 37.14
N GLN A 163 -2.27 -12.29 36.66
CA GLN A 163 -2.60 -13.45 37.50
C GLN A 163 -1.32 -14.14 38.03
N ALA A 164 -0.29 -14.29 37.19
CA ALA A 164 1.01 -14.82 37.59
C ALA A 164 1.75 -13.90 38.59
N SER A 165 1.61 -12.58 38.45
CA SER A 165 2.10 -11.57 39.40
C SER A 165 1.38 -11.66 40.76
N ILE A 166 0.05 -11.73 40.76
CA ILE A 166 -0.79 -11.84 41.96
C ILE A 166 -0.47 -13.13 42.71
N PHE A 167 -0.33 -14.27 42.02
CA PHE A 167 0.05 -15.53 42.66
C PHE A 167 1.49 -15.52 43.21
N ALA A 168 2.44 -14.88 42.53
CA ALA A 168 3.79 -14.70 43.08
C ALA A 168 3.77 -13.85 44.36
N GLN A 169 2.97 -12.78 44.42
CA GLN A 169 2.80 -11.94 45.62
C GLN A 169 2.07 -12.66 46.77
N MET A 170 1.03 -13.43 46.46
CA MET A 170 0.40 -14.39 47.38
C MET A 170 1.35 -15.52 47.81
N SER A 171 2.60 -15.51 47.34
CA SER A 171 3.68 -16.41 47.72
C SER A 171 3.41 -17.88 47.33
N PHE A 172 2.80 -18.09 46.17
CA PHE A 172 2.82 -19.39 45.51
C PHE A 172 4.21 -19.63 44.87
N ASP A 173 4.75 -20.84 45.03
CA ASP A 173 6.04 -21.25 44.47
C ASP A 173 5.95 -21.58 42.96
N GLY A 174 4.75 -21.93 42.47
CA GLY A 174 4.51 -22.31 41.07
C GLY A 174 3.07 -22.12 40.61
N PHE A 175 2.86 -22.09 39.29
CA PHE A 175 1.59 -21.79 38.62
C PHE A 175 1.43 -22.65 37.37
N PHE A 176 0.40 -23.51 37.30
CA PHE A 176 0.16 -24.38 36.14
C PHE A 176 -1.02 -23.90 35.31
N VAL A 177 -0.86 -23.93 33.98
CA VAL A 177 -1.75 -23.31 33.00
C VAL A 177 -2.10 -24.22 31.82
N GLY A 178 -3.35 -24.18 31.35
CA GLY A 178 -3.91 -25.14 30.40
C GLY A 178 -4.08 -24.63 28.96
N ARG A 179 -4.92 -23.59 28.79
CA ARG A 179 -5.37 -23.07 27.50
C ARG A 179 -4.53 -21.85 27.09
N ILE A 180 -3.48 -22.09 26.31
CA ILE A 180 -2.70 -21.05 25.62
C ILE A 180 -2.91 -21.12 24.10
N ASP A 181 -2.57 -20.05 23.39
CA ASP A 181 -2.60 -20.01 21.92
C ASP A 181 -1.87 -21.22 21.30
N TYR A 182 -2.43 -21.75 20.21
CA TYR A 182 -1.94 -22.97 19.59
C TYR A 182 -0.58 -22.77 18.90
N GLN A 183 -0.25 -21.57 18.41
CA GLN A 183 1.05 -21.29 17.79
C GLN A 183 2.15 -21.19 18.84
N ASP A 184 1.89 -20.51 19.96
CA ASP A 184 2.79 -20.50 21.12
C ASP A 184 2.96 -21.92 21.70
N LYS A 185 1.87 -22.70 21.81
CA LYS A 185 1.93 -24.10 22.24
C LYS A 185 2.79 -24.95 21.29
N ASP A 186 2.62 -24.80 19.98
CA ASP A 186 3.42 -25.49 18.97
C ASP A 186 4.91 -25.12 19.07
N VAL A 187 5.23 -23.83 19.26
CA VAL A 187 6.60 -23.34 19.45
C VAL A 187 7.21 -23.91 20.72
N ARG A 188 6.47 -23.95 21.84
CA ARG A 188 6.94 -24.53 23.11
C ARG A 188 7.16 -26.03 23.03
N VAL A 189 6.26 -26.75 22.36
CA VAL A 189 6.37 -28.19 22.05
C VAL A 189 7.63 -28.46 21.22
N LYS A 190 7.90 -27.64 20.20
CA LYS A 190 9.09 -27.76 19.33
C LYS A 190 10.41 -27.31 19.98
N GLN A 191 10.38 -26.36 20.93
CA GLN A 191 11.57 -25.81 21.60
C GLN A 191 11.86 -26.41 22.99
N GLN A 192 11.07 -27.39 23.45
CA GLN A 192 11.10 -27.88 24.83
C GLN A 192 10.93 -26.76 25.88
N ARG A 193 9.86 -25.95 25.74
CA ARG A 193 9.56 -24.78 26.61
C ARG A 193 8.17 -24.84 27.24
N MET A 194 7.70 -26.05 27.51
CA MET A 194 6.50 -26.29 28.32
C MET A 194 6.73 -25.97 29.80
N GLU A 195 7.99 -25.94 30.25
CA GLU A 195 8.42 -25.43 31.56
C GLU A 195 9.09 -24.05 31.39
N LEU A 196 8.78 -23.10 32.28
CA LEU A 196 9.42 -21.79 32.37
C LEU A 196 9.38 -21.24 33.80
N VAL A 197 9.96 -20.05 34.01
CA VAL A 197 9.61 -19.17 35.13
C VAL A 197 8.88 -17.98 34.50
N TRP A 198 7.64 -17.75 34.90
CA TRP A 198 6.86 -16.60 34.45
C TRP A 198 7.12 -15.44 35.40
N ARG A 199 7.73 -14.37 34.88
CA ARG A 199 7.75 -13.07 35.55
C ARG A 199 6.48 -12.31 35.21
N GLY A 200 5.54 -12.23 36.16
CA GLY A 200 4.25 -11.57 35.93
C GLY A 200 4.36 -10.04 35.75
N SER A 201 5.06 -9.38 36.67
CA SER A 201 4.94 -7.93 36.93
C SER A 201 6.16 -7.10 36.47
N LYS A 202 7.25 -7.06 37.29
CA LYS A 202 8.67 -6.69 37.02
C LYS A 202 9.45 -5.80 38.04
N SER A 203 8.88 -4.99 38.95
CA SER A 203 9.66 -4.46 40.13
C SER A 203 9.55 -5.35 41.34
N LEU A 204 8.33 -5.88 41.54
CA LEU A 204 8.18 -7.17 42.17
C LEU A 204 9.28 -8.06 41.59
N GLY A 205 9.37 -8.14 40.25
CA GLY A 205 10.60 -8.53 39.58
C GLY A 205 10.87 -9.99 39.86
N LYS A 206 11.87 -10.28 40.68
CA LYS A 206 12.04 -11.63 41.27
C LYS A 206 10.92 -12.02 42.24
N GLY A 207 10.35 -11.06 42.98
CA GLY A 207 9.09 -11.20 43.73
C GLY A 207 7.83 -11.28 42.85
N SER A 208 7.97 -11.26 41.51
CA SER A 208 6.93 -11.70 40.57
C SER A 208 7.36 -12.89 39.71
N ASP A 209 8.48 -13.55 40.04
CA ASP A 209 8.93 -14.79 39.39
C ASP A 209 8.20 -15.97 40.04
N ILE A 210 7.31 -16.61 39.29
CA ILE A 210 6.68 -17.87 39.68
C ILE A 210 7.09 -18.98 38.70
N PHE A 211 7.38 -20.18 39.18
CA PHE A 211 7.63 -21.31 38.26
C PHE A 211 6.34 -21.61 37.48
N THR A 212 6.41 -21.82 36.17
CA THR A 212 5.21 -22.09 35.37
C THR A 212 5.33 -23.34 34.52
N GLY A 213 4.33 -24.21 34.60
CA GLY A 213 4.16 -25.38 33.76
C GLY A 213 2.95 -25.25 32.84
N VAL A 214 3.17 -25.28 31.54
CA VAL A 214 2.12 -25.36 30.52
C VAL A 214 1.70 -26.82 30.35
N LEU A 215 0.41 -27.13 30.48
CA LEU A 215 -0.08 -28.51 30.37
C LEU A 215 -0.24 -28.95 28.91
N PHE A 216 0.35 -30.09 28.55
CA PHE A 216 0.38 -30.57 27.17
C PHE A 216 -1.02 -30.85 26.59
N ASN A 217 -1.85 -31.63 27.31
CA ASN A 217 -3.22 -31.99 26.89
C ASN A 217 -4.30 -31.05 27.48
N GLY A 218 -3.90 -29.88 28.01
CA GLY A 218 -4.71 -29.22 29.04
C GLY A 218 -4.72 -30.08 30.31
N TYR A 219 -5.79 -30.04 31.07
CA TYR A 219 -5.93 -30.76 32.34
C TYR A 219 -6.54 -32.17 32.21
N ASN A 220 -7.28 -32.44 31.13
CA ASN A 220 -7.83 -33.77 30.83
C ASN A 220 -6.78 -34.90 30.94
N PRO A 221 -7.19 -36.14 31.32
CA PRO A 221 -6.28 -37.28 31.31
C PRO A 221 -5.77 -37.53 29.88
N PRO A 222 -4.57 -38.10 29.70
CA PRO A 222 -4.13 -38.51 28.38
C PRO A 222 -5.13 -39.49 27.74
N SER A 223 -5.38 -39.36 26.44
CA SER A 223 -6.37 -40.19 25.73
C SER A 223 -6.08 -41.70 25.91
N GLY A 224 -7.05 -42.47 26.41
CA GLY A 224 -6.87 -43.86 26.79
C GLY A 224 -6.76 -44.14 28.30
N PHE A 225 -6.89 -43.11 29.15
CA PHE A 225 -6.60 -43.17 30.60
C PHE A 225 -7.65 -42.49 31.50
N CYS A 226 -8.89 -42.29 31.03
CA CYS A 226 -9.96 -41.82 31.92
C CYS A 226 -10.69 -42.98 32.63
N TYR A 227 -10.78 -42.93 33.98
CA TYR A 227 -11.33 -44.04 34.77
C TYR A 227 -12.55 -43.66 35.63
N ASP A 228 -13.36 -42.72 35.16
CA ASP A 228 -14.61 -42.33 35.81
C ASP A 228 -15.86 -43.06 35.28
N GLN A 229 -16.99 -42.93 35.99
CA GLN A 229 -18.28 -43.53 35.66
C GLN A 229 -18.90 -43.03 34.33
N PHE A 230 -18.38 -41.92 33.77
CA PHE A 230 -18.77 -41.37 32.47
C PHE A 230 -17.75 -41.61 31.36
N CYS A 231 -16.64 -42.30 31.65
CA CYS A 231 -15.58 -42.58 30.69
C CYS A 231 -15.66 -44.01 30.13
N VAL A 232 -15.27 -44.13 28.86
CA VAL A 232 -15.35 -45.38 28.08
C VAL A 232 -13.99 -46.07 27.87
N ASP A 233 -12.92 -45.59 28.52
CA ASP A 233 -11.60 -46.20 28.43
C ASP A 233 -11.53 -47.50 29.26
N PRO A 234 -10.90 -48.57 28.73
CA PRO A 234 -10.86 -49.86 29.42
C PRO A 234 -9.94 -49.82 30.65
N PRO A 235 -10.34 -50.44 31.78
CA PRO A 235 -9.51 -50.52 32.97
C PRO A 235 -8.21 -51.30 32.71
N VAL A 236 -7.15 -50.95 33.43
CA VAL A 236 -5.82 -51.55 33.29
C VAL A 236 -5.89 -53.05 33.65
N GLN A 237 -5.61 -53.91 32.66
CA GLN A 237 -5.61 -55.36 32.83
C GLN A 237 -4.19 -55.90 33.09
N THR A 238 -4.06 -56.83 34.03
CA THR A 238 -2.75 -57.32 34.50
C THR A 238 -2.28 -58.55 33.71
N SER A 239 -2.36 -58.50 32.38
CA SER A 239 -1.97 -59.58 31.47
C SER A 239 -0.72 -59.22 30.65
N THR A 240 0.03 -60.23 30.19
CA THR A 240 1.39 -60.07 29.61
C THR A 240 1.44 -59.47 28.19
N LYS A 241 0.32 -58.93 27.68
CA LYS A 241 0.24 -58.10 26.47
C LYS A 241 -0.73 -56.92 26.69
N ASN A 242 -0.51 -56.15 27.76
CA ASN A 242 -1.37 -55.02 28.06
C ASN A 242 -1.11 -53.81 27.12
N GLU A 243 -1.94 -53.66 26.10
CA GLU A 243 -1.89 -52.55 25.13
C GLU A 243 -1.99 -51.17 25.80
N THR A 244 -2.66 -51.07 26.96
CA THR A 244 -2.76 -49.84 27.75
C THR A 244 -1.39 -49.41 28.29
N VAL A 245 -0.49 -50.34 28.63
CA VAL A 245 0.89 -50.02 29.06
C VAL A 245 1.75 -49.61 27.87
N GLU A 246 1.61 -50.26 26.71
CA GLU A 246 2.28 -49.79 25.47
C GLU A 246 1.82 -48.38 25.08
N ARG A 247 0.51 -48.10 25.18
CA ARG A 247 -0.08 -46.77 24.93
C ARG A 247 0.48 -45.74 25.92
N PHE A 248 0.56 -46.09 27.20
CA PHE A 248 1.09 -45.21 28.24
C PHE A 248 2.55 -44.83 27.96
N LEU A 249 3.40 -45.82 27.64
CA LEU A 249 4.80 -45.60 27.30
C LEU A 249 4.95 -44.73 26.03
N LYS A 250 4.13 -44.96 24.99
CA LYS A 250 4.10 -44.13 23.76
C LYS A 250 3.76 -42.67 24.08
N THR A 251 2.69 -42.43 24.82
CA THR A 251 2.22 -41.08 25.18
C THR A 251 3.20 -40.38 26.10
N THR A 252 3.71 -41.08 27.12
CA THR A 252 4.74 -40.62 28.05
C THR A 252 6.02 -40.18 27.32
N CYS A 253 6.56 -41.03 26.45
CA CYS A 253 7.77 -40.70 25.68
C CYS A 253 7.54 -39.52 24.73
N LYS A 254 6.44 -39.51 23.96
CA LYS A 254 6.11 -38.38 23.09
C LYS A 254 6.03 -37.08 23.90
N GLN A 255 5.27 -37.06 24.99
CA GLN A 255 5.15 -35.87 25.83
C GLN A 255 6.51 -35.46 26.40
N SER A 256 7.36 -36.40 26.85
CA SER A 256 8.69 -36.08 27.40
C SER A 256 9.63 -35.36 26.42
N SER A 257 9.51 -35.60 25.11
CA SER A 257 10.31 -34.88 24.10
C SER A 257 9.95 -33.38 23.98
N HIS A 258 8.92 -32.91 24.70
CA HIS A 258 8.47 -31.51 24.74
C HIS A 258 8.86 -30.77 26.04
N TYR A 259 9.54 -31.44 26.98
CA TYR A 259 9.94 -30.88 28.28
C TYR A 259 11.46 -30.81 28.38
N LYS A 260 11.97 -29.95 29.28
CA LYS A 260 13.40 -29.73 29.46
C LYS A 260 14.00 -30.57 30.58
N THR A 261 13.22 -30.88 31.61
CA THR A 261 13.64 -31.81 32.67
C THR A 261 13.47 -33.28 32.23
N ASN A 262 14.02 -34.20 33.03
CA ASN A 262 13.71 -35.63 33.00
C ASN A 262 12.47 -35.96 33.85
N HIS A 263 11.60 -34.99 34.11
CA HIS A 263 10.32 -35.15 34.78
C HIS A 263 9.20 -34.72 33.83
N ILE A 264 8.09 -35.45 33.80
CA ILE A 264 6.84 -34.93 33.22
C ILE A 264 5.67 -35.15 34.17
N MET A 265 4.68 -34.27 34.05
CA MET A 265 3.41 -34.37 34.75
C MET A 265 2.31 -34.83 33.78
N LEU A 266 1.58 -35.86 34.18
CA LEU A 266 0.34 -36.30 33.55
C LEU A 266 -0.79 -36.05 34.55
N THR A 267 -1.64 -35.08 34.24
CA THR A 267 -2.91 -34.90 34.94
C THR A 267 -3.77 -36.13 34.76
N MET A 268 -4.49 -36.52 35.81
CA MET A 268 -5.42 -37.64 35.84
C MET A 268 -6.71 -37.13 36.48
N GLY A 269 -7.65 -36.70 35.64
CA GLY A 269 -8.85 -35.99 36.09
C GLY A 269 -9.32 -34.96 35.06
N SER A 270 -10.53 -34.46 35.24
CA SER A 270 -11.17 -33.43 34.41
C SER A 270 -12.40 -32.90 35.14
N ASP A 271 -13.28 -32.18 34.43
CA ASP A 271 -14.51 -31.58 34.95
C ASP A 271 -15.35 -32.60 35.75
N PHE A 272 -15.57 -32.34 37.04
CA PHE A 272 -16.39 -33.13 37.97
C PHE A 272 -16.07 -34.63 38.03
N MET A 273 -14.80 -35.00 37.93
CA MET A 273 -14.33 -36.39 38.04
C MET A 273 -14.05 -36.81 39.49
N TYR A 274 -13.75 -38.10 39.69
CA TYR A 274 -13.56 -38.79 40.97
C TYR A 274 -14.84 -39.00 41.81
N GLU A 275 -16.02 -39.00 41.17
CA GLU A 275 -17.26 -39.51 41.80
C GLU A 275 -17.15 -41.00 42.18
N ASN A 276 -16.22 -41.74 41.57
CA ASN A 276 -15.75 -43.04 42.05
C ASN A 276 -14.20 -43.08 42.05
N ALA A 277 -13.58 -42.46 43.05
CA ALA A 277 -12.13 -42.41 43.21
C ALA A 277 -11.48 -43.81 43.29
N SER A 278 -12.21 -44.83 43.75
CA SER A 278 -11.65 -46.18 43.90
C SER A 278 -11.37 -46.85 42.56
N LEU A 279 -12.21 -46.58 41.55
CA LEU A 279 -11.99 -47.03 40.18
C LEU A 279 -10.75 -46.37 39.56
N TRP A 280 -10.54 -45.07 39.82
CA TRP A 280 -9.33 -44.35 39.39
C TRP A 280 -8.06 -44.95 39.99
N TYR A 281 -7.94 -44.96 41.32
CA TYR A 281 -6.72 -45.43 41.98
C TYR A 281 -6.43 -46.89 41.66
N THR A 282 -7.44 -47.77 41.63
CA THR A 282 -7.28 -49.19 41.25
C THR A 282 -6.67 -49.39 39.86
N ASN A 283 -6.79 -48.41 38.95
CA ASN A 283 -6.15 -48.46 37.64
C ASN A 283 -4.76 -47.79 37.62
N LEU A 284 -4.60 -46.67 38.31
CA LEU A 284 -3.29 -45.99 38.47
C LEU A 284 -2.27 -46.87 39.22
N ASP A 285 -2.69 -47.53 40.30
CA ASP A 285 -1.86 -48.43 41.13
C ASP A 285 -1.29 -49.59 40.30
N LYS A 286 -2.08 -50.15 39.37
CA LYS A 286 -1.62 -51.19 38.42
C LYS A 286 -0.66 -50.63 37.38
N LEU A 287 -0.97 -49.45 36.83
CA LEU A 287 -0.20 -48.83 35.74
C LEU A 287 1.22 -48.49 36.18
N ILE A 288 1.36 -47.91 37.37
CA ILE A 288 2.66 -47.59 38.00
C ILE A 288 3.51 -48.85 38.19
N LYS A 289 2.89 -49.98 38.60
CA LYS A 289 3.61 -51.25 38.80
C LYS A 289 4.26 -51.76 37.52
N TYR A 290 3.49 -51.86 36.42
CA TYR A 290 3.96 -52.49 35.18
C TYR A 290 5.05 -51.71 34.44
N VAL A 291 5.07 -50.38 34.56
CA VAL A 291 6.00 -49.52 33.79
C VAL A 291 7.45 -49.61 34.28
N ASN A 292 7.67 -49.89 35.56
CA ASN A 292 8.98 -49.71 36.21
C ASN A 292 10.01 -50.84 35.95
N GLU A 293 9.63 -51.90 35.24
CA GLU A 293 10.40 -53.15 35.17
C GLU A 293 11.28 -53.31 33.88
N MET A 294 11.44 -52.29 33.02
CA MET A 294 11.96 -52.47 31.63
C MET A 294 12.86 -51.34 31.02
N SER A 295 14.22 -51.43 31.04
CA SER A 295 15.15 -50.69 30.10
C SER A 295 16.67 -50.90 30.32
N LEU A 296 17.50 -50.90 29.25
CA LEU A 296 18.99 -50.72 29.24
C LEU A 296 19.59 -50.50 27.81
N VAL A 297 20.83 -49.96 27.66
CA VAL A 297 21.63 -49.69 26.38
C VAL A 297 21.02 -48.60 25.41
N VAL A 298 21.58 -47.94 24.36
CA VAL A 298 22.87 -47.80 23.57
C VAL A 298 23.09 -46.29 23.16
N CYS A 299 24.10 -45.87 22.33
CA CYS A 299 24.30 -44.45 21.88
C CYS A 299 25.23 -44.16 20.63
N PHE A 300 25.18 -42.91 20.09
CA PHE A 300 26.06 -42.18 19.10
C PHE A 300 25.97 -42.52 17.57
N LEU A 301 26.39 -41.71 16.55
CA LEU A 301 27.06 -40.36 16.38
C LEU A 301 26.92 -39.78 14.91
N THR A 302 26.89 -38.45 14.64
CA THR A 302 27.48 -37.68 13.45
C THR A 302 27.07 -36.16 13.42
N LEU A 303 27.64 -35.29 12.52
CA LEU A 303 27.57 -33.80 12.59
C LEU A 303 27.91 -33.03 11.27
N LEU A 304 27.27 -31.85 10.97
CA LEU A 304 27.73 -30.60 10.25
C LEU A 304 26.51 -29.67 9.91
N GLY A 305 26.56 -28.39 9.48
CA GLY A 305 27.61 -27.33 9.38
C GLY A 305 27.31 -26.23 8.30
N PHE A 306 27.35 -24.90 8.60
CA PHE A 306 27.22 -23.76 7.64
C PHE A 306 27.84 -22.40 8.16
N GLY A 307 27.89 -21.34 7.34
CA GLY A 307 28.75 -20.12 7.52
C GLY A 307 28.11 -18.81 8.03
N SER A 308 28.90 -17.71 8.03
CA SER A 308 28.76 -16.54 8.93
C SER A 308 28.19 -15.23 8.33
N GLY A 309 27.23 -14.61 9.04
CA GLY A 309 26.89 -13.18 8.98
C GLY A 309 27.43 -12.40 10.20
N PHE A 310 26.95 -11.18 10.44
CA PHE A 310 27.27 -10.43 11.67
C PHE A 310 26.64 -11.13 12.89
N ALA A 311 27.47 -11.77 13.71
CA ALA A 311 27.04 -12.46 14.91
C ALA A 311 26.96 -11.49 16.09
N CYS A 312 25.75 -11.07 16.45
CA CYS A 312 25.49 -10.45 17.75
C CYS A 312 25.96 -11.41 18.86
N LYS A 313 27.01 -11.05 19.60
CA LYS A 313 27.48 -11.85 20.74
C LYS A 313 26.49 -11.74 21.89
N PHE A 314 25.99 -12.88 22.36
CA PHE A 314 25.12 -12.95 23.54
C PHE A 314 25.90 -13.07 24.86
N ASP A 315 27.20 -13.39 24.81
CA ASP A 315 28.10 -13.30 25.97
C ASP A 315 28.79 -11.92 26.02
N GLY A 316 28.99 -11.41 27.23
CA GLY A 316 29.55 -10.08 27.47
C GLY A 316 31.08 -10.03 27.54
N THR A 317 31.81 -10.90 26.81
CA THR A 317 33.29 -10.91 26.91
C THR A 317 33.96 -9.87 26.01
N VAL A 318 34.17 -8.69 26.61
CA VAL A 318 35.09 -7.59 26.20
C VAL A 318 34.76 -6.90 24.87
N ALA A 319 34.81 -5.57 24.89
CA ALA A 319 34.57 -4.74 23.72
C ALA A 319 35.84 -4.51 22.89
N ASP A 320 35.77 -4.87 21.61
CA ASP A 320 36.33 -4.15 20.45
C ASP A 320 35.76 -4.78 19.17
N GLU A 321 35.57 -4.09 18.04
CA GLU A 321 35.82 -2.66 17.72
C GLU A 321 34.53 -1.98 17.17
N ALA A 322 33.39 -2.69 17.15
CA ALA A 322 32.18 -2.26 16.45
C ALA A 322 30.85 -2.75 17.10
N THR A 323 30.45 -2.11 18.21
CA THR A 323 29.11 -2.29 18.81
C THR A 323 28.00 -1.98 17.79
N LEU A 324 26.87 -2.68 17.87
CA LEU A 324 25.70 -2.42 17.02
C LEU A 324 25.11 -1.03 17.33
N GLN A 325 25.01 -0.19 16.30
CA GLN A 325 24.42 1.15 16.33
C GLN A 325 22.94 1.07 15.93
N VAL A 326 22.05 1.50 16.82
CA VAL A 326 20.61 1.41 16.65
C VAL A 326 20.03 2.82 16.52
N HIS A 327 19.80 3.20 15.27
CA HIS A 327 19.25 4.50 14.89
C HIS A 327 17.74 4.49 15.12
N LEU A 328 17.29 5.01 16.26
CA LEU A 328 15.87 5.21 16.55
C LEU A 328 15.38 6.46 15.81
N VAL A 329 14.41 6.29 14.91
CA VAL A 329 13.86 7.38 14.09
C VAL A 329 12.39 7.61 14.47
N PRO A 330 12.08 8.58 15.35
CA PRO A 330 10.72 9.04 15.59
C PRO A 330 10.11 9.67 14.34
N HIS A 331 8.91 9.20 13.97
CA HIS A 331 8.12 9.74 12.88
C HIS A 331 6.63 9.54 13.11
N THR A 332 5.82 10.14 12.26
CA THR A 332 4.41 9.82 12.06
C THR A 332 4.21 9.53 10.57
N HIS A 333 3.17 8.79 10.20
CA HIS A 333 2.70 8.70 8.82
C HIS A 333 1.36 9.45 8.73
N ASN A 334 1.23 10.45 7.86
CA ASN A 334 0.04 11.31 7.83
C ASN A 334 -0.57 11.32 6.42
N ASP A 335 -1.52 10.42 6.18
CA ASP A 335 -2.21 10.35 4.88
C ASP A 335 -2.95 11.64 4.54
N VAL A 336 -2.72 12.12 3.32
CA VAL A 336 -3.32 13.36 2.81
C VAL A 336 -4.73 13.09 2.29
N GLY A 337 -5.50 12.35 3.10
CA GLY A 337 -6.81 11.75 2.83
C GLY A 337 -6.72 10.23 2.60
N TRP A 338 -7.54 9.45 3.31
CA TRP A 338 -7.61 7.99 3.17
C TRP A 338 -8.92 7.44 3.71
N LEU A 339 -9.03 7.27 5.03
CA LEU A 339 -10.29 6.92 5.70
C LEU A 339 -11.11 8.18 6.01
N LYS A 340 -10.43 9.30 6.32
CA LYS A 340 -11.04 10.63 6.47
C LYS A 340 -10.54 11.59 5.38
N THR A 341 -11.21 12.72 5.20
CA THR A 341 -10.72 13.79 4.30
C THR A 341 -9.48 14.48 4.86
N VAL A 342 -8.77 15.23 4.00
CA VAL A 342 -7.54 15.94 4.40
C VAL A 342 -7.75 16.84 5.61
N ASP A 343 -8.84 17.63 5.60
CA ASP A 343 -9.06 18.61 6.67
C ASP A 343 -9.66 17.95 7.93
N GLU A 344 -10.35 16.81 7.82
CA GLU A 344 -10.76 16.01 8.99
C GLU A 344 -9.56 15.37 9.70
N TYR A 345 -8.57 14.88 8.96
CA TYR A 345 -7.30 14.42 9.53
C TYR A 345 -6.49 15.57 10.14
N PHE A 346 -6.53 16.77 9.55
CA PHE A 346 -5.82 17.92 10.12
C PHE A 346 -6.37 18.29 11.51
N TYR A 347 -7.69 18.52 11.62
CA TYR A 347 -8.32 19.01 12.84
C TYR A 347 -8.64 17.92 13.89
N GLY A 348 -8.52 16.63 13.55
CA GLY A 348 -8.98 15.53 14.42
C GLY A 348 -10.51 15.37 14.44
N ALA A 349 -11.18 15.75 13.35
CA ALA A 349 -12.62 15.58 13.22
C ALA A 349 -12.99 14.14 12.84
N ASN A 350 -14.24 13.76 13.09
CA ASN A 350 -14.84 12.48 12.65
C ASN A 350 -14.06 11.23 13.14
N ASN A 351 -13.51 11.28 14.36
CA ASN A 351 -12.68 10.23 14.96
C ASN A 351 -13.40 8.88 15.19
N SER A 352 -14.71 8.80 14.96
CA SER A 352 -15.46 7.55 14.84
C SER A 352 -15.10 6.70 13.62
N ILE A 353 -14.45 7.28 12.60
CA ILE A 353 -13.90 6.53 11.46
C ILE A 353 -12.48 6.04 11.79
N GLN A 354 -11.62 6.95 12.22
CA GLN A 354 -10.26 6.71 12.70
C GLN A 354 -9.87 7.88 13.61
N HIS A 355 -9.41 7.59 14.82
CA HIS A 355 -8.83 8.62 15.68
C HIS A 355 -7.48 9.06 15.10
N ALA A 356 -7.41 10.32 14.65
CA ALA A 356 -6.23 10.90 14.00
C ALA A 356 -6.40 12.42 13.83
N GLY A 357 -5.54 13.22 14.46
CA GLY A 357 -5.55 14.70 14.40
C GLY A 357 -4.14 15.30 14.26
N VAL A 358 -3.73 15.65 13.04
CA VAL A 358 -2.35 16.02 12.70
C VAL A 358 -1.88 17.31 13.39
N GLN A 359 -2.77 18.28 13.65
CA GLN A 359 -2.40 19.48 14.41
C GLN A 359 -1.86 19.12 15.82
N TYR A 360 -2.50 18.16 16.50
CA TYR A 360 -2.10 17.73 17.85
C TYR A 360 -0.78 16.94 17.86
N ILE A 361 -0.46 16.26 16.75
CA ILE A 361 0.85 15.61 16.57
C ILE A 361 1.95 16.68 16.58
N LEU A 362 1.81 17.73 15.76
CA LEU A 362 2.80 18.81 15.70
C LEU A 362 2.85 19.63 17.01
N ASP A 363 1.68 19.95 17.59
CA ASP A 363 1.57 20.67 18.86
C ASP A 363 2.21 19.94 20.05
N SER A 364 2.28 18.60 20.02
CA SER A 364 2.93 17.82 21.10
C SER A 364 4.40 17.46 20.78
N VAL A 365 4.74 17.23 19.51
CA VAL A 365 6.13 16.95 19.07
C VAL A 365 7.03 18.17 19.26
N ILE A 366 6.60 19.37 18.85
CA ILE A 366 7.47 20.56 18.86
C ILE A 366 7.93 20.94 20.29
N PRO A 367 7.07 20.98 21.33
CA PRO A 367 7.51 21.20 22.71
C PRO A 367 8.44 20.10 23.25
N GLN A 368 8.22 18.84 22.87
CA GLN A 368 9.10 17.73 23.25
C GLN A 368 10.49 17.85 22.61
N LEU A 369 10.57 18.29 21.36
CA LEU A 369 11.83 18.65 20.72
C LEU A 369 12.47 19.85 21.43
N MET A 370 11.74 20.94 21.69
CA MET A 370 12.27 22.14 22.36
C MET A 370 12.90 21.82 23.71
N ALA A 371 12.27 20.94 24.51
CA ALA A 371 12.69 20.58 25.85
C ALA A 371 14.03 19.83 25.95
N ASP A 372 14.50 19.17 24.88
CA ASP A 372 15.71 18.33 24.91
C ASP A 372 16.55 18.46 23.62
N PRO A 373 17.86 18.80 23.71
CA PRO A 373 18.74 18.88 22.54
C PRO A 373 19.04 17.52 21.87
N LEU A 374 18.79 16.38 22.54
CA LEU A 374 19.03 15.04 22.01
C LEU A 374 17.86 14.50 21.18
N LYS A 375 16.63 14.97 21.39
CA LYS A 375 15.44 14.47 20.70
C LYS A 375 15.46 14.81 19.21
N ARG A 376 14.93 13.91 18.38
CA ARG A 376 14.86 14.02 16.91
C ARG A 376 13.49 13.58 16.41
N PHE A 377 12.97 14.24 15.37
CA PHE A 377 11.76 13.84 14.66
C PHE A 377 11.92 14.09 13.16
N ILE A 378 11.32 13.23 12.32
CA ILE A 378 11.21 13.47 10.88
C ILE A 378 9.77 13.79 10.47
N TYR A 379 9.60 14.70 9.50
CA TYR A 379 8.28 15.07 8.98
C TYR A 379 8.23 15.08 7.44
N VAL A 380 7.11 14.64 6.86
CA VAL A 380 7.01 14.26 5.45
C VAL A 380 6.02 15.14 4.66
N GLU A 381 4.73 15.13 5.00
CA GLU A 381 3.68 15.71 4.16
C GLU A 381 3.52 17.23 4.35
N ILE A 382 4.14 18.01 3.47
CA ILE A 382 4.10 19.48 3.54
C ILE A 382 2.67 20.05 3.41
N ALA A 383 1.71 19.30 2.85
CA ALA A 383 0.30 19.66 2.86
C ALA A 383 -0.27 19.89 4.27
N PHE A 384 0.15 19.10 5.26
CA PHE A 384 -0.26 19.29 6.66
C PHE A 384 0.63 20.32 7.36
N PHE A 385 1.93 20.31 7.08
CA PHE A 385 2.85 21.25 7.71
C PHE A 385 2.54 22.72 7.34
N GLU A 386 2.19 23.04 6.09
CA GLU A 386 1.81 24.41 5.71
C GLU A 386 0.56 24.88 6.48
N ARG A 387 -0.45 24.01 6.64
CA ARG A 387 -1.66 24.32 7.42
C ARG A 387 -1.32 24.69 8.87
N TRP A 388 -0.62 23.79 9.58
CA TRP A 388 -0.21 24.01 10.96
C TRP A 388 0.67 25.26 11.12
N TRP A 389 1.66 25.42 10.22
CA TRP A 389 2.60 26.54 10.23
C TRP A 389 1.92 27.91 10.12
N ASN A 390 0.87 28.01 9.29
CA ASN A 390 0.15 29.27 9.09
C ASN A 390 -0.63 29.72 10.33
N GLU A 391 -1.03 28.79 11.20
CA GLU A 391 -1.73 29.06 12.47
C GLU A 391 -0.79 29.45 13.61
N GLN A 392 0.52 29.22 13.46
CA GLN A 392 1.51 29.45 14.53
C GLN A 392 1.84 30.93 14.77
N SER A 393 2.09 31.26 16.05
CA SER A 393 2.69 32.54 16.44
C SER A 393 4.12 32.70 15.92
N GLU A 394 4.57 33.94 15.71
CA GLU A 394 5.94 34.22 15.25
C GLU A 394 7.01 33.70 16.24
N THR A 395 6.71 33.65 17.53
CA THR A 395 7.58 33.02 18.55
C THR A 395 7.73 31.51 18.30
N MET A 396 6.62 30.80 18.05
CA MET A 396 6.67 29.36 17.74
C MET A 396 7.38 29.11 16.40
N LYS A 397 7.10 29.93 15.37
CA LYS A 397 7.78 29.89 14.08
C LYS A 397 9.30 30.08 14.21
N ALA A 398 9.75 30.95 15.11
CA ALA A 398 11.18 31.15 15.38
C ALA A 398 11.84 29.93 16.04
N GLU A 399 11.22 29.33 17.05
CA GLU A 399 11.74 28.12 17.71
C GLU A 399 11.71 26.90 16.77
N VAL A 400 10.69 26.75 15.92
CA VAL A 400 10.67 25.70 14.87
C VAL A 400 11.77 25.92 13.83
N LYS A 401 12.02 27.16 13.38
CA LYS A 401 13.15 27.45 12.47
C LYS A 401 14.51 27.06 13.08
N LYS A 402 14.67 27.28 14.39
CA LYS A 402 15.83 26.85 15.16
C LYS A 402 15.92 25.33 15.29
N LEU A 403 14.83 24.62 15.58
CA LEU A 403 14.79 23.16 15.57
C LEU A 403 15.16 22.55 14.20
N VAL A 404 14.80 23.21 13.10
CA VAL A 404 15.18 22.78 11.74
C VAL A 404 16.66 23.07 11.45
N ALA A 405 17.16 24.24 11.83
CA ALA A 405 18.58 24.58 11.71
C ALA A 405 19.50 23.66 12.55
N ASP A 406 19.06 23.30 13.77
CA ASP A 406 19.70 22.32 14.65
C ASP A 406 19.63 20.87 14.10
N ARG A 407 18.85 20.63 13.02
CA ARG A 407 18.44 19.30 12.52
C ARG A 407 17.85 18.40 13.62
N ARG A 408 17.00 19.00 14.45
CA ARG A 408 16.19 18.33 15.49
C ARG A 408 14.79 17.97 14.97
N LEU A 409 14.21 18.87 14.17
CA LEU A 409 13.16 18.55 13.22
C LEU A 409 13.79 18.45 11.84
N GLU A 410 13.75 17.28 11.19
CA GLU A 410 14.28 17.09 9.83
C GLU A 410 13.12 16.83 8.86
N PHE A 411 12.91 17.75 7.91
CA PHE A 411 12.03 17.47 6.77
C PHE A 411 12.65 16.38 5.91
N ILE A 412 11.85 15.38 5.53
CA ILE A 412 12.29 14.22 4.75
C ILE A 412 11.26 13.93 3.65
N ASN A 413 11.72 13.58 2.45
CA ASN A 413 10.95 13.68 1.20
C ASN A 413 10.51 15.14 0.91
N ALA A 414 9.66 15.71 1.76
CA ALA A 414 9.14 17.08 1.71
C ALA A 414 8.43 17.44 0.39
N GLY A 415 7.80 16.45 -0.24
CA GLY A 415 6.74 16.72 -1.20
C GLY A 415 5.52 17.30 -0.50
N TRP A 416 4.58 17.84 -1.29
CA TRP A 416 3.26 18.18 -0.78
C TRP A 416 2.55 16.97 -0.18
N CYS A 417 2.74 15.79 -0.78
CA CYS A 417 2.40 14.49 -0.22
C CYS A 417 3.51 13.45 -0.48
N MET A 418 3.44 12.31 0.21
CA MET A 418 4.08 11.08 -0.23
C MET A 418 3.26 10.50 -1.39
N ASN A 419 3.76 10.60 -2.63
CA ASN A 419 2.99 10.23 -3.82
C ASN A 419 3.01 8.73 -4.13
N ASP A 420 1.94 8.23 -4.75
CA ASP A 420 1.93 6.92 -5.40
C ASP A 420 2.98 6.84 -6.52
N GLU A 421 3.45 5.64 -6.83
CA GLU A 421 4.48 5.36 -7.82
C GLU A 421 3.97 4.57 -9.03
N ALA A 422 2.72 4.09 -9.05
CA ALA A 422 2.17 3.30 -10.14
C ALA A 422 1.21 4.08 -11.06
N ALA A 423 0.25 4.83 -10.52
CA ALA A 423 -0.78 5.56 -11.26
C ALA A 423 -0.51 7.07 -11.38
N THR A 424 0.55 7.58 -10.74
CA THR A 424 1.08 8.94 -10.96
C THR A 424 1.79 9.07 -12.32
N HIS A 425 1.68 10.26 -12.91
CA HIS A 425 2.46 10.64 -14.09
C HIS A 425 3.59 11.60 -13.67
N TYR A 426 4.76 11.45 -14.26
CA TYR A 426 6.00 12.10 -13.82
C TYR A 426 5.91 13.63 -13.69
N ASN A 427 5.15 14.32 -14.54
CA ASN A 427 4.91 15.76 -14.42
C ASN A 427 4.21 16.12 -13.09
N GLY A 428 3.20 15.34 -12.67
CA GLY A 428 2.52 15.53 -11.38
C GLY A 428 3.41 15.22 -10.17
N ILE A 429 4.28 14.20 -10.28
CA ILE A 429 5.32 13.91 -9.28
C ILE A 429 6.28 15.10 -9.14
N ILE A 430 6.78 15.62 -10.26
CA ILE A 430 7.71 16.75 -10.27
C ILE A 430 7.05 18.00 -9.69
N ASP A 431 5.82 18.33 -10.07
CA ASP A 431 5.13 19.53 -9.58
C ASP A 431 4.81 19.46 -8.08
N GLN A 432 4.28 18.33 -7.58
CA GLN A 432 3.96 18.19 -6.14
C GLN A 432 5.22 18.24 -5.26
N MET A 433 6.30 17.59 -5.71
CA MET A 433 7.61 17.66 -5.04
C MET A 433 8.20 19.07 -5.10
N THR A 434 8.12 19.76 -6.25
CA THR A 434 8.61 21.14 -6.42
C THR A 434 7.92 22.10 -5.46
N TYR A 435 6.60 21.97 -5.30
CA TYR A 435 5.81 22.86 -4.45
C TYR A 435 6.19 22.71 -2.97
N GLY A 436 6.21 21.48 -2.44
CA GLY A 436 6.63 21.22 -1.06
C GLY A 436 8.10 21.57 -0.79
N LEU A 437 9.01 21.22 -1.71
CA LEU A 437 10.44 21.49 -1.57
C LEU A 437 10.79 22.97 -1.67
N ASN A 438 10.04 23.78 -2.44
CA ASN A 438 10.20 25.23 -2.43
C ASN A 438 9.66 25.85 -1.13
N PHE A 439 8.49 25.43 -0.63
CA PHE A 439 7.97 25.90 0.67
C PHE A 439 9.00 25.71 1.80
N VAL A 440 9.62 24.52 1.89
CA VAL A 440 10.67 24.26 2.88
C VAL A 440 11.91 25.15 2.64
N GLN A 441 12.38 25.23 1.40
CA GLN A 441 13.56 26.02 1.02
C GLN A 441 13.39 27.53 1.27
N GLU A 442 12.18 28.06 1.10
CA GLU A 442 11.85 29.48 1.26
C GLU A 442 11.52 29.84 2.72
N THR A 443 10.91 28.91 3.47
CA THR A 443 10.55 29.13 4.89
C THR A 443 11.73 28.92 5.83
N PHE A 444 12.58 27.92 5.56
CA PHE A 444 13.63 27.42 6.47
C PHE A 444 15.06 27.53 5.92
N GLY A 445 15.25 27.87 4.65
CA GLY A 445 16.57 28.03 4.04
C GLY A 445 17.21 26.72 3.55
N SER A 446 18.46 26.80 3.10
CA SER A 446 19.16 25.70 2.41
C SER A 446 19.48 24.49 3.29
N ASP A 447 19.66 24.70 4.60
CA ASP A 447 20.07 23.64 5.52
C ASP A 447 18.91 22.70 5.91
N ALA A 448 17.67 23.13 5.62
CA ALA A 448 16.43 22.36 5.73
C ALA A 448 16.14 21.48 4.50
N ARG A 449 16.95 21.58 3.42
CA ARG A 449 16.74 20.80 2.20
C ARG A 449 16.91 19.30 2.50
N PRO A 450 15.89 18.45 2.27
CA PRO A 450 15.98 17.03 2.57
C PRO A 450 17.06 16.36 1.72
N ARG A 451 17.78 15.41 2.34
CA ARG A 451 18.74 14.53 1.64
C ARG A 451 18.18 13.15 1.35
N ILE A 452 17.09 12.75 2.01
CA ILE A 452 16.50 11.42 1.90
C ILE A 452 15.07 11.50 1.37
N ALA A 453 14.75 10.63 0.42
CA ALA A 453 13.38 10.36 -0.01
C ALA A 453 12.78 9.22 0.82
N TRP A 454 11.51 9.34 1.18
CA TRP A 454 10.85 8.50 2.19
C TRP A 454 9.45 8.13 1.71
N HIS A 455 9.33 6.98 1.03
CA HIS A 455 8.08 6.43 0.50
C HIS A 455 7.74 5.14 1.23
N ILE A 456 7.37 5.26 2.50
CA ILE A 456 7.14 4.08 3.34
C ILE A 456 5.92 3.26 2.92
N ASP A 457 4.88 3.91 2.39
CA ASP A 457 3.58 3.28 2.13
C ASP A 457 3.15 3.02 0.66
N PRO A 458 3.65 3.71 -0.39
CA PRO A 458 3.28 3.41 -1.78
C PRO A 458 3.39 1.92 -2.15
N PHE A 459 2.38 1.40 -2.86
CA PHE A 459 2.14 -0.04 -2.98
C PHE A 459 2.99 -0.69 -4.08
N GLY A 460 4.32 -0.70 -3.86
CA GLY A 460 5.35 -1.01 -4.85
C GLY A 460 5.99 0.26 -5.42
N HIS A 461 7.23 0.13 -5.92
CA HIS A 461 8.09 1.28 -6.20
C HIS A 461 8.64 1.29 -7.63
N SER A 462 8.70 2.49 -8.23
CA SER A 462 9.07 2.74 -9.62
C SER A 462 10.55 3.08 -9.79
N ASN A 463 11.17 2.52 -10.83
CA ASN A 463 12.54 2.90 -11.22
C ASN A 463 12.61 4.37 -11.70
N GLU A 464 11.53 4.91 -12.27
CA GLU A 464 11.49 6.33 -12.63
C GLU A 464 11.33 7.23 -11.39
N GLN A 465 10.64 6.79 -10.33
CA GLN A 465 10.63 7.55 -9.07
C GLN A 465 12.04 7.65 -8.47
N ALA A 466 12.82 6.56 -8.48
CA ALA A 466 14.24 6.58 -8.07
C ALA A 466 15.10 7.49 -8.98
N SER A 467 14.85 7.48 -10.29
CA SER A 467 15.47 8.39 -11.27
C SER A 467 15.15 9.86 -10.99
N ILE A 468 13.88 10.19 -10.70
CA ILE A 468 13.40 11.52 -10.33
C ILE A 468 14.05 11.99 -9.03
N PHE A 469 14.10 11.14 -7.99
CA PHE A 469 14.74 11.49 -6.71
C PHE A 469 16.25 11.70 -6.84
N SER A 470 16.96 10.86 -7.60
CA SER A 470 18.37 11.12 -7.91
C SER A 470 18.54 12.47 -8.64
N GLN A 471 17.66 12.83 -9.58
CA GLN A 471 17.68 14.13 -10.27
C GLN A 471 17.29 15.33 -9.38
N MET A 472 16.44 15.15 -8.36
CA MET A 472 16.14 16.13 -7.32
C MET A 472 17.28 16.31 -6.30
N SER A 473 18.30 15.45 -6.34
CA SER A 473 19.49 15.47 -5.46
C SER A 473 19.21 15.00 -4.03
N PHE A 474 18.37 13.99 -3.90
CA PHE A 474 18.38 13.08 -2.76
C PHE A 474 19.59 12.12 -2.89
N ASP A 475 20.22 11.80 -1.76
CA ASP A 475 21.36 10.86 -1.67
C ASP A 475 20.91 9.40 -1.46
N GLY A 476 19.73 9.21 -0.84
CA GLY A 476 19.16 7.91 -0.54
C GLY A 476 17.63 7.89 -0.55
N PHE A 477 17.07 6.70 -0.70
CA PHE A 477 15.65 6.43 -0.80
C PHE A 477 15.27 5.24 0.11
N PHE A 478 14.28 5.39 0.98
CA PHE A 478 13.83 4.32 1.87
C PHE A 478 12.33 4.09 1.75
N PHE A 479 11.93 2.81 1.80
CA PHE A 479 10.56 2.36 1.63
C PHE A 479 10.28 0.99 2.24
N GLY A 480 9.00 0.69 2.51
CA GLY A 480 8.57 -0.52 3.21
C GLY A 480 8.04 -1.67 2.34
N ARG A 481 7.37 -1.36 1.21
CA ARG A 481 6.47 -2.29 0.51
C ARG A 481 7.08 -2.91 -0.75
N ILE A 482 7.60 -4.13 -0.63
CA ILE A 482 8.08 -4.96 -1.74
C ILE A 482 7.43 -6.35 -1.71
N ASP A 483 7.43 -7.05 -2.85
CA ASP A 483 6.91 -8.42 -2.98
C ASP A 483 7.46 -9.34 -1.87
N TYR A 484 6.56 -10.08 -1.21
CA TYR A 484 6.91 -10.92 -0.06
C TYR A 484 8.00 -11.96 -0.37
N GLN A 485 8.10 -12.46 -1.61
CA GLN A 485 9.16 -13.40 -2.01
C GLN A 485 10.51 -12.70 -2.22
N ASP A 486 10.52 -11.50 -2.79
CA ASP A 486 11.74 -10.67 -2.89
C ASP A 486 12.22 -10.24 -1.50
N LYS A 487 11.30 -9.86 -0.60
CA LYS A 487 11.57 -9.60 0.82
C LYS A 487 12.23 -10.81 1.49
N ASP A 488 11.64 -11.99 1.35
CA ASP A 488 12.15 -13.24 1.92
C ASP A 488 13.58 -13.56 1.45
N VAL A 489 13.85 -13.39 0.15
CA VAL A 489 15.18 -13.59 -0.44
C VAL A 489 16.16 -12.52 0.05
N ARG A 490 15.74 -11.26 0.18
CA ARG A 490 16.61 -10.17 0.65
C ARG A 490 17.01 -10.30 2.11
N LEU A 491 16.08 -10.68 2.98
CA LEU A 491 16.36 -10.96 4.39
C LEU A 491 17.37 -12.11 4.52
N LYS A 492 17.20 -13.19 3.74
CA LYS A 492 18.09 -14.37 3.75
C LYS A 492 19.46 -14.14 3.10
N GLN A 493 19.61 -13.11 2.25
CA GLN A 493 20.86 -12.81 1.51
C GLN A 493 21.54 -11.50 1.93
N GLN A 494 21.03 -10.78 2.95
CA GLN A 494 21.49 -9.43 3.32
C GLN A 494 21.46 -8.44 2.14
N ARG A 495 20.32 -8.41 1.41
CA ARG A 495 20.08 -7.58 0.20
C ARG A 495 18.94 -6.57 0.39
N MET A 496 18.66 -6.20 1.63
CA MET A 496 17.77 -5.08 1.97
C MET A 496 18.34 -3.73 1.51
N GLU A 497 19.66 -3.63 1.32
CA GLU A 497 20.38 -2.42 0.95
C GLU A 497 21.14 -2.56 -0.38
N MET A 498 21.02 -1.54 -1.24
CA MET A 498 21.48 -1.55 -2.63
C MET A 498 21.75 -0.13 -3.15
N VAL A 499 22.40 -0.02 -4.30
CA VAL A 499 22.33 1.17 -5.16
C VAL A 499 21.32 0.87 -6.26
N TRP A 500 20.35 1.75 -6.46
CA TRP A 500 19.36 1.66 -7.53
C TRP A 500 19.72 2.65 -8.63
N ARG A 501 19.91 2.14 -9.85
CA ARG A 501 20.09 2.93 -11.07
C ARG A 501 18.73 3.06 -11.74
N GLY A 502 18.07 4.20 -11.52
CA GLY A 502 16.66 4.39 -11.89
C GLY A 502 16.40 4.40 -13.41
N SER A 503 17.31 4.96 -14.20
CA SER A 503 17.18 5.07 -15.66
C SER A 503 18.35 4.40 -16.39
N LYS A 504 18.02 3.67 -17.46
CA LYS A 504 19.01 3.07 -18.36
C LYS A 504 19.70 4.15 -19.21
N SER A 505 18.95 5.17 -19.61
CA SER A 505 19.42 6.29 -20.43
C SER A 505 20.37 7.24 -19.70
N LEU A 506 20.08 7.55 -18.43
CA LEU A 506 20.89 8.44 -17.58
C LEU A 506 22.06 7.70 -16.90
N GLY A 507 21.98 6.37 -16.78
CA GLY A 507 23.01 5.53 -16.19
C GLY A 507 23.38 5.98 -14.77
N LYS A 508 24.68 6.13 -14.50
CA LYS A 508 25.23 6.61 -13.21
C LYS A 508 24.72 7.99 -12.77
N GLY A 509 24.14 8.78 -13.68
CA GLY A 509 23.45 10.04 -13.34
C GLY A 509 22.10 9.85 -12.63
N SER A 510 21.59 8.61 -12.57
CA SER A 510 20.36 8.20 -11.89
C SER A 510 20.59 7.16 -10.77
N ASP A 511 21.86 6.97 -10.37
CA ASP A 511 22.18 6.14 -9.21
C ASP A 511 21.72 6.86 -7.93
N ILE A 512 21.10 6.13 -7.01
CA ILE A 512 20.72 6.57 -5.66
C ILE A 512 20.90 5.41 -4.68
N PHE A 513 21.25 5.67 -3.42
CA PHE A 513 21.23 4.59 -2.41
C PHE A 513 19.78 4.19 -2.13
N THR A 514 19.54 2.91 -1.84
CA THR A 514 18.19 2.44 -1.52
C THR A 514 18.19 1.39 -0.42
N GLY A 515 17.39 1.63 0.62
CA GLY A 515 17.20 0.71 1.74
C GLY A 515 15.73 0.30 1.86
N VAL A 516 15.47 -1.00 1.75
CA VAL A 516 14.19 -1.58 2.13
C VAL A 516 14.15 -1.66 3.66
N LEU A 517 13.07 -1.17 4.25
CA LEU A 517 12.86 -1.18 5.70
C LEU A 517 12.50 -2.59 6.20
N PHE A 518 12.81 -2.87 7.47
CA PHE A 518 12.61 -4.19 8.07
C PHE A 518 11.12 -4.47 8.31
N ASN A 519 10.47 -3.68 9.17
CA ASN A 519 9.10 -3.88 9.64
C ASN A 519 8.05 -3.04 8.88
N VAL A 520 8.19 -2.96 7.55
CA VAL A 520 7.51 -2.00 6.67
C VAL A 520 7.81 -0.56 7.09
N TYR A 521 7.10 0.00 8.07
CA TYR A 521 7.44 1.27 8.74
C TYR A 521 6.98 1.33 10.20
N ASN A 522 6.55 0.22 10.79
CA ASN A 522 6.02 0.17 12.15
C ASN A 522 7.15 0.03 13.20
N PRO A 523 6.93 0.44 14.47
CA PRO A 523 7.85 0.12 15.56
C PRO A 523 8.03 -1.40 15.70
N PRO A 524 9.20 -1.88 16.14
CA PRO A 524 9.37 -3.31 16.40
C PRO A 524 8.36 -3.79 17.47
N LYS A 525 7.79 -4.98 17.27
CA LYS A 525 6.72 -5.53 18.14
C LYS A 525 7.16 -5.56 19.60
N GLY A 526 6.55 -4.74 20.46
CA GLY A 526 7.01 -4.56 21.84
C GLY A 526 7.47 -3.17 22.23
N PHE A 527 7.53 -2.24 21.28
CA PHE A 527 8.12 -0.91 21.43
C PHE A 527 7.26 0.19 20.80
N CYS A 528 5.95 -0.04 20.65
CA CYS A 528 5.02 1.04 20.30
C CYS A 528 4.60 1.81 21.56
N TYR A 529 5.02 3.08 21.67
CA TYR A 529 4.72 3.93 22.83
C TYR A 529 3.68 5.01 22.53
N ASP A 530 2.76 4.72 21.62
CA ASP A 530 1.62 5.58 21.33
C ASP A 530 0.45 5.35 22.30
N GLN A 531 -0.46 6.33 22.41
CA GLN A 531 -1.61 6.26 23.30
C GLN A 531 -2.66 5.22 22.86
N PHE A 532 -2.58 4.75 21.60
CA PHE A 532 -3.40 3.65 21.07
C PHE A 532 -2.71 2.28 21.13
N CYS A 533 -1.49 2.20 21.66
CA CYS A 533 -0.73 0.96 21.75
C CYS A 533 -0.78 0.34 23.16
N ALA A 534 -0.76 -0.99 23.22
CA ALA A 534 -0.81 -1.79 24.45
C ALA A 534 0.55 -2.39 24.86
N ASP A 535 1.65 -1.97 24.23
CA ASP A 535 2.99 -2.37 24.66
C ASP A 535 3.35 -1.68 26.00
N PRO A 536 3.95 -2.39 26.98
CA PRO A 536 4.17 -1.85 28.31
C PRO A 536 5.20 -0.70 28.30
N PRO A 537 4.96 0.42 29.02
CA PRO A 537 5.90 1.53 29.13
C PRO A 537 7.19 1.10 29.84
N VAL A 538 8.29 1.83 29.65
CA VAL A 538 9.54 1.55 30.37
C VAL A 538 9.39 1.97 31.83
N GLN A 539 9.28 0.97 32.71
CA GLN A 539 9.11 1.16 34.15
C GLN A 539 10.46 0.95 34.85
N ASP A 540 10.88 1.95 35.60
CA ASP A 540 12.27 2.12 36.07
C ASP A 540 12.41 2.73 37.46
N ASP A 541 11.29 3.01 38.14
CA ASP A 541 11.29 3.41 39.55
C ASP A 541 11.35 2.15 40.45
N PRO A 542 12.42 1.94 41.24
CA PRO A 542 12.55 0.79 42.13
C PRO A 542 11.60 0.82 43.34
N ASN A 543 10.86 1.92 43.56
CA ASN A 543 9.88 2.06 44.64
C ASN A 543 8.45 1.71 44.22
N LEU A 544 8.20 1.49 42.93
CA LEU A 544 6.90 1.07 42.37
C LEU A 544 6.88 -0.43 42.08
N TYR A 545 5.77 -0.96 41.57
CA TYR A 545 5.68 -2.29 40.99
C TYR A 545 5.90 -2.23 39.44
N ASP A 546 6.12 -3.39 38.79
CA ASP A 546 6.17 -3.55 37.32
C ASP A 546 7.40 -3.04 36.49
N LEU A 547 8.56 -2.74 37.12
CA LEU A 547 9.89 -2.35 36.58
C LEU A 547 10.50 -3.28 35.52
N ASN A 548 10.11 -3.10 34.27
CA ASN A 548 10.52 -4.00 33.19
C ASN A 548 11.93 -3.80 32.63
N ILE A 549 12.76 -2.86 33.11
CA ILE A 549 14.13 -2.53 32.58
C ILE A 549 14.85 -3.75 31.99
N LYS A 550 15.14 -4.77 32.82
CA LYS A 550 15.94 -5.94 32.39
C LYS A 550 15.25 -6.80 31.33
N GLU A 551 13.92 -6.87 31.32
CA GLU A 551 13.18 -7.60 30.29
C GLU A 551 13.11 -6.79 28.98
N THR A 552 12.78 -5.51 29.10
CA THR A 552 12.71 -4.54 27.98
C THR A 552 14.04 -4.42 27.25
N VAL A 553 15.16 -4.27 27.96
CA VAL A 553 16.51 -4.24 27.37
C VAL A 553 16.85 -5.58 26.71
N ASN A 554 16.58 -6.73 27.35
CA ASN A 554 16.84 -8.03 26.72
C ASN A 554 16.00 -8.27 25.46
N LYS A 555 14.73 -7.83 25.45
CA LYS A 555 13.85 -7.88 24.29
C LYS A 555 14.37 -6.96 23.18
N PHE A 556 14.79 -5.75 23.52
CA PHE A 556 15.33 -4.77 22.57
C PHE A 556 16.63 -5.26 21.93
N VAL A 557 17.57 -5.77 22.73
CA VAL A 557 18.81 -6.41 22.24
C VAL A 557 18.48 -7.59 21.33
N ALA A 558 17.55 -8.48 21.71
CA ALA A 558 17.16 -9.61 20.87
C ALA A 558 16.58 -9.16 19.51
N THR A 559 15.63 -8.23 19.50
CA THR A 559 14.98 -7.71 18.29
C THR A 559 15.93 -6.91 17.40
N THR A 560 16.83 -6.12 17.98
CA THR A 560 17.85 -5.37 17.21
C THR A 560 18.92 -6.30 16.63
N CYS A 561 19.36 -7.32 17.37
CA CYS A 561 20.24 -8.37 16.85
C CYS A 561 19.60 -9.22 15.74
N GLU A 562 18.32 -9.55 15.86
CA GLU A 562 17.54 -10.22 14.82
C GLU A 562 17.50 -9.37 13.55
N GLN A 563 17.08 -8.10 13.65
CA GLN A 563 17.08 -7.17 12.52
C GLN A 563 18.47 -7.03 11.90
N ALA A 564 19.52 -6.81 12.71
CA ALA A 564 20.89 -6.64 12.25
C ALA A 564 21.44 -7.83 11.44
N SER A 565 20.97 -9.05 11.71
CA SER A 565 21.35 -10.23 10.93
C SER A 565 21.00 -10.12 9.42
N HIS A 566 20.04 -9.27 9.06
CA HIS A 566 19.55 -9.06 7.70
C HIS A 566 20.18 -7.86 6.95
N TYR A 567 21.05 -7.10 7.61
CA TYR A 567 21.74 -5.93 7.05
C TYR A 567 23.26 -6.15 6.98
N LYS A 568 23.99 -5.28 6.27
CA LYS A 568 25.43 -5.49 5.99
C LYS A 568 26.39 -4.78 6.94
N THR A 569 25.91 -3.83 7.74
CA THR A 569 26.76 -3.02 8.63
C THR A 569 26.36 -3.24 10.09
N ASN A 570 27.21 -2.78 11.01
CA ASN A 570 26.85 -2.67 12.43
C ASN A 570 25.93 -1.47 12.71
N ASN A 571 25.17 -0.97 11.73
CA ASN A 571 24.17 0.08 11.90
C ASN A 571 22.83 -0.44 11.39
N ILE A 572 21.76 -0.21 12.14
CA ILE A 572 20.38 -0.47 11.71
C ILE A 572 19.47 0.71 12.05
N MET A 573 18.40 0.88 11.26
CA MET A 573 17.37 1.90 11.47
C MET A 573 16.07 1.26 11.95
N LEU A 574 15.53 1.81 13.04
CA LEU A 574 14.23 1.45 13.62
C LEU A 574 13.27 2.61 13.43
N THR A 575 12.20 2.36 12.68
CA THR A 575 11.06 3.26 12.48
C THR A 575 10.20 3.29 13.75
N MET A 576 10.38 4.31 14.58
CA MET A 576 9.66 4.45 15.84
C MET A 576 8.41 5.31 15.64
N GLY A 577 7.46 4.81 14.85
CA GLY A 577 6.24 5.51 14.47
C GLY A 577 5.34 4.69 13.56
N SER A 578 4.14 5.20 13.26
CA SER A 578 3.18 4.61 12.31
C SER A 578 2.09 5.64 11.98
N ASP A 579 1.01 5.19 11.33
CA ASP A 579 -0.19 5.95 10.95
C ASP A 579 -0.69 6.82 12.12
N PHE A 580 -0.63 8.14 11.93
CA PHE A 580 -1.14 9.18 12.85
C PHE A 580 -0.68 9.09 14.32
N MET A 581 0.43 8.38 14.57
CA MET A 581 1.07 8.33 15.89
C MET A 581 1.72 9.68 16.27
N TYR A 582 2.08 9.82 17.54
CA TYR A 582 2.62 11.03 18.18
C TYR A 582 1.61 12.16 18.47
N GLU A 583 0.29 11.91 18.47
CA GLU A 583 -0.69 12.87 19.04
C GLU A 583 -0.35 13.24 20.49
N ASN A 584 0.25 12.29 21.23
CA ASN A 584 0.84 12.51 22.54
C ASN A 584 2.32 12.12 22.52
N ALA A 585 3.14 12.94 21.86
CA ALA A 585 4.58 12.71 21.71
C ALA A 585 5.31 12.54 23.05
N ASN A 586 4.81 13.12 24.15
CA ASN A 586 5.37 12.95 25.49
C ASN A 586 5.36 11.48 25.96
N LEU A 587 4.36 10.68 25.56
CA LEU A 587 4.32 9.25 25.88
C LEU A 587 5.43 8.49 25.15
N TRP A 588 5.65 8.80 23.87
CA TRP A 588 6.76 8.25 23.08
C TRP A 588 8.11 8.64 23.67
N TYR A 589 8.39 9.94 23.79
CA TYR A 589 9.69 10.43 24.22
C TYR A 589 10.05 9.94 25.63
N LYS A 590 9.14 10.00 26.61
CA LYS A 590 9.38 9.51 27.98
C LYS A 590 9.76 8.02 28.06
N ASN A 591 9.29 7.20 27.12
CA ASN A 591 9.65 5.78 27.05
C ASN A 591 10.94 5.56 26.26
N LEU A 592 11.13 6.26 25.14
CA LEU A 592 12.33 6.19 24.32
C LEU A 592 13.58 6.74 25.05
N ASP A 593 13.45 7.82 25.84
CA ASP A 593 14.51 8.38 26.69
C ASP A 593 15.08 7.32 27.65
N LYS A 594 14.18 6.61 28.34
CA LYS A 594 14.53 5.51 29.25
C LYS A 594 15.10 4.30 28.51
N LEU A 595 14.52 3.94 27.35
CA LEU A 595 14.99 2.83 26.55
C LEU A 595 16.43 3.07 26.08
N ILE A 596 16.71 4.24 25.51
CA ILE A 596 18.06 4.70 25.14
C ILE A 596 19.00 4.60 26.34
N ARG A 597 18.61 5.17 27.49
CA ARG A 597 19.40 5.15 28.71
C ARG A 597 19.78 3.73 29.15
N TYR A 598 18.79 2.86 29.41
CA TYR A 598 19.08 1.55 29.99
C TYR A 598 19.69 0.55 29.00
N VAL A 599 19.47 0.73 27.70
CA VAL A 599 20.20 -0.04 26.66
C VAL A 599 21.68 0.37 26.63
N ASN A 600 21.98 1.66 26.75
CA ASN A 600 23.36 2.14 26.72
C ASN A 600 24.10 1.91 28.06
N GLU A 601 23.39 1.89 29.20
CA GLU A 601 23.92 1.42 30.50
C GLU A 601 24.23 -0.09 30.49
N ASP A 602 23.48 -0.89 29.73
CA ASP A 602 23.73 -2.34 29.52
C ASP A 602 24.86 -2.62 28.51
N GLY A 603 25.00 -1.75 27.50
CA GLY A 603 26.18 -1.66 26.63
C GLY A 603 26.29 -2.72 25.52
N ARG A 604 25.39 -3.72 25.44
CA ARG A 604 25.41 -4.73 24.36
C ARG A 604 25.12 -4.16 22.96
N VAL A 605 24.32 -3.09 22.90
CA VAL A 605 24.06 -2.30 21.69
C VAL A 605 24.04 -0.81 22.08
N ASN A 606 24.29 0.09 21.13
CA ASN A 606 24.23 1.54 21.34
C ASN A 606 23.00 2.11 20.62
N ALA A 607 22.00 2.57 21.37
CA ALA A 607 20.77 3.16 20.84
C ALA A 607 20.77 4.69 21.01
N PHE A 608 20.27 5.41 20.01
CA PHE A 608 20.19 6.88 20.05
C PHE A 608 19.13 7.43 19.09
N TYR A 609 18.64 8.63 19.39
CA TYR A 609 17.80 9.41 18.47
C TYR A 609 18.57 9.76 17.20
N SER A 610 17.97 9.45 16.06
CA SER A 610 18.56 9.59 14.74
C SER A 610 17.52 10.09 13.73
N THR A 611 18.00 10.49 12.56
CA THR A 611 17.20 10.64 11.34
C THR A 611 17.73 9.65 10.29
N PRO A 612 17.00 9.39 9.19
CA PRO A 612 17.50 8.59 8.08
C PRO A 612 18.69 9.21 7.36
N THR A 613 18.89 10.54 7.44
CA THR A 613 20.12 11.20 6.95
C THR A 613 21.33 10.74 7.76
N ILE A 614 21.22 10.72 9.10
CA ILE A 614 22.29 10.23 9.99
C ILE A 614 22.56 8.73 9.75
N TYR A 615 21.51 7.93 9.48
CA TYR A 615 21.67 6.52 9.10
C TYR A 615 22.42 6.37 7.76
N LEU A 616 22.03 7.11 6.72
CA LEU A 616 22.69 7.02 5.42
C LEU A 616 24.18 7.43 5.47
N ASP A 617 24.50 8.49 6.22
CA ASP A 617 25.89 8.93 6.39
C ASP A 617 26.73 7.89 7.14
N ALA A 618 26.14 7.14 8.08
CA ALA A 618 26.78 6.01 8.73
C ALA A 618 27.04 4.84 7.76
N LEU A 619 26.06 4.49 6.91
CA LEU A 619 26.22 3.48 5.86
C LEU A 619 27.28 3.85 4.82
N HIS A 620 27.36 5.14 4.47
CA HIS A 620 28.41 5.67 3.58
C HIS A 620 29.79 5.59 4.24
N LYS A 621 29.90 5.99 5.51
CA LYS A 621 31.13 5.87 6.32
C LYS A 621 31.59 4.41 6.47
N ALA A 622 30.67 3.45 6.52
CA ALA A 622 30.98 2.01 6.57
C ALA A 622 31.61 1.46 5.27
N ASN A 623 31.66 2.26 4.19
CA ASN A 623 32.40 2.00 2.93
C ASN A 623 32.09 0.64 2.24
N GLN A 624 30.93 0.06 2.52
CA GLN A 624 30.56 -1.29 2.07
C GLN A 624 30.30 -1.39 0.56
N THR A 625 30.36 -2.62 0.03
CA THR A 625 30.02 -2.90 -1.37
C THR A 625 28.56 -3.37 -1.51
N TRP A 626 27.79 -2.60 -2.28
CA TRP A 626 26.35 -2.74 -2.47
C TRP A 626 26.00 -3.52 -3.74
N GLY A 627 24.78 -4.07 -3.77
CA GLY A 627 24.23 -4.65 -5.00
C GLY A 627 23.67 -3.56 -5.91
N LEU A 628 23.63 -3.80 -7.23
CA LEU A 628 22.95 -2.94 -8.19
C LEU A 628 21.51 -3.43 -8.43
N LYS A 629 20.55 -2.51 -8.44
CA LYS A 629 19.17 -2.69 -8.94
C LYS A 629 18.99 -1.80 -10.18
N THR A 630 18.25 -2.25 -11.19
CA THR A 630 18.06 -1.51 -12.48
C THR A 630 16.62 -1.56 -13.02
N ASP A 631 15.79 -2.34 -12.37
CA ASP A 631 14.40 -2.69 -12.63
C ASP A 631 13.53 -2.19 -11.45
N ASP A 632 12.21 -2.24 -11.56
CA ASP A 632 11.26 -1.74 -10.55
C ASP A 632 10.83 -2.80 -9.52
N PHE A 633 9.90 -2.45 -8.63
CA PHE A 633 9.35 -3.33 -7.58
C PHE A 633 7.86 -3.62 -7.83
N PHE A 634 7.45 -3.75 -9.09
CA PHE A 634 6.06 -4.03 -9.48
C PHE A 634 5.85 -5.42 -10.09
N PRO A 635 4.63 -5.99 -9.99
CA PRO A 635 3.58 -5.63 -9.03
C PRO A 635 3.96 -6.03 -7.60
N TYR A 636 3.45 -5.29 -6.61
CA TYR A 636 3.61 -5.60 -5.18
C TYR A 636 2.63 -6.68 -4.72
N ALA A 637 3.07 -7.52 -3.79
CA ALA A 637 2.23 -8.48 -3.08
C ALA A 637 2.72 -8.69 -1.64
N ASP A 638 1.82 -8.60 -0.66
CA ASP A 638 2.10 -8.88 0.76
C ASP A 638 1.82 -10.34 1.15
N CYS A 639 1.11 -11.09 0.30
CA CYS A 639 0.83 -12.51 0.51
C CYS A 639 0.66 -13.28 -0.83
N PRO A 640 0.68 -14.63 -0.81
CA PRO A 640 0.45 -15.48 -2.00
C PRO A 640 -0.72 -15.09 -2.90
N HIS A 641 -1.86 -14.71 -2.33
CA HIS A 641 -3.08 -14.37 -3.07
C HIS A 641 -3.42 -12.87 -3.03
N CYS A 642 -2.46 -12.04 -2.64
CA CYS A 642 -2.64 -10.62 -2.36
C CYS A 642 -1.81 -9.75 -3.32
N TYR A 643 -2.09 -9.79 -4.63
CA TYR A 643 -1.44 -8.88 -5.59
C TYR A 643 -2.14 -7.53 -5.67
N TRP A 644 -1.40 -6.47 -5.35
CA TRP A 644 -1.87 -5.08 -5.34
C TRP A 644 -1.79 -4.52 -6.77
N SER A 645 -2.54 -5.13 -7.69
CA SER A 645 -2.63 -4.71 -9.10
C SER A 645 -4.02 -4.26 -9.50
N GLY A 646 -4.96 -4.17 -8.54
CA GLY A 646 -6.30 -3.63 -8.74
C GLY A 646 -6.34 -2.11 -8.75
N TYR A 647 -5.57 -1.47 -7.86
CA TYR A 647 -5.50 -0.01 -7.75
C TYR A 647 -4.94 0.69 -8.99
N PHE A 648 -4.22 -0.03 -9.88
CA PHE A 648 -3.83 0.46 -11.19
C PHE A 648 -5.04 0.93 -12.03
N THR A 649 -6.25 0.40 -11.76
CA THR A 649 -7.50 0.75 -12.46
C THR A 649 -8.59 1.32 -11.53
N SER A 650 -8.56 1.08 -10.22
CA SER A 650 -9.60 1.55 -9.27
C SER A 650 -9.89 3.05 -9.39
N ARG A 651 -11.17 3.45 -9.24
CA ARG A 651 -11.68 4.82 -9.47
C ARG A 651 -11.20 5.45 -10.80
N PRO A 652 -11.40 4.81 -11.97
CA PRO A 652 -10.83 5.29 -13.24
C PRO A 652 -11.51 6.57 -13.76
N ALA A 653 -12.61 7.02 -13.15
CA ALA A 653 -13.12 8.38 -13.35
C ALA A 653 -12.17 9.44 -12.74
N LEU A 654 -11.80 9.26 -11.46
CA LEU A 654 -10.92 10.18 -10.73
C LEU A 654 -9.52 10.24 -11.38
N LYS A 655 -8.93 9.09 -11.75
CA LYS A 655 -7.65 9.03 -12.49
C LYS A 655 -7.63 9.90 -13.76
N ARG A 656 -8.73 9.96 -14.52
CA ARG A 656 -8.84 10.85 -15.69
C ARG A 656 -9.06 12.31 -15.30
N TYR A 657 -9.83 12.58 -14.25
CA TYR A 657 -10.05 13.94 -13.77
C TYR A 657 -8.75 14.58 -13.25
N ILE A 658 -7.86 13.77 -12.65
CA ILE A 658 -6.49 14.19 -12.29
C ILE A 658 -5.67 14.55 -13.54
N ARG A 659 -5.74 13.77 -14.64
CA ARG A 659 -5.05 14.13 -15.91
C ARG A 659 -5.60 15.41 -16.53
N LEU A 660 -6.92 15.61 -16.54
CA LEU A 660 -7.56 16.83 -17.05
C LEU A 660 -7.12 18.08 -16.24
N ASN A 661 -7.07 17.98 -14.92
CA ASN A 661 -6.64 19.08 -14.05
C ASN A 661 -5.13 19.32 -14.09
N ASN A 662 -4.33 18.27 -14.30
CA ASN A 662 -2.89 18.41 -14.55
C ASN A 662 -2.62 19.22 -15.81
N ASN A 663 -3.34 18.94 -16.91
CA ASN A 663 -3.29 19.72 -18.14
C ASN A 663 -3.66 21.20 -17.88
N LEU A 664 -4.81 21.47 -17.23
CA LEU A 664 -5.20 22.85 -16.85
C LEU A 664 -4.12 23.59 -16.06
N LEU A 665 -3.41 22.91 -15.15
CA LEU A 665 -2.32 23.51 -14.38
C LEU A 665 -1.09 23.85 -15.24
N GLN A 666 -0.72 23.01 -16.22
CA GLN A 666 0.42 23.30 -17.10
C GLN A 666 0.20 24.54 -17.99
N LEU A 667 -1.05 24.95 -18.21
CA LEU A 667 -1.39 26.17 -18.95
C LEU A 667 -1.02 27.45 -18.17
N ILE A 668 -1.19 27.44 -16.84
CA ILE A 668 -0.90 28.58 -15.96
C ILE A 668 -0.25 28.10 -14.67
N ASN A 669 1.03 27.77 -14.76
CA ASN A 669 1.92 27.82 -13.60
C ASN A 669 2.45 29.26 -13.44
N GLY A 670 2.28 29.83 -12.25
CA GLY A 670 2.83 31.14 -11.87
C GLY A 670 2.13 31.74 -10.65
N PRO A 671 2.87 32.42 -9.75
CA PRO A 671 2.28 33.16 -8.64
C PRO A 671 1.51 34.40 -9.12
N GLU A 672 0.81 35.04 -8.18
CA GLU A 672 -0.18 36.12 -8.37
C GLU A 672 0.00 37.02 -9.60
N ARG A 673 -1.00 37.02 -10.49
CA ARG A 673 -1.05 37.92 -11.66
C ARG A 673 -1.89 39.17 -11.40
N GLY A 674 -1.41 40.03 -10.51
CA GLY A 674 -1.80 41.45 -10.40
C GLY A 674 -3.24 41.79 -9.95
N ASN A 675 -4.15 40.82 -9.94
CA ASN A 675 -5.57 40.95 -9.58
C ASN A 675 -5.99 39.96 -8.47
N ASN A 676 -5.06 39.60 -7.56
CA ASN A 676 -5.24 38.63 -6.48
C ASN A 676 -5.73 37.22 -6.92
N LYS A 677 -5.54 36.86 -8.20
CA LYS A 677 -5.77 35.51 -8.74
C LYS A 677 -4.44 34.77 -8.89
N SER A 678 -4.41 33.50 -8.47
CA SER A 678 -3.28 32.58 -8.60
C SER A 678 -3.76 31.17 -8.97
N SER A 679 -2.88 30.29 -9.45
CA SER A 679 -3.16 28.86 -9.65
C SER A 679 -2.88 27.99 -8.42
N ASP A 680 -2.50 28.59 -7.28
CA ASP A 680 -2.09 27.85 -6.09
C ASP A 680 -3.19 26.98 -5.45
N THR A 681 -4.48 27.33 -5.60
CA THR A 681 -5.58 26.41 -5.22
C THR A 681 -5.51 25.11 -6.02
N LEU A 682 -5.24 25.20 -7.33
CA LEU A 682 -5.10 24.03 -8.21
C LEU A 682 -3.79 23.29 -7.97
N ARG A 683 -2.71 23.97 -7.61
CA ARG A 683 -1.44 23.33 -7.20
C ARG A 683 -1.62 22.52 -5.92
N ARG A 684 -2.21 23.09 -4.88
CA ARG A 684 -2.51 22.40 -3.62
C ARG A 684 -3.45 21.21 -3.85
N ALA A 685 -4.49 21.38 -4.67
CA ALA A 685 -5.40 20.29 -5.03
C ALA A 685 -4.71 19.18 -5.86
N MET A 686 -3.95 19.54 -6.89
CA MET A 686 -3.19 18.60 -7.73
C MET A 686 -2.13 17.85 -6.94
N GLY A 687 -1.46 18.51 -6.00
CA GLY A 687 -0.51 17.88 -5.09
C GLY A 687 -1.19 16.88 -4.14
N VAL A 688 -2.32 17.25 -3.52
CA VAL A 688 -3.11 16.35 -2.66
C VAL A 688 -3.44 15.07 -3.44
N VAL A 689 -3.96 15.19 -4.66
CA VAL A 689 -4.40 14.02 -5.43
C VAL A 689 -3.26 13.21 -6.06
N GLN A 690 -1.98 13.48 -5.76
CA GLN A 690 -0.89 12.51 -6.05
C GLN A 690 -0.67 11.51 -4.90
N HIS A 691 -1.29 11.70 -3.72
CA HIS A 691 -1.17 10.80 -2.56
C HIS A 691 -1.62 9.37 -2.89
N HIS A 692 -1.06 8.41 -2.15
CA HIS A 692 -1.19 6.98 -2.39
C HIS A 692 -2.55 6.36 -2.08
N ASP A 693 -3.53 7.12 -1.60
CA ASP A 693 -4.95 6.72 -1.60
C ASP A 693 -5.84 7.56 -2.53
N ALA A 694 -5.28 8.61 -3.13
CA ALA A 694 -5.99 9.52 -4.02
C ALA A 694 -5.98 9.05 -5.48
N VAL A 695 -4.82 9.09 -6.15
CA VAL A 695 -4.73 8.70 -7.58
C VAL A 695 -4.87 7.18 -7.77
N THR A 696 -4.47 6.40 -6.79
CA THR A 696 -4.69 4.95 -6.68
C THR A 696 -6.17 4.59 -6.58
N GLY A 697 -6.99 5.49 -6.01
CA GLY A 697 -8.42 5.30 -5.80
C GLY A 697 -8.74 4.36 -4.64
N THR A 698 -7.87 4.28 -3.64
CA THR A 698 -7.99 3.36 -2.50
C THR A 698 -8.51 4.00 -1.21
N SER A 699 -8.80 5.30 -1.22
CA SER A 699 -9.55 5.99 -0.17
C SER A 699 -11.01 5.54 -0.06
N LYS A 700 -11.64 5.82 1.09
CA LYS A 700 -13.11 5.74 1.28
C LYS A 700 -13.85 6.66 0.29
N GLN A 701 -15.12 6.37 0.02
CA GLN A 701 -15.90 7.08 -1.01
C GLN A 701 -16.01 8.58 -0.75
N HIS A 702 -16.36 8.99 0.48
CA HIS A 702 -16.50 10.41 0.80
C HIS A 702 -15.18 11.20 0.68
N VAL A 703 -14.03 10.52 0.81
CA VAL A 703 -12.70 11.09 0.58
C VAL A 703 -12.40 11.23 -0.92
N ALA A 704 -12.80 10.25 -1.73
CA ALA A 704 -12.73 10.36 -3.19
C ALA A 704 -13.65 11.49 -3.72
N ASP A 705 -14.80 11.69 -3.10
CA ASP A 705 -15.71 12.80 -3.39
C ASP A 705 -15.11 14.16 -2.98
N ASP A 706 -14.37 14.23 -1.86
CA ASP A 706 -13.62 15.42 -1.45
C ASP A 706 -12.44 15.74 -2.39
N TYR A 707 -11.71 14.73 -2.87
CA TYR A 707 -10.71 14.92 -3.92
C TYR A 707 -11.32 15.49 -5.20
N ALA A 708 -12.46 14.93 -5.65
CA ALA A 708 -13.18 15.44 -6.81
C ALA A 708 -13.69 16.88 -6.59
N LYS A 709 -14.17 17.19 -5.37
CA LYS A 709 -14.63 18.53 -4.97
C LYS A 709 -13.48 19.56 -4.94
N ARG A 710 -12.32 19.23 -4.36
CA ARG A 710 -11.13 20.11 -4.36
C ARG A 710 -10.67 20.41 -5.78
N LEU A 711 -10.58 19.38 -6.64
CA LEU A 711 -10.28 19.56 -8.05
C LEU A 711 -11.34 20.42 -8.76
N ALA A 712 -12.63 20.21 -8.53
CA ALA A 712 -13.70 20.98 -9.18
C ALA A 712 -13.69 22.47 -8.81
N ILE A 713 -13.52 22.80 -7.53
CA ILE A 713 -13.42 24.20 -7.07
C ILE A 713 -12.20 24.87 -7.70
N ALA A 714 -11.03 24.22 -7.58
CA ALA A 714 -9.79 24.75 -8.10
C ALA A 714 -9.74 24.84 -9.64
N ALA A 715 -10.44 23.94 -10.35
CA ALA A 715 -10.62 24.00 -11.79
C ALA A 715 -11.38 25.25 -12.20
N VAL A 716 -12.48 25.59 -11.51
CA VAL A 716 -13.28 26.80 -11.82
C VAL A 716 -12.51 28.09 -11.54
N GLU A 717 -11.75 28.14 -10.44
CA GLU A 717 -10.84 29.26 -10.15
C GLU A 717 -9.75 29.41 -11.22
N CYS A 718 -9.09 28.32 -11.59
CA CYS A 718 -8.05 28.30 -12.63
C CYS A 718 -8.63 28.65 -14.02
N GLN A 719 -9.81 28.13 -14.37
CA GLN A 719 -10.54 28.53 -15.59
C GLN A 719 -10.81 30.04 -15.62
N GLY A 720 -11.16 30.64 -14.48
CA GLY A 720 -11.30 32.10 -14.34
C GLY A 720 -10.00 32.88 -14.54
N LEU A 721 -8.84 32.29 -14.23
CA LEU A 721 -7.51 32.85 -14.53
C LEU A 721 -7.11 32.59 -16.00
N ILE A 722 -7.50 31.46 -16.60
CA ILE A 722 -7.30 31.16 -18.02
C ILE A 722 -8.08 32.12 -18.90
N THR A 723 -9.34 32.43 -18.58
CA THR A 723 -10.14 33.43 -19.30
C THR A 723 -9.46 34.81 -19.29
N ASP A 724 -8.92 35.25 -18.16
CA ASP A 724 -8.16 36.51 -18.09
C ASP A 724 -6.88 36.46 -18.95
N VAL A 725 -6.08 35.40 -18.84
CA VAL A 725 -4.78 35.31 -19.52
C VAL A 725 -4.94 35.12 -21.03
N LEU A 726 -5.79 34.18 -21.46
CA LEU A 726 -6.09 33.96 -22.88
C LEU A 726 -6.82 35.17 -23.48
N GLY A 727 -7.75 35.78 -22.73
CA GLY A 727 -8.45 37.00 -23.13
C GLY A 727 -7.49 38.17 -23.40
N ASN A 728 -6.49 38.37 -22.54
CA ASN A 728 -5.46 39.38 -22.73
C ASN A 728 -4.52 39.11 -23.92
N MET A 729 -4.35 37.85 -24.35
CA MET A 729 -3.63 37.52 -25.59
C MET A 729 -4.51 37.67 -26.86
N VAL A 730 -5.83 37.63 -26.69
CA VAL A 730 -6.83 37.77 -27.77
C VAL A 730 -7.13 39.23 -28.12
N VAL A 731 -6.94 40.21 -27.22
CA VAL A 731 -7.13 41.63 -27.56
C VAL A 731 -5.95 42.22 -28.37
N LYS A 732 -6.24 43.16 -29.26
CA LYS A 732 -5.22 43.81 -30.11
C LYS A 732 -4.54 45.04 -29.53
N SER A 733 -5.15 45.68 -28.53
CA SER A 733 -4.59 46.85 -27.85
C SER A 733 -5.16 46.98 -26.44
N LYS A 734 -4.40 47.62 -25.55
CA LYS A 734 -4.81 47.88 -24.17
C LYS A 734 -6.12 48.71 -24.11
N GLY A 735 -6.94 48.43 -23.10
CA GLY A 735 -8.25 49.08 -22.89
C GLY A 735 -9.43 48.44 -23.64
N ILE A 736 -9.18 47.52 -24.58
CA ILE A 736 -10.23 46.66 -25.15
C ILE A 736 -10.60 45.60 -24.10
N GLN A 737 -11.90 45.44 -23.81
CA GLN A 737 -12.40 44.32 -23.00
C GLN A 737 -12.36 43.04 -23.85
N HIS A 738 -11.73 41.97 -23.34
CA HIS A 738 -11.68 40.68 -24.03
C HIS A 738 -13.06 39.99 -24.06
N PRO A 739 -13.28 39.02 -24.98
CA PRO A 739 -14.51 38.23 -24.97
C PRO A 739 -14.68 37.48 -23.65
N VAL A 740 -15.92 37.37 -23.16
CA VAL A 740 -16.24 36.54 -22.00
C VAL A 740 -16.20 35.07 -22.42
N MET A 741 -15.09 34.41 -22.12
CA MET A 741 -14.88 32.98 -22.40
C MET A 741 -15.43 32.09 -21.30
N LYS A 742 -15.83 30.87 -21.69
CA LYS A 742 -16.35 29.82 -20.83
C LYS A 742 -15.78 28.46 -21.25
N PHE A 743 -15.83 27.50 -20.34
CA PHE A 743 -15.48 26.11 -20.61
C PHE A 743 -16.72 25.21 -20.55
N CYS A 744 -16.60 24.00 -21.08
CA CYS A 744 -17.68 23.00 -21.10
C CYS A 744 -17.15 21.64 -20.66
N ASP A 745 -17.23 21.38 -19.35
CA ASP A 745 -16.60 20.22 -18.71
C ASP A 745 -17.28 18.88 -19.10
N HIS A 746 -18.46 18.96 -19.73
CA HIS A 746 -19.32 17.83 -20.11
C HIS A 746 -19.26 17.48 -21.62
N LEU A 747 -18.24 17.96 -22.35
CA LEU A 747 -18.05 17.63 -23.78
C LEU A 747 -17.89 16.11 -24.02
N ASN A 748 -17.36 15.36 -23.06
CA ASN A 748 -17.24 13.89 -23.13
C ASN A 748 -18.59 13.16 -23.21
N ILE A 749 -19.67 13.77 -22.70
CA ILE A 749 -21.07 13.31 -22.82
C ILE A 749 -21.87 14.17 -23.80
N SER A 750 -21.17 14.92 -24.66
CA SER A 750 -21.72 15.75 -25.72
C SER A 750 -22.72 16.80 -25.20
N VAL A 751 -22.42 17.47 -24.08
CA VAL A 751 -23.21 18.57 -23.50
C VAL A 751 -22.38 19.85 -23.41
N CYS A 752 -22.90 20.96 -23.98
CA CYS A 752 -22.30 22.29 -23.84
C CYS A 752 -23.32 23.39 -24.16
N ALA A 753 -23.68 24.21 -23.16
CA ALA A 753 -24.79 25.15 -23.27
C ALA A 753 -24.60 26.23 -24.36
N ASP A 754 -23.39 26.75 -24.54
CA ASP A 754 -23.15 27.80 -25.53
C ASP A 754 -23.03 27.28 -26.98
N THR A 755 -22.80 25.97 -27.20
CA THR A 755 -22.88 25.37 -28.56
C THR A 755 -24.28 24.83 -28.89
N GLU A 756 -25.07 24.47 -27.89
CA GLU A 756 -26.46 24.01 -28.04
C GLU A 756 -27.48 25.15 -28.18
N LEU A 757 -27.26 26.30 -27.54
CA LEU A 757 -28.26 27.38 -27.43
C LEU A 757 -28.00 28.59 -28.34
N LYS A 758 -26.80 28.72 -28.95
CA LYS A 758 -26.43 29.89 -29.76
C LYS A 758 -26.48 29.56 -31.25
N LYS A 759 -26.92 30.52 -32.07
CA LYS A 759 -26.88 30.42 -33.55
C LYS A 759 -25.52 30.78 -34.15
N ALA A 760 -24.66 31.42 -33.37
CA ALA A 760 -23.32 31.86 -33.72
C ALA A 760 -22.46 31.90 -32.45
N PHE A 761 -21.30 31.25 -32.49
CA PHE A 761 -20.33 31.24 -31.39
C PHE A 761 -18.90 31.10 -31.93
N THR A 762 -17.92 31.39 -31.07
CA THR A 762 -16.51 31.08 -31.30
C THR A 762 -16.06 29.96 -30.37
N VAL A 763 -15.08 29.18 -30.82
CA VAL A 763 -14.21 28.39 -29.94
C VAL A 763 -12.77 28.85 -30.17
N THR A 764 -12.13 29.33 -29.10
CA THR A 764 -10.70 29.58 -29.07
C THR A 764 -10.02 28.35 -28.50
N ILE A 765 -9.09 27.79 -29.27
CA ILE A 765 -8.40 26.55 -28.97
C ILE A 765 -6.98 26.90 -28.59
N TYR A 766 -6.56 26.57 -27.37
CA TYR A 766 -5.20 26.82 -26.88
C TYR A 766 -4.37 25.53 -26.86
N ASN A 767 -3.14 25.61 -27.34
CA ASN A 767 -2.18 24.51 -27.41
C ASN A 767 -1.01 24.77 -26.44
N ALA A 768 -0.79 23.87 -25.48
CA ALA A 768 0.31 23.95 -24.54
C ALA A 768 1.66 23.50 -25.12
N ILE A 769 1.64 22.69 -26.19
CA ILE A 769 2.83 22.03 -26.74
C ILE A 769 3.67 23.03 -27.52
N ALA A 770 5.00 22.88 -27.42
CA ALA A 770 6.00 23.74 -28.07
C ALA A 770 6.18 23.49 -29.59
N ARG A 771 5.14 22.96 -30.24
CA ARG A 771 4.97 22.65 -31.67
C ARG A 771 3.53 22.91 -32.07
N GLU A 772 3.28 23.16 -33.35
CA GLU A 772 1.95 23.17 -33.94
C GLU A 772 1.23 21.83 -33.67
N VAL A 773 -0.02 21.91 -33.23
CA VAL A 773 -0.87 20.75 -33.01
C VAL A 773 -2.03 20.78 -33.99
N ASN A 774 -2.01 19.82 -34.92
CA ASN A 774 -3.16 19.44 -35.73
C ASN A 774 -3.99 18.41 -34.95
N THR A 775 -5.28 18.70 -34.74
CA THR A 775 -6.22 17.90 -33.92
C THR A 775 -7.63 17.97 -34.49
N ILE A 776 -8.49 17.00 -34.15
CA ILE A 776 -9.91 17.04 -34.52
C ILE A 776 -10.76 17.50 -33.32
N VAL A 777 -11.47 18.60 -33.51
CA VAL A 777 -12.36 19.19 -32.50
C VAL A 777 -13.75 18.60 -32.66
N ARG A 778 -14.33 18.08 -31.57
CA ARG A 778 -15.69 17.50 -31.55
C ARG A 778 -16.59 18.33 -30.63
N LEU A 779 -17.60 19.01 -31.20
CA LEU A 779 -18.51 19.89 -30.46
C LEU A 779 -19.97 19.41 -30.56
N PRO A 780 -20.75 19.39 -29.46
CA PRO A 780 -22.17 19.05 -29.50
C PRO A 780 -23.02 20.19 -30.09
N LEU A 781 -24.08 19.84 -30.81
CA LEU A 781 -24.98 20.76 -31.49
C LEU A 781 -26.44 20.33 -31.38
N ALA A 782 -27.33 21.32 -31.25
CA ALA A 782 -28.79 21.10 -31.33
C ALA A 782 -29.32 21.00 -32.77
N VAL A 783 -28.59 21.52 -33.77
CA VAL A 783 -29.02 21.55 -35.18
C VAL A 783 -27.88 21.22 -36.14
N SER A 784 -28.22 20.56 -37.25
CA SER A 784 -27.27 20.14 -38.29
C SER A 784 -26.94 21.23 -39.33
N THR A 785 -27.42 22.46 -39.17
CA THR A 785 -27.23 23.59 -40.11
C THR A 785 -25.98 24.44 -39.83
N MET A 786 -25.10 24.01 -38.92
CA MET A 786 -23.89 24.77 -38.55
C MET A 786 -22.75 24.57 -39.55
N ALA A 787 -22.01 25.63 -39.85
CA ALA A 787 -20.74 25.57 -40.58
C ALA A 787 -19.61 26.19 -39.75
N VAL A 788 -18.39 25.70 -39.98
CA VAL A 788 -17.16 26.14 -39.32
C VAL A 788 -16.36 27.02 -40.27
N TYR A 789 -15.80 28.11 -39.75
CA TYR A 789 -14.88 29.00 -40.45
C TYR A 789 -13.61 29.14 -39.60
N GLY A 790 -12.45 29.11 -40.26
CA GLY A 790 -11.15 29.12 -39.58
C GLY A 790 -10.73 30.51 -39.08
N PRO A 791 -9.54 30.61 -38.44
CA PRO A 791 -8.95 31.88 -37.97
C PRO A 791 -8.83 33.00 -39.00
N LYS A 792 -8.84 32.66 -40.30
CA LYS A 792 -8.76 33.59 -41.45
C LYS A 792 -10.12 33.84 -42.14
N GLY A 793 -11.22 33.40 -41.54
CA GLY A 793 -12.59 33.64 -42.03
C GLY A 793 -13.04 32.72 -43.17
N HIS A 794 -12.14 31.95 -43.77
CA HIS A 794 -12.47 30.97 -44.81
C HIS A 794 -13.29 29.80 -44.22
N PRO A 795 -14.31 29.28 -44.95
CA PRO A 795 -15.05 28.09 -44.53
C PRO A 795 -14.14 26.87 -44.52
N LEU A 796 -14.36 25.97 -43.56
CA LEU A 796 -13.61 24.73 -43.41
C LEU A 796 -14.49 23.51 -43.68
N ALA A 797 -13.85 22.43 -44.13
CA ALA A 797 -14.43 21.11 -44.07
C ALA A 797 -14.84 20.81 -42.61
N SER A 798 -16.07 20.35 -42.43
CA SER A 798 -16.59 19.92 -41.13
C SER A 798 -17.65 18.85 -41.36
N GLN A 799 -17.67 17.82 -40.53
CA GLN A 799 -18.57 16.66 -40.67
C GLN A 799 -19.53 16.62 -39.48
N ILE A 800 -20.81 16.35 -39.72
CA ILE A 800 -21.85 16.33 -38.66
C ILE A 800 -22.41 14.92 -38.53
N LEU A 801 -22.31 14.32 -37.35
CA LEU A 801 -22.86 13.00 -37.03
C LEU A 801 -23.90 13.10 -35.91
N PRO A 802 -24.96 12.26 -35.89
CA PRO A 802 -25.90 12.22 -34.77
C PRO A 802 -25.20 11.66 -33.53
N ILE A 803 -25.51 12.14 -32.32
CA ILE A 803 -24.93 11.57 -31.08
C ILE A 803 -25.36 10.11 -30.88
N SER A 804 -24.49 9.30 -30.28
CA SER A 804 -24.76 7.88 -30.06
C SER A 804 -25.88 7.66 -29.05
N ASP A 805 -26.60 6.54 -29.19
CA ASP A 805 -27.69 6.19 -28.29
C ASP A 805 -27.17 5.94 -26.86
N ALA A 806 -25.94 5.42 -26.73
CA ALA A 806 -25.22 5.35 -25.47
C ALA A 806 -24.95 6.72 -24.85
N THR A 807 -24.50 7.73 -25.63
CA THR A 807 -24.31 9.10 -25.12
C THR A 807 -25.61 9.67 -24.56
N LYS A 808 -26.74 9.50 -25.26
CA LYS A 808 -28.07 9.94 -24.77
C LYS A 808 -28.43 9.28 -23.43
N GLN A 809 -28.14 8.00 -23.26
CA GLN A 809 -28.36 7.30 -21.98
C GLN A 809 -27.46 7.84 -20.86
N VAL A 810 -26.18 8.16 -21.15
CA VAL A 810 -25.30 8.79 -20.15
C VAL A 810 -25.80 10.20 -19.77
N GLN A 811 -26.25 11.02 -20.73
CA GLN A 811 -26.88 12.31 -20.45
C GLN A 811 -28.09 12.17 -19.52
N ILE A 812 -28.97 11.20 -19.77
CA ILE A 812 -30.15 10.92 -18.93
C ILE A 812 -29.74 10.49 -17.51
N LEU A 813 -28.71 9.65 -17.37
CA LEU A 813 -28.23 9.11 -16.09
C LEU A 813 -27.36 10.10 -15.28
N GLN A 814 -26.75 11.09 -15.94
CA GLN A 814 -26.03 12.22 -15.31
C GLN A 814 -26.92 13.47 -15.13
N ASN A 815 -28.25 13.30 -15.20
CA ASN A 815 -29.27 14.35 -15.04
C ASN A 815 -29.10 15.57 -15.99
N GLN A 816 -28.59 15.35 -17.20
CA GLN A 816 -28.43 16.36 -18.26
C GLN A 816 -29.61 16.35 -19.25
N LYS A 817 -30.83 16.09 -18.76
CA LYS A 817 -32.06 15.95 -19.57
C LYS A 817 -32.47 17.23 -20.31
N GLN A 818 -31.97 18.38 -19.86
CA GLN A 818 -32.10 19.70 -20.46
C GLN A 818 -31.22 19.91 -21.71
N SER A 819 -30.26 19.02 -21.97
CA SER A 819 -29.42 19.09 -23.18
C SER A 819 -30.30 18.95 -24.43
N ARG A 820 -30.05 19.81 -25.42
CA ARG A 820 -30.65 19.81 -26.74
C ARG A 820 -29.73 19.19 -27.78
N SER A 821 -28.57 18.70 -27.37
CA SER A 821 -27.56 18.05 -28.19
C SER A 821 -28.17 16.85 -28.93
N ALA A 822 -28.19 16.94 -30.26
CA ALA A 822 -28.67 15.87 -31.15
C ALA A 822 -27.57 15.39 -32.11
N PHE A 823 -26.56 16.23 -32.33
CA PHE A 823 -25.45 15.99 -33.25
C PHE A 823 -24.11 16.39 -32.61
N GLU A 824 -23.02 15.87 -33.14
CA GLU A 824 -21.67 16.39 -32.96
C GLU A 824 -21.16 16.89 -34.31
N ILE A 825 -20.47 18.04 -34.31
CA ILE A 825 -19.69 18.53 -35.44
C ILE A 825 -18.21 18.27 -35.19
N MET A 826 -17.54 17.72 -36.19
CA MET A 826 -16.10 17.46 -36.22
C MET A 826 -15.45 18.37 -37.26
N PHE A 827 -14.31 18.99 -36.91
CA PHE A 827 -13.46 19.73 -37.85
C PHE A 827 -11.99 19.63 -37.45
N GLU A 828 -11.09 19.77 -38.42
CA GLU A 828 -9.65 19.84 -38.15
C GLU A 828 -9.27 21.26 -37.67
N ALA A 829 -8.58 21.31 -36.54
CA ALA A 829 -7.96 22.50 -36.00
C ALA A 829 -6.44 22.39 -36.04
N ASN A 830 -5.82 23.45 -36.53
CA ASN A 830 -4.39 23.67 -36.60
C ASN A 830 -4.10 24.79 -35.60
N VAL A 831 -3.31 24.50 -34.55
CA VAL A 831 -3.10 25.40 -33.42
C VAL A 831 -1.61 25.64 -33.22
N PRO A 832 -1.11 26.89 -33.33
CA PRO A 832 0.33 27.17 -33.24
C PRO A 832 0.98 26.73 -31.92
N ALA A 833 2.31 26.59 -31.93
CA ALA A 833 3.11 26.29 -30.75
C ALA A 833 2.88 27.29 -29.61
N LEU A 834 2.63 26.78 -28.40
CA LEU A 834 2.34 27.55 -27.17
C LEU A 834 1.32 28.68 -27.42
N GLY A 835 0.32 28.41 -28.24
CA GLY A 835 -0.47 29.42 -28.93
C GLY A 835 -1.96 29.11 -28.98
N PHE A 836 -2.71 29.93 -29.70
CA PHE A 836 -4.14 29.70 -29.89
C PHE A 836 -4.62 29.99 -31.30
N ALA A 837 -5.77 29.39 -31.64
CA ALA A 837 -6.50 29.61 -32.87
C ALA A 837 -8.02 29.70 -32.57
N THR A 838 -8.67 30.74 -33.06
CA THR A 838 -10.11 31.00 -32.87
C THR A 838 -10.90 30.61 -34.12
N TYR A 839 -11.86 29.70 -33.94
CA TYR A 839 -12.75 29.20 -34.97
C TYR A 839 -14.16 29.72 -34.76
N PHE A 840 -14.89 29.98 -35.84
CA PHE A 840 -16.22 30.58 -35.83
C PHE A 840 -17.24 29.54 -36.30
N ILE A 841 -18.27 29.29 -35.50
CA ILE A 841 -19.31 28.30 -35.80
C ILE A 841 -20.65 29.02 -35.89
N ASN A 842 -21.22 29.07 -37.10
CA ASN A 842 -22.41 29.83 -37.43
C ASN A 842 -23.44 28.96 -38.16
N SER A 843 -24.72 29.12 -37.84
CA SER A 843 -25.80 28.48 -38.59
C SER A 843 -25.92 29.11 -39.99
N THR A 844 -26.00 28.28 -41.03
CA THR A 844 -26.07 28.72 -42.43
C THR A 844 -27.12 27.93 -43.22
N GLN A 845 -27.82 28.62 -44.12
CA GLN A 845 -28.73 27.98 -45.09
C GLN A 845 -27.95 27.27 -46.21
N HIS A 846 -26.68 27.62 -46.43
CA HIS A 846 -25.84 27.06 -47.48
C HIS A 846 -25.08 25.78 -47.06
N ARG A 847 -25.43 25.16 -45.92
CA ARG A 847 -24.77 23.96 -45.39
C ARG A 847 -24.67 22.84 -46.43
N SER A 848 -25.76 22.59 -47.16
CA SER A 848 -25.83 21.56 -48.22
C SER A 848 -24.99 21.86 -49.47
N HIS A 849 -24.52 23.10 -49.64
CA HIS A 849 -23.52 23.44 -50.66
C HIS A 849 -22.11 23.17 -50.14
N LEU A 850 -21.79 23.58 -48.91
CA LEU A 850 -20.51 23.27 -48.25
C LEU A 850 -20.27 21.76 -48.12
N ASP A 851 -21.31 20.99 -47.81
CA ASP A 851 -21.25 19.52 -47.73
C ASP A 851 -21.00 18.83 -49.07
N LYS A 852 -21.33 19.49 -50.19
CA LYS A 852 -20.96 19.03 -51.54
C LYS A 852 -19.54 19.48 -51.91
N LEU A 853 -19.17 20.70 -51.53
CA LEU A 853 -17.86 21.30 -51.79
C LEU A 853 -16.71 20.52 -51.12
N PHE A 854 -16.90 20.08 -49.88
CA PHE A 854 -15.91 19.34 -49.08
C PHE A 854 -16.16 17.82 -49.00
N GLY A 855 -17.18 17.31 -49.70
CA GLY A 855 -17.60 15.91 -49.63
C GLY A 855 -18.05 15.43 -48.24
N SER A 856 -18.31 16.35 -47.30
CA SER A 856 -18.42 16.07 -45.86
C SER A 856 -19.77 15.50 -45.41
N SER A 857 -20.68 15.18 -46.33
CA SER A 857 -21.92 14.44 -46.04
C SER A 857 -21.61 12.99 -45.64
N PRO A 858 -21.76 12.58 -44.36
CA PRO A 858 -21.42 11.24 -43.95
C PRO A 858 -22.50 10.26 -44.40
N LYS A 859 -22.11 9.26 -45.19
CA LYS A 859 -22.98 8.20 -45.68
C LYS A 859 -23.04 7.08 -44.65
N LYS A 860 -24.24 6.73 -44.20
CA LYS A 860 -24.49 5.46 -43.54
C LYS A 860 -24.33 4.35 -44.57
N ALA A 861 -23.48 3.38 -44.30
CA ALA A 861 -23.23 2.30 -45.25
C ALA A 861 -24.47 1.42 -45.48
N PRO A 862 -24.68 0.87 -46.69
CA PRO A 862 -25.71 -0.14 -46.94
C PRO A 862 -25.38 -1.43 -46.17
N LYS A 863 -26.42 -2.17 -45.76
CA LYS A 863 -26.25 -3.52 -45.22
C LYS A 863 -25.81 -4.47 -46.34
N LYS A 864 -24.51 -4.79 -46.40
CA LYS A 864 -23.96 -5.93 -47.15
C LYS A 864 -23.66 -7.11 -46.21
N SER A 865 -23.55 -8.30 -46.78
CA SER A 865 -23.03 -9.52 -46.13
C SER A 865 -21.54 -9.71 -46.44
N GLU A 866 -20.76 -8.63 -46.31
CA GLU A 866 -19.33 -8.58 -46.61
C GLU A 866 -18.60 -7.87 -45.48
N ASP A 867 -17.36 -8.30 -45.19
CA ASP A 867 -16.49 -7.66 -44.20
C ASP A 867 -16.35 -6.16 -44.49
N THR A 868 -16.53 -5.37 -43.45
CA THR A 868 -16.67 -3.91 -43.54
C THR A 868 -15.39 -3.25 -43.05
N SER A 869 -14.81 -2.36 -43.86
CA SER A 869 -13.60 -1.62 -43.48
C SER A 869 -13.85 -0.12 -43.30
N ILE A 870 -13.04 0.50 -42.43
CA ILE A 870 -12.84 1.95 -42.38
C ILE A 870 -11.37 2.29 -42.63
N GLU A 871 -11.12 3.45 -43.20
CA GLU A 871 -9.76 3.88 -43.54
C GLU A 871 -9.56 5.40 -43.55
N ASN A 872 -8.30 5.82 -43.43
CA ASN A 872 -7.82 7.17 -43.69
C ASN A 872 -6.54 7.12 -44.57
N GLU A 873 -5.72 8.16 -44.58
CA GLU A 873 -4.47 8.26 -45.36
C GLU A 873 -3.37 7.29 -44.90
N HIS A 874 -3.53 6.71 -43.70
CA HIS A 874 -2.45 6.03 -42.97
C HIS A 874 -2.83 4.63 -42.49
N ILE A 875 -4.10 4.38 -42.18
CA ILE A 875 -4.59 3.13 -41.59
C ILE A 875 -5.79 2.60 -42.38
N THR A 876 -5.87 1.27 -42.48
CA THR A 876 -7.13 0.55 -42.73
C THR A 876 -7.41 -0.38 -41.55
N LEU A 877 -8.67 -0.41 -41.10
CA LEU A 877 -9.21 -1.37 -40.13
C LEU A 877 -10.34 -2.16 -40.79
N THR A 878 -10.31 -3.48 -40.70
CA THR A 878 -11.36 -4.37 -41.24
C THR A 878 -12.10 -5.09 -40.12
N PHE A 879 -13.42 -5.20 -40.28
CA PHE A 879 -14.35 -5.75 -39.29
C PHE A 879 -15.21 -6.85 -39.91
N SER A 880 -15.37 -7.95 -39.17
CA SER A 880 -16.14 -9.11 -39.57
C SER A 880 -17.64 -8.81 -39.73
N SER A 881 -18.24 -9.20 -40.85
CA SER A 881 -19.71 -9.16 -41.01
C SER A 881 -20.44 -10.04 -39.99
N ASP A 882 -19.81 -11.15 -39.62
CA ASP A 882 -20.43 -12.25 -38.89
C ASP A 882 -20.37 -12.08 -37.37
N THR A 883 -19.37 -11.33 -36.86
CA THR A 883 -19.18 -11.08 -35.42
C THR A 883 -19.32 -9.60 -35.04
N GLY A 884 -19.16 -8.67 -35.98
CA GLY A 884 -19.10 -7.23 -35.72
C GLY A 884 -17.81 -6.75 -35.04
N LEU A 885 -16.80 -7.62 -34.90
CA LEU A 885 -15.52 -7.34 -34.28
C LEU A 885 -14.44 -7.01 -35.33
N LEU A 886 -13.37 -6.36 -34.88
CA LEU A 886 -12.16 -6.13 -35.68
C LEU A 886 -11.51 -7.47 -36.07
N THR A 887 -10.95 -7.55 -37.28
CA THR A 887 -10.22 -8.73 -37.79
C THR A 887 -8.79 -8.42 -38.23
N SER A 888 -8.52 -7.19 -38.70
CA SER A 888 -7.16 -6.76 -39.04
C SER A 888 -6.95 -5.25 -38.93
N MET A 889 -5.69 -4.87 -38.77
CA MET A 889 -5.19 -3.50 -38.85
C MET A 889 -4.00 -3.46 -39.82
N THR A 890 -3.94 -2.43 -40.65
CA THR A 890 -2.85 -2.19 -41.61
C THR A 890 -2.38 -0.75 -41.52
N ASP A 891 -1.07 -0.52 -41.34
CA ASP A 891 -0.43 0.75 -41.67
C ASP A 891 -0.12 0.77 -43.18
N LYS A 892 -0.76 1.70 -43.90
CA LYS A 892 -0.60 1.90 -45.34
C LYS A 892 0.80 2.38 -45.72
N SER A 893 1.50 3.06 -44.80
CA SER A 893 2.78 3.72 -45.09
C SER A 893 3.97 2.74 -45.06
N SER A 894 4.06 1.86 -44.06
CA SER A 894 5.03 0.74 -44.06
C SER A 894 4.53 -0.51 -44.78
N LYS A 895 3.21 -0.61 -45.05
CA LYS A 895 2.50 -1.81 -45.53
C LYS A 895 2.51 -2.96 -44.50
N VAL A 896 2.74 -2.68 -43.22
CA VAL A 896 2.62 -3.67 -42.14
C VAL A 896 1.14 -3.92 -41.83
N THR A 897 0.70 -5.16 -42.08
CA THR A 897 -0.61 -5.68 -41.68
C THR A 897 -0.45 -6.68 -40.53
N THR A 898 -1.37 -6.63 -39.56
CA THR A 898 -1.50 -7.63 -38.50
C THR A 898 -2.95 -8.10 -38.41
N LYS A 899 -3.16 -9.39 -38.16
CA LYS A 899 -4.46 -9.89 -37.71
C LYS A 899 -4.69 -9.29 -36.33
N LEU A 900 -5.86 -8.72 -36.09
CA LEU A 900 -6.14 -8.02 -34.84
C LEU A 900 -7.62 -8.15 -34.49
N THR A 901 -7.91 -8.94 -33.46
CA THR A 901 -9.25 -9.02 -32.87
C THR A 901 -9.28 -8.23 -31.58
N GLN A 902 -10.12 -7.21 -31.52
CA GLN A 902 -10.45 -6.49 -30.29
C GLN A 902 -11.80 -6.98 -29.77
N ALA A 903 -11.87 -7.33 -28.48
CA ALA A 903 -13.09 -7.73 -27.81
C ALA A 903 -13.08 -7.34 -26.32
N PHE A 904 -14.27 -7.25 -25.73
CA PHE A 904 -14.45 -7.03 -24.30
C PHE A 904 -14.65 -8.36 -23.56
N TYR A 905 -14.10 -8.42 -22.35
CA TYR A 905 -14.28 -9.52 -21.41
C TYR A 905 -14.41 -8.96 -19.99
N TRP A 906 -14.64 -9.81 -19.01
CA TRP A 906 -14.55 -9.44 -17.60
C TRP A 906 -14.00 -10.58 -16.74
N TYR A 907 -13.21 -10.22 -15.73
CA TYR A 907 -12.87 -11.11 -14.65
C TYR A 907 -13.95 -11.05 -13.57
N ASN A 908 -14.37 -12.22 -13.08
CA ASN A 908 -15.19 -12.32 -11.87
C ASN A 908 -14.29 -12.12 -10.64
N ALA A 909 -14.69 -11.26 -9.72
CA ALA A 909 -13.98 -11.05 -8.47
C ALA A 909 -13.97 -12.33 -7.63
N SER A 910 -12.87 -12.57 -6.90
CA SER A 910 -12.88 -13.51 -5.79
C SER A 910 -13.58 -12.89 -4.58
N GLU A 911 -14.48 -13.63 -3.94
CA GLU A 911 -15.16 -13.29 -2.69
C GLU A 911 -14.74 -14.24 -1.54
N ASP A 912 -13.64 -14.97 -1.74
CA ASP A 912 -12.99 -15.84 -0.74
C ASP A 912 -12.70 -15.06 0.54
N HIS A 913 -13.25 -15.56 1.67
CA HIS A 913 -13.15 -14.95 2.99
C HIS A 913 -11.70 -14.69 3.45
N ASN A 914 -10.70 -15.39 2.93
CA ASN A 914 -9.30 -15.15 3.27
C ASN A 914 -8.73 -13.89 2.59
N GLN A 915 -8.99 -13.71 1.29
CA GLN A 915 -8.54 -12.54 0.52
C GLN A 915 -9.41 -12.37 -0.74
N PRO A 916 -10.40 -11.47 -0.75
CA PRO A 916 -11.16 -11.17 -1.95
C PRO A 916 -10.47 -10.12 -2.82
N SER A 917 -11.07 -9.81 -3.98
CA SER A 917 -10.70 -8.66 -4.82
C SER A 917 -11.35 -7.38 -4.26
N GLY A 918 -10.62 -6.26 -4.19
CA GLY A 918 -11.12 -5.01 -3.58
C GLY A 918 -10.44 -3.77 -4.17
N ALA A 919 -10.36 -2.67 -3.42
CA ALA A 919 -9.82 -1.41 -3.94
C ALA A 919 -8.34 -1.50 -4.35
N TYR A 920 -7.53 -2.23 -3.59
CA TYR A 920 -6.09 -2.44 -3.79
C TYR A 920 -5.82 -3.70 -4.61
N ILE A 921 -6.44 -4.81 -4.17
CA ILE A 921 -6.17 -6.16 -4.66
C ILE A 921 -6.95 -6.44 -5.93
N PHE A 922 -6.27 -7.04 -6.91
CA PHE A 922 -6.92 -7.76 -8.00
C PHE A 922 -6.75 -9.26 -7.72
N ARG A 923 -7.86 -9.96 -7.50
CA ARG A 923 -7.86 -11.42 -7.39
C ARG A 923 -9.02 -12.02 -8.22
N PRO A 924 -8.76 -12.44 -9.47
CA PRO A 924 -9.78 -13.04 -10.31
C PRO A 924 -10.09 -14.47 -9.86
N ASN A 925 -11.37 -14.81 -9.70
CA ASN A 925 -11.84 -16.14 -9.30
C ASN A 925 -11.42 -17.24 -10.31
N LYS A 926 -11.20 -16.87 -11.58
CA LYS A 926 -10.69 -17.77 -12.63
C LYS A 926 -9.72 -17.05 -13.57
N SER A 927 -8.66 -17.74 -13.99
CA SER A 927 -7.62 -17.18 -14.88
C SER A 927 -8.10 -16.86 -16.30
N GLN A 928 -9.21 -17.47 -16.73
CA GLN A 928 -9.87 -17.16 -18.01
C GLN A 928 -11.03 -16.18 -17.76
N PRO A 929 -11.03 -14.99 -18.39
CA PRO A 929 -12.11 -14.03 -18.26
C PRO A 929 -13.32 -14.43 -19.10
N ILE A 930 -14.49 -13.92 -18.74
CA ILE A 930 -15.78 -14.22 -19.35
C ILE A 930 -16.01 -13.26 -20.52
N SER A 931 -16.28 -13.80 -21.71
CA SER A 931 -16.59 -13.04 -22.93
C SER A 931 -18.02 -12.51 -22.95
N PHE A 932 -18.24 -11.36 -23.58
CA PHE A 932 -19.61 -10.91 -23.91
C PHE A 932 -20.17 -11.64 -25.16
N PRO A 933 -21.51 -11.73 -25.32
CA PRO A 933 -22.14 -12.40 -26.46
C PRO A 933 -21.77 -11.78 -27.82
N GLN A 934 -21.83 -12.61 -28.86
CA GLN A 934 -21.65 -12.22 -30.26
C GLN A 934 -22.88 -12.67 -31.08
N PRO A 935 -23.20 -12.04 -32.23
CA PRO A 935 -22.51 -10.89 -32.83
C PRO A 935 -22.77 -9.56 -32.11
N VAL A 936 -21.78 -8.67 -32.16
CA VAL A 936 -21.89 -7.28 -31.70
C VAL A 936 -22.66 -6.47 -32.75
N LYS A 937 -23.59 -5.62 -32.30
CA LYS A 937 -24.39 -4.78 -33.21
C LYS A 937 -23.56 -3.57 -33.66
N THR A 938 -23.33 -3.45 -34.96
CA THR A 938 -22.51 -2.39 -35.56
C THR A 938 -23.33 -1.32 -36.29
N LYS A 939 -22.82 -0.08 -36.31
CA LYS A 939 -23.33 1.06 -37.09
C LYS A 939 -22.14 1.80 -37.73
N LEU A 940 -21.91 1.64 -39.04
CA LEU A 940 -20.88 2.35 -39.79
C LEU A 940 -21.38 3.72 -40.30
N PHE A 941 -20.57 4.75 -40.06
CA PHE A 941 -20.63 6.06 -40.71
C PHE A 941 -19.33 6.32 -41.47
N ASN A 942 -19.43 6.62 -42.77
CA ASN A 942 -18.29 6.95 -43.63
C ASN A 942 -18.41 8.41 -44.10
N GLY A 943 -17.42 9.25 -43.79
CA GLY A 943 -17.32 10.63 -44.26
C GLY A 943 -15.84 11.06 -44.39
N SER A 944 -15.60 12.25 -44.94
CA SER A 944 -14.26 12.70 -45.37
C SER A 944 -13.32 13.16 -44.26
N LEU A 945 -13.82 13.42 -43.04
CA LEU A 945 -12.98 13.81 -41.89
C LEU A 945 -12.90 12.73 -40.81
N VAL A 946 -13.94 11.91 -40.69
CA VAL A 946 -13.96 10.76 -39.80
C VAL A 946 -14.78 9.61 -40.39
N GLN A 947 -14.21 8.43 -40.37
CA GLN A 947 -14.93 7.17 -40.52
C GLN A 947 -15.03 6.51 -39.15
N GLU A 948 -16.23 6.12 -38.72
CA GLU A 948 -16.42 5.48 -37.42
C GLU A 948 -17.40 4.31 -37.46
N ILE A 949 -17.08 3.27 -36.68
CA ILE A 949 -17.94 2.13 -36.39
C ILE A 949 -18.34 2.19 -34.92
N ARG A 950 -19.64 2.33 -34.67
CA ARG A 950 -20.23 2.21 -33.32
C ARG A 950 -20.60 0.76 -33.07
N GLN A 951 -20.25 0.25 -31.90
CA GLN A 951 -20.50 -1.11 -31.44
C GLN A 951 -21.35 -1.06 -30.16
N ASP A 952 -22.53 -1.66 -30.20
CA ASP A 952 -23.35 -1.90 -29.01
C ASP A 952 -23.03 -3.33 -28.50
N ILE A 953 -22.08 -3.46 -27.55
CA ILE A 953 -21.55 -4.76 -27.07
C ILE A 953 -22.46 -5.41 -26.01
N SER A 954 -22.94 -4.63 -25.04
CA SER A 954 -23.84 -5.10 -23.99
C SER A 954 -24.75 -3.96 -23.52
N PRO A 955 -25.80 -4.24 -22.70
CA PRO A 955 -26.65 -3.18 -22.13
C PRO A 955 -25.91 -2.13 -21.28
N PHE A 956 -24.65 -2.38 -20.92
CA PHE A 956 -23.80 -1.46 -20.15
C PHE A 956 -22.40 -1.27 -20.76
N ILE A 957 -22.14 -1.75 -21.99
CA ILE A 957 -20.87 -1.56 -22.70
C ILE A 957 -21.13 -1.17 -24.15
N SER A 958 -20.58 -0.03 -24.56
CA SER A 958 -20.56 0.43 -25.94
C SER A 958 -19.19 0.98 -26.30
N GLN A 959 -18.83 0.91 -27.58
CA GLN A 959 -17.57 1.42 -28.11
C GLN A 959 -17.82 2.19 -29.41
N VAL A 960 -16.99 3.19 -29.69
CA VAL A 960 -16.87 3.82 -31.00
C VAL A 960 -15.41 3.74 -31.44
N VAL A 961 -15.17 3.04 -32.55
CA VAL A 961 -13.85 2.97 -33.18
C VAL A 961 -13.79 3.99 -34.30
N ARG A 962 -12.81 4.89 -34.26
CA ARG A 962 -12.68 6.01 -35.21
C ARG A 962 -11.34 6.00 -35.92
N LEU A 963 -11.38 6.33 -37.21
CA LEU A 963 -10.24 6.84 -37.96
C LEU A 963 -10.55 8.26 -38.41
N TYR A 964 -9.73 9.20 -37.94
CA TYR A 964 -9.77 10.61 -38.31
C TYR A 964 -8.77 10.91 -39.42
N VAL A 965 -9.08 11.87 -40.29
CA VAL A 965 -8.14 12.38 -41.32
C VAL A 965 -6.78 12.76 -40.69
N GLY A 966 -5.68 12.44 -41.38
CA GLY A 966 -4.31 12.77 -40.98
C GLY A 966 -3.75 12.01 -39.77
N GLN A 967 -4.57 11.27 -39.01
CA GLN A 967 -4.12 10.59 -37.79
C GLN A 967 -3.47 9.23 -38.07
N ARG A 968 -2.30 8.99 -37.45
CA ARG A 968 -1.53 7.73 -37.52
C ARG A 968 -1.88 6.72 -36.42
N HIS A 969 -3.08 6.80 -35.87
CA HIS A 969 -3.60 5.88 -34.85
C HIS A 969 -5.10 5.66 -35.03
N ALA A 970 -5.62 4.60 -34.43
CA ALA A 970 -7.06 4.35 -34.30
C ALA A 970 -7.53 4.71 -32.88
N GLU A 971 -8.62 5.47 -32.76
CA GLU A 971 -9.23 5.80 -31.46
C GLU A 971 -10.32 4.78 -31.13
N PHE A 972 -10.26 4.18 -29.94
CA PHE A 972 -11.26 3.29 -29.37
C PHE A 972 -11.90 3.98 -28.16
N GLU A 973 -12.97 4.75 -28.38
CA GLU A 973 -13.73 5.41 -27.32
C GLU A 973 -14.68 4.39 -26.67
N TYR A 974 -14.46 4.04 -25.41
CA TYR A 974 -15.28 3.10 -24.65
C TYR A 974 -16.22 3.82 -23.69
N THR A 975 -17.40 3.25 -23.47
CA THR A 975 -18.33 3.64 -22.38
C THR A 975 -18.74 2.38 -21.64
N VAL A 976 -18.32 2.26 -20.37
CA VAL A 976 -18.53 1.09 -19.51
C VAL A 976 -19.31 1.51 -18.26
N GLY A 977 -20.48 0.93 -18.07
CA GLY A 977 -21.35 1.08 -16.90
C GLY A 977 -22.78 1.53 -17.24
N PRO A 978 -23.72 1.46 -16.29
CA PRO A 978 -23.56 0.95 -14.93
C PRO A 978 -23.25 -0.55 -14.88
N ILE A 979 -22.16 -0.96 -14.22
CA ILE A 979 -21.78 -2.38 -14.13
C ILE A 979 -22.86 -3.11 -13.29
N PRO A 980 -23.49 -4.17 -13.82
CA PRO A 980 -24.55 -4.90 -13.14
C PRO A 980 -23.98 -5.76 -12.01
N VAL A 981 -24.69 -5.79 -10.88
CA VAL A 981 -24.34 -6.55 -9.68
C VAL A 981 -25.57 -7.26 -9.05
N ALA A 982 -26.69 -7.33 -9.78
CA ALA A 982 -27.92 -7.99 -9.33
C ALA A 982 -27.84 -9.53 -9.36
N ASP A 983 -26.73 -10.05 -9.89
CA ASP A 983 -26.25 -11.44 -9.81
C ASP A 983 -25.32 -11.67 -8.61
N ASN A 984 -25.15 -10.65 -7.74
CA ASN A 984 -24.27 -10.64 -6.58
C ASN A 984 -22.79 -10.94 -6.90
N TRP A 985 -22.31 -10.65 -8.11
CA TRP A 985 -20.91 -10.89 -8.50
C TRP A 985 -20.17 -9.59 -8.80
N GLY A 986 -19.03 -9.35 -8.14
CA GLY A 986 -18.09 -8.28 -8.50
C GLY A 986 -17.44 -8.50 -9.88
N LYS A 987 -17.27 -7.44 -10.68
CA LYS A 987 -16.80 -7.53 -12.08
C LYS A 987 -15.72 -6.52 -12.41
N GLU A 988 -14.70 -7.00 -13.11
CA GLU A 988 -13.53 -6.24 -13.51
C GLU A 988 -13.44 -6.29 -15.05
N ILE A 989 -13.85 -5.20 -15.70
CA ILE A 989 -14.09 -5.15 -17.15
C ILE A 989 -12.78 -4.88 -17.88
N ILE A 990 -12.44 -5.72 -18.85
CA ILE A 990 -11.24 -5.57 -19.69
C ILE A 990 -11.60 -5.40 -21.16
N THR A 991 -10.71 -4.76 -21.91
CA THR A 991 -10.60 -4.90 -23.37
C THR A 991 -9.33 -5.67 -23.69
N ARG A 992 -9.40 -6.61 -24.62
CA ARG A 992 -8.26 -7.41 -25.08
C ARG A 992 -8.11 -7.28 -26.60
N PHE A 993 -6.86 -7.19 -27.03
CA PHE A 993 -6.40 -7.10 -28.40
C PHE A 993 -5.54 -8.34 -28.71
N ASP A 994 -6.10 -9.32 -29.40
CA ASP A 994 -5.40 -10.55 -29.81
C ASP A 994 -4.87 -10.40 -31.25
N SER A 995 -3.57 -10.66 -31.45
CA SER A 995 -2.87 -10.49 -32.73
C SER A 995 -1.95 -11.66 -33.11
N ASP A 996 -1.41 -11.62 -34.33
CA ASP A 996 -0.42 -12.59 -34.83
C ASP A 996 1.04 -12.26 -34.47
N ILE A 997 1.30 -11.23 -33.65
CA ILE A 997 2.65 -10.77 -33.29
C ILE A 997 3.38 -11.78 -32.38
N GLN A 998 4.59 -12.18 -32.78
CA GLN A 998 5.39 -13.20 -32.09
C GLN A 998 6.19 -12.65 -30.90
N SER A 999 5.49 -12.08 -29.93
CA SER A 999 6.02 -11.39 -28.75
C SER A 999 6.70 -12.26 -27.68
N ASN A 1000 6.70 -13.60 -27.81
CA ASN A 1000 7.43 -14.52 -26.92
C ASN A 1000 7.17 -14.35 -25.41
N GLN A 1001 5.94 -13.95 -25.03
CA GLN A 1001 5.53 -13.62 -23.65
C GLN A 1001 6.26 -12.41 -23.02
N VAL A 1002 6.85 -11.55 -23.86
CA VAL A 1002 7.46 -10.27 -23.47
C VAL A 1002 6.57 -9.12 -23.95
N PHE A 1003 6.37 -8.14 -23.09
CA PHE A 1003 5.61 -6.92 -23.36
C PHE A 1003 6.27 -5.75 -22.63
N PHE A 1004 5.85 -4.51 -22.93
CA PHE A 1004 6.48 -3.32 -22.39
C PHE A 1004 5.42 -2.38 -21.84
N THR A 1005 5.62 -1.84 -20.63
CA THR A 1005 4.75 -0.79 -20.03
C THR A 1005 5.58 0.40 -19.59
N ASP A 1006 5.01 1.60 -19.60
CA ASP A 1006 5.71 2.80 -19.12
C ASP A 1006 5.93 2.78 -17.60
N ALA A 1007 7.03 3.41 -17.16
CA ALA A 1007 7.20 3.88 -15.78
C ALA A 1007 6.75 5.34 -15.70
N ASN A 1008 5.62 5.61 -15.03
CA ASN A 1008 5.05 6.95 -14.80
C ASN A 1008 4.89 7.83 -16.06
N GLY A 1009 4.80 7.23 -17.25
CA GLY A 1009 4.75 7.90 -18.55
C GLY A 1009 6.10 8.14 -19.27
N ARG A 1010 7.24 7.71 -18.71
CA ARG A 1010 8.61 8.00 -19.25
C ARG A 1010 9.33 6.79 -19.87
N GLU A 1011 10.24 6.12 -19.15
CA GLU A 1011 11.02 4.98 -19.68
C GLU A 1011 10.17 3.71 -19.77
N MET A 1012 10.34 2.93 -20.84
CA MET A 1012 9.63 1.66 -21.06
C MET A 1012 10.31 0.50 -20.31
N GLN A 1013 9.54 -0.17 -19.46
CA GLN A 1013 10.01 -1.34 -18.72
C GLN A 1013 9.62 -2.63 -19.44
N GLU A 1014 10.60 -3.51 -19.63
CA GLU A 1014 10.40 -4.85 -20.19
C GLU A 1014 9.74 -5.75 -19.14
N ARG A 1015 8.59 -6.30 -19.49
CA ARG A 1015 7.77 -7.20 -18.67
C ARG A 1015 7.77 -8.58 -19.33
N LYS A 1016 7.83 -9.63 -18.51
CA LYS A 1016 7.73 -11.01 -19.00
C LYS A 1016 6.78 -11.81 -18.11
N VAL A 1017 5.89 -12.57 -18.73
CA VAL A 1017 4.87 -13.37 -18.01
C VAL A 1017 5.53 -14.37 -17.08
N ASN A 1018 5.03 -14.45 -15.84
CA ASN A 1018 5.47 -15.37 -14.79
C ASN A 1018 6.98 -15.31 -14.49
N TYR A 1019 7.59 -14.13 -14.67
CA TYR A 1019 9.02 -13.90 -14.45
C TYR A 1019 9.28 -12.71 -13.54
N ARG A 1020 10.41 -12.75 -12.83
CA ARG A 1020 11.00 -11.68 -12.04
C ARG A 1020 12.52 -11.74 -12.21
N PRO A 1021 13.23 -10.61 -12.34
CA PRO A 1021 14.66 -10.61 -12.63
C PRO A 1021 15.55 -10.81 -11.40
N THR A 1022 15.05 -10.56 -10.18
CA THR A 1022 15.85 -10.57 -8.95
C THR A 1022 15.61 -11.79 -8.03
N TRP A 1023 14.54 -12.56 -8.23
CA TRP A 1023 14.24 -13.82 -7.52
C TRP A 1023 13.51 -14.84 -8.40
N ASN A 1024 13.49 -16.11 -7.95
CA ASN A 1024 12.71 -17.17 -8.59
C ASN A 1024 11.24 -17.08 -8.12
N LEU A 1025 10.36 -16.53 -8.97
CA LEU A 1025 8.94 -16.39 -8.68
C LEU A 1025 8.23 -17.74 -8.53
N THR A 1026 7.61 -17.97 -7.38
CA THR A 1026 6.56 -19.00 -7.23
C THR A 1026 5.23 -18.40 -7.66
N VAL A 1027 4.65 -18.89 -8.76
CA VAL A 1027 3.42 -18.34 -9.37
C VAL A 1027 2.19 -18.82 -8.60
N THR A 1028 1.53 -17.89 -7.91
CA THR A 1028 0.33 -18.13 -7.09
C THR A 1028 -0.94 -17.53 -7.70
N GLU A 1029 -0.83 -16.37 -8.36
CA GLU A 1029 -1.91 -15.70 -9.10
C GLU A 1029 -1.43 -15.40 -10.53
N PRO A 1030 -1.65 -16.31 -11.51
CA PRO A 1030 -1.06 -16.22 -12.86
C PRO A 1030 -1.65 -15.09 -13.72
N VAL A 1031 -2.69 -14.40 -13.26
CA VAL A 1031 -3.24 -13.19 -13.90
C VAL A 1031 -2.75 -11.94 -13.17
N ALA A 1032 -3.12 -11.77 -11.90
CA ALA A 1032 -2.83 -10.55 -11.15
C ALA A 1032 -1.32 -10.29 -10.97
N GLY A 1033 -0.52 -11.34 -10.77
CA GLY A 1033 0.95 -11.25 -10.70
C GLY A 1033 1.64 -10.88 -12.02
N ASN A 1034 0.88 -10.68 -13.10
CA ASN A 1034 1.33 -10.23 -14.42
C ASN A 1034 0.66 -8.93 -14.88
N TYR A 1035 -0.16 -8.28 -14.05
CA TYR A 1035 -0.65 -6.93 -14.31
C TYR A 1035 0.38 -5.89 -13.86
N TYR A 1036 0.50 -4.82 -14.65
CA TYR A 1036 1.41 -3.69 -14.41
C TYR A 1036 0.67 -2.36 -14.67
N PRO A 1037 1.13 -1.24 -14.10
CA PRO A 1037 0.58 0.07 -14.42
C PRO A 1037 0.91 0.49 -15.87
N VAL A 1038 0.01 1.27 -16.44
CA VAL A 1038 0.13 1.93 -17.74
C VAL A 1038 -0.40 3.36 -17.59
N ASN A 1039 0.47 4.37 -17.57
CA ASN A 1039 0.09 5.79 -17.42
C ASN A 1039 -0.01 6.54 -18.74
N SER A 1040 0.65 6.02 -19.77
CA SER A 1040 0.67 6.58 -21.12
C SER A 1040 0.58 5.50 -22.20
N ARG A 1041 1.31 4.38 -22.07
CA ARG A 1041 1.42 3.36 -23.14
C ARG A 1041 1.92 1.98 -22.71
N MET A 1042 1.45 0.96 -23.43
CA MET A 1042 2.07 -0.36 -23.45
C MET A 1042 2.17 -0.91 -24.88
N TYR A 1043 3.11 -1.83 -25.13
CA TYR A 1043 3.24 -2.48 -26.44
C TYR A 1043 3.74 -3.92 -26.39
N ILE A 1044 3.46 -4.65 -27.47
CA ILE A 1044 4.13 -5.91 -27.85
C ILE A 1044 4.78 -5.75 -29.22
N LYS A 1045 5.87 -6.46 -29.46
CA LYS A 1045 6.59 -6.45 -30.75
C LYS A 1045 7.23 -7.79 -31.08
N ASP A 1046 7.42 -8.01 -32.38
CA ASP A 1046 8.35 -8.99 -32.93
C ASP A 1046 9.41 -8.28 -33.79
N ALA A 1047 10.08 -8.99 -34.71
CA ALA A 1047 11.12 -8.40 -35.56
C ALA A 1047 10.59 -7.43 -36.64
N ALA A 1048 9.31 -7.51 -36.99
CA ALA A 1048 8.70 -6.77 -38.11
C ALA A 1048 7.50 -5.90 -37.71
N LYS A 1049 6.81 -6.22 -36.61
CA LYS A 1049 5.59 -5.51 -36.17
C LYS A 1049 5.71 -5.09 -34.71
N GLN A 1050 5.25 -3.88 -34.39
CA GLN A 1050 4.94 -3.42 -33.04
C GLN A 1050 3.50 -2.91 -32.99
N LEU A 1051 2.73 -3.43 -32.04
CA LEU A 1051 1.39 -2.96 -31.70
C LEU A 1051 1.46 -2.22 -30.36
N THR A 1052 1.14 -0.93 -30.36
CA THR A 1052 1.17 -0.05 -29.18
C THR A 1052 -0.24 0.43 -28.85
N ILE A 1053 -0.62 0.35 -27.57
CA ILE A 1053 -1.84 0.92 -27.01
C ILE A 1053 -1.45 2.08 -26.10
N LEU A 1054 -2.05 3.24 -26.29
CA LEU A 1054 -1.93 4.41 -25.42
C LEU A 1054 -3.23 4.64 -24.64
N THR A 1055 -3.13 5.14 -23.42
CA THR A 1055 -4.25 5.37 -22.49
C THR A 1055 -4.47 6.86 -22.24
N ASP A 1056 -5.73 7.27 -22.00
CA ASP A 1056 -6.08 8.65 -21.64
C ASP A 1056 -5.99 8.93 -20.11
N ARG A 1057 -5.62 7.90 -19.34
CA ARG A 1057 -5.49 7.86 -17.87
C ARG A 1057 -4.63 6.67 -17.45
N SER A 1058 -4.26 6.59 -16.17
CA SER A 1058 -3.64 5.40 -15.58
C SER A 1058 -4.60 4.21 -15.59
N LEU A 1059 -4.16 3.05 -16.07
CA LEU A 1059 -4.92 1.80 -16.06
C LEU A 1059 -3.98 0.61 -15.80
N GLY A 1060 -4.51 -0.52 -15.34
CA GLY A 1060 -3.78 -1.79 -15.26
C GLY A 1060 -3.81 -2.53 -16.61
N GLY A 1061 -2.64 -3.01 -17.07
CA GLY A 1061 -2.51 -3.77 -18.32
C GLY A 1061 -1.59 -4.98 -18.24
N SER A 1062 -1.74 -5.92 -19.18
CA SER A 1062 -0.98 -7.18 -19.24
C SER A 1062 -0.91 -7.79 -20.64
N SER A 1063 -0.05 -8.79 -20.83
CA SER A 1063 0.09 -9.62 -22.03
C SER A 1063 0.16 -11.10 -21.65
N LEU A 1064 -0.94 -11.64 -21.10
CA LEU A 1064 -1.01 -13.00 -20.54
C LEU A 1064 -0.75 -14.14 -21.54
N LYS A 1065 -0.71 -13.82 -22.85
CA LYS A 1065 -0.50 -14.74 -23.96
C LYS A 1065 0.29 -14.02 -25.04
N ALA A 1066 1.25 -14.70 -25.67
CA ALA A 1066 1.97 -14.15 -26.81
C ALA A 1066 1.02 -13.69 -27.92
N GLY A 1067 1.22 -12.46 -28.40
CA GLY A 1067 0.39 -11.81 -29.41
C GLY A 1067 -0.83 -11.07 -28.84
N SER A 1068 -1.10 -11.20 -27.54
CA SER A 1068 -2.26 -10.61 -26.88
C SER A 1068 -1.86 -9.44 -25.97
N MET A 1069 -2.66 -8.39 -25.91
CA MET A 1069 -2.58 -7.35 -24.87
C MET A 1069 -3.96 -7.07 -24.30
N GLU A 1070 -4.05 -6.80 -23.00
CA GLU A 1070 -5.28 -6.40 -22.35
C GLU A 1070 -5.09 -5.20 -21.42
N ILE A 1071 -6.15 -4.39 -21.34
CA ILE A 1071 -6.28 -3.23 -20.46
C ILE A 1071 -7.56 -3.42 -19.65
N MET A 1072 -7.48 -3.30 -18.32
CA MET A 1072 -8.65 -3.20 -17.45
C MET A 1072 -9.17 -1.76 -17.45
N LEU A 1073 -10.47 -1.58 -17.67
CA LEU A 1073 -11.09 -0.28 -17.97
C LEU A 1073 -11.95 0.27 -16.84
N HIS A 1074 -12.62 -0.61 -16.10
CA HIS A 1074 -13.48 -0.27 -14.96
C HIS A 1074 -13.69 -1.48 -14.05
N ARG A 1075 -13.89 -1.26 -12.75
CA ARG A 1075 -14.06 -2.27 -11.71
C ARG A 1075 -15.28 -1.92 -10.86
N ARG A 1076 -16.10 -2.91 -10.51
CA ARG A 1076 -17.15 -2.75 -9.50
C ARG A 1076 -17.25 -3.99 -8.64
N LEU A 1077 -16.98 -3.84 -7.35
CA LEU A 1077 -16.74 -4.92 -6.39
C LEU A 1077 -17.74 -4.82 -5.23
N LEU A 1078 -18.01 -5.95 -4.56
CA LEU A 1078 -19.06 -6.06 -3.55
C LEU A 1078 -18.54 -6.32 -2.13
N VAL A 1079 -17.22 -6.49 -2.00
CA VAL A 1079 -16.52 -6.78 -0.75
C VAL A 1079 -15.26 -5.91 -0.63
N ASP A 1080 -14.80 -5.73 0.60
CA ASP A 1080 -13.53 -5.09 0.96
C ASP A 1080 -12.39 -6.13 0.95
N ASP A 1081 -11.19 -5.74 0.51
CA ASP A 1081 -10.00 -6.62 0.41
C ASP A 1081 -9.16 -6.69 1.68
N LYS A 1082 -9.67 -6.17 2.80
CA LYS A 1082 -9.07 -6.23 4.14
C LYS A 1082 -7.70 -5.57 4.24
N LYS A 1083 -7.46 -4.55 3.41
CA LYS A 1083 -6.22 -3.73 3.42
C LYS A 1083 -6.33 -2.40 4.17
N GLY A 1084 -7.50 -2.09 4.74
CA GLY A 1084 -7.70 -1.00 5.70
C GLY A 1084 -8.83 -0.03 5.35
N VAL A 1085 -9.14 0.14 4.05
CA VAL A 1085 -10.21 1.07 3.61
C VAL A 1085 -11.58 0.73 4.18
N GLY A 1086 -11.88 -0.56 4.43
CA GLY A 1086 -13.12 -1.01 5.06
C GLY A 1086 -14.36 -0.65 4.23
N GLU A 1087 -14.23 -0.71 2.91
CA GLU A 1087 -15.26 -0.28 1.95
C GLU A 1087 -15.07 -1.00 0.61
N ALA A 1088 -16.14 -1.63 0.10
CA ALA A 1088 -16.13 -2.23 -1.23
C ALA A 1088 -16.05 -1.15 -2.33
N LEU A 1089 -15.29 -1.41 -3.40
CA LEU A 1089 -15.19 -0.53 -4.57
C LEU A 1089 -16.48 -0.56 -5.41
N ASN A 1090 -17.54 0.04 -4.88
CA ASN A 1090 -18.92 -0.05 -5.36
C ASN A 1090 -19.46 1.31 -5.85
N GLU A 1091 -18.63 2.08 -6.54
CA GLU A 1091 -18.90 3.47 -6.95
C GLU A 1091 -20.27 3.61 -7.64
N THR A 1092 -21.05 4.63 -7.25
CA THR A 1092 -22.31 5.00 -7.88
C THR A 1092 -22.23 6.40 -8.52
N GLY A 1093 -23.06 6.65 -9.53
CA GLY A 1093 -23.27 7.97 -10.10
C GLY A 1093 -24.56 8.63 -9.60
N ILE A 1094 -24.83 9.85 -10.08
CA ILE A 1094 -25.98 10.70 -9.68
C ILE A 1094 -27.33 9.95 -9.70
N SER A 1095 -27.52 8.97 -10.59
CA SER A 1095 -28.74 8.16 -10.65
C SER A 1095 -28.86 7.05 -9.59
N GLY A 1096 -27.97 6.97 -8.61
CA GLY A 1096 -27.88 5.89 -7.61
C GLY A 1096 -27.45 4.51 -8.18
N LYS A 1097 -27.16 4.43 -9.48
CA LYS A 1097 -26.68 3.23 -10.16
C LYS A 1097 -25.16 3.24 -10.22
N GLY A 1098 -24.54 2.09 -10.45
CA GLY A 1098 -23.08 1.97 -10.57
C GLY A 1098 -22.47 2.99 -11.55
N LEU A 1099 -21.30 3.53 -11.20
CA LEU A 1099 -20.66 4.61 -11.95
C LEU A 1099 -20.39 4.22 -13.41
N ILE A 1100 -20.62 5.17 -14.32
CA ILE A 1100 -20.34 5.02 -15.76
C ILE A 1100 -19.02 5.72 -16.08
N VAL A 1101 -18.10 4.98 -16.68
CA VAL A 1101 -16.78 5.47 -17.08
C VAL A 1101 -16.70 5.52 -18.60
N ARG A 1102 -16.37 6.70 -19.13
CA ARG A 1102 -16.03 6.92 -20.54
C ARG A 1102 -14.57 7.30 -20.67
N GLY A 1103 -13.90 6.74 -21.67
CA GLY A 1103 -12.50 7.01 -21.98
C GLY A 1103 -12.13 6.58 -23.38
N LYS A 1104 -10.86 6.74 -23.74
CA LYS A 1104 -10.33 6.31 -25.04
C LYS A 1104 -8.99 5.57 -24.90
N LEU A 1105 -8.77 4.64 -25.81
CA LEU A 1105 -7.46 4.07 -26.11
C LEU A 1105 -7.05 4.46 -27.53
N CYS A 1106 -5.79 4.81 -27.74
CA CYS A 1106 -5.24 5.08 -29.07
C CYS A 1106 -4.30 3.95 -29.47
N VAL A 1107 -4.56 3.32 -30.62
CA VAL A 1107 -3.84 2.11 -31.08
C VAL A 1107 -3.00 2.42 -32.31
N ILE A 1108 -1.72 2.04 -32.27
CA ILE A 1108 -0.73 2.21 -33.35
C ILE A 1108 -0.20 0.84 -33.75
N LEU A 1109 -0.16 0.57 -35.06
CA LEU A 1109 0.61 -0.51 -35.68
C LEU A 1109 1.72 0.12 -36.52
N ALA A 1110 2.97 -0.30 -36.31
CA ALA A 1110 4.13 0.18 -37.08
C ALA A 1110 5.28 -0.84 -37.06
N PRO A 1111 6.31 -0.70 -37.91
CA PRO A 1111 7.59 -1.35 -37.69
C PRO A 1111 8.21 -0.92 -36.34
N PRO A 1112 8.85 -1.83 -35.59
CA PRO A 1112 9.47 -1.48 -34.30
C PRO A 1112 10.43 -0.29 -34.36
N GLN A 1113 11.17 -0.16 -35.46
CA GLN A 1113 12.22 0.85 -35.67
C GLN A 1113 11.68 2.27 -35.91
N SER A 1114 10.36 2.44 -36.09
CA SER A 1114 9.70 3.74 -36.28
C SER A 1114 8.48 3.95 -35.38
N SER A 1115 8.12 2.97 -34.54
CA SER A 1115 6.95 3.06 -33.64
C SER A 1115 7.13 4.13 -32.55
N ALA A 1116 8.36 4.31 -32.06
CA ALA A 1116 8.72 5.29 -31.03
C ALA A 1116 8.37 6.72 -31.45
N ALA A 1117 8.71 7.10 -32.69
CA ALA A 1117 8.38 8.40 -33.27
C ALA A 1117 6.88 8.73 -33.17
N LEU A 1118 6.01 7.74 -33.34
CA LEU A 1118 4.55 7.90 -33.32
C LEU A 1118 3.99 7.94 -31.89
N HIS A 1119 4.42 7.02 -31.01
CA HIS A 1119 3.81 6.89 -29.67
C HIS A 1119 4.35 7.89 -28.64
N ARG A 1120 5.54 8.48 -28.85
CA ARG A 1120 6.08 9.54 -27.98
C ARG A 1120 5.30 10.85 -28.18
N GLU A 1121 5.18 11.30 -29.44
CA GLU A 1121 4.42 12.49 -29.82
C GLU A 1121 2.93 12.38 -29.46
N LEU A 1122 2.31 11.21 -29.68
CA LEU A 1122 0.91 11.00 -29.32
C LEU A 1122 0.69 10.94 -27.79
N GLY A 1123 1.68 10.45 -27.03
CA GLY A 1123 1.62 10.47 -25.56
C GLY A 1123 1.61 11.89 -24.98
N GLU A 1124 2.42 12.79 -25.54
CA GLU A 1124 2.37 14.24 -25.24
C GLU A 1124 1.00 14.83 -25.66
N LYS A 1125 0.56 14.47 -26.88
CA LYS A 1125 -0.82 14.57 -27.45
C LYS A 1125 -1.95 14.39 -26.43
N LEU A 1126 -1.88 13.29 -25.68
CA LEU A 1126 -2.93 12.80 -24.77
C LEU A 1126 -2.83 13.36 -23.35
N LEU A 1127 -1.65 13.84 -22.96
CA LEU A 1127 -1.42 14.54 -21.69
C LEU A 1127 -1.87 16.01 -21.79
N LEU A 1128 -1.40 16.69 -22.84
CA LEU A 1128 -1.59 18.13 -23.07
C LEU A 1128 -2.59 18.38 -24.20
N GLU A 1129 -3.78 17.78 -24.07
CA GLU A 1129 -4.87 17.94 -25.04
C GLU A 1129 -5.29 19.44 -25.16
N PRO A 1130 -5.44 20.00 -26.37
CA PRO A 1130 -5.76 21.42 -26.54
C PRO A 1130 -7.05 21.86 -25.83
N LEU A 1131 -6.97 22.95 -25.06
CA LEU A 1131 -8.09 23.48 -24.28
C LEU A 1131 -9.08 24.24 -25.17
N LEU A 1132 -10.37 24.02 -24.95
CA LEU A 1132 -11.47 24.63 -25.71
C LEU A 1132 -12.21 25.69 -24.88
N ALA A 1133 -12.04 26.96 -25.25
CA ALA A 1133 -12.70 28.11 -24.63
C ALA A 1133 -13.78 28.69 -25.56
N PHE A 1134 -15.03 28.77 -25.11
CA PHE A 1134 -16.19 29.18 -25.91
C PHE A 1134 -16.64 30.60 -25.59
N ALA A 1135 -16.98 31.40 -26.61
CA ALA A 1135 -17.61 32.71 -26.42
C ALA A 1135 -18.74 32.93 -27.45
N PRO A 1136 -19.92 33.45 -27.05
CA PRO A 1136 -20.99 33.80 -27.99
C PRO A 1136 -20.52 34.82 -29.02
N ASN A 1137 -20.89 34.64 -30.30
CA ASN A 1137 -20.46 35.56 -31.36
C ASN A 1137 -21.64 36.41 -31.87
N SER A 1138 -21.52 37.73 -31.70
CA SER A 1138 -22.43 38.74 -32.27
C SER A 1138 -21.76 39.57 -33.38
N LEU A 1139 -20.49 39.30 -33.70
CA LEU A 1139 -19.69 40.05 -34.67
C LEU A 1139 -19.55 39.28 -35.99
N THR A 1140 -19.40 40.01 -37.09
CA THR A 1140 -18.89 39.45 -38.34
C THR A 1140 -17.39 39.19 -38.21
N PHE A 1141 -16.81 38.38 -39.10
CA PHE A 1141 -15.38 38.02 -39.03
C PHE A 1141 -14.46 39.25 -39.11
N GLU A 1142 -14.83 40.24 -39.92
CA GLU A 1142 -14.10 41.50 -40.12
C GLU A 1142 -14.18 42.37 -38.86
N LYS A 1143 -15.35 42.42 -38.21
CA LYS A 1143 -15.53 43.14 -36.94
C LYS A 1143 -14.79 42.47 -35.79
N TRP A 1144 -14.75 41.14 -35.75
CA TRP A 1144 -13.95 40.39 -34.77
C TRP A 1144 -12.46 40.68 -34.99
N THR A 1145 -11.95 40.49 -36.21
CA THR A 1145 -10.52 40.68 -36.51
C THR A 1145 -10.05 42.13 -36.50
N GLY A 1146 -10.95 43.11 -36.53
CA GLY A 1146 -10.62 44.52 -36.24
C GLY A 1146 -10.26 44.77 -34.77
N VAL A 1147 -10.76 43.98 -33.83
CA VAL A 1147 -10.67 44.20 -32.37
C VAL A 1147 -9.80 43.13 -31.69
N TYR A 1148 -9.81 41.91 -32.21
CA TYR A 1148 -9.21 40.72 -31.61
C TYR A 1148 -8.26 40.00 -32.57
N ASN A 1149 -7.28 39.29 -32.00
CA ASN A 1149 -6.47 38.30 -32.67
C ASN A 1149 -7.24 36.97 -32.75
N SER A 1150 -7.33 36.38 -33.94
CA SER A 1150 -7.90 35.02 -34.13
C SER A 1150 -6.82 33.93 -34.16
N LEU A 1151 -5.54 34.30 -34.13
CA LEU A 1151 -4.40 33.39 -34.25
C LEU A 1151 -3.19 34.01 -33.54
N HIS A 1152 -2.50 33.24 -32.70
CA HIS A 1152 -1.28 33.66 -31.98
C HIS A 1152 -0.36 32.46 -31.77
N SER A 1153 0.96 32.67 -31.87
CA SER A 1153 1.96 31.69 -31.41
C SER A 1153 2.73 32.26 -30.23
N GLY A 1154 2.90 31.45 -29.18
CA GLY A 1154 3.72 31.81 -28.02
C GLY A 1154 5.22 31.72 -28.30
N LEU A 1155 5.63 31.07 -29.40
CA LEU A 1155 7.03 30.88 -29.79
C LEU A 1155 7.36 31.53 -31.14
N THR A 1156 8.60 31.97 -31.30
CA THR A 1156 9.14 32.46 -32.59
C THR A 1156 9.54 31.33 -33.54
N ARG A 1157 9.70 30.12 -32.99
CA ARG A 1157 10.11 28.88 -33.65
C ARG A 1157 9.69 27.69 -32.79
N GLU A 1158 9.48 26.54 -33.39
CA GLU A 1158 9.11 25.31 -32.68
C GLU A 1158 10.30 24.65 -31.99
N LEU A 1159 10.02 23.79 -30.99
CA LEU A 1159 11.01 22.88 -30.42
C LEU A 1159 11.04 21.54 -31.19
N PRO A 1160 12.24 20.94 -31.40
CA PRO A 1160 12.39 19.68 -32.12
C PRO A 1160 11.50 18.53 -31.59
N PRO A 1161 11.05 17.57 -32.42
CA PRO A 1161 10.12 16.51 -32.00
C PRO A 1161 10.62 15.55 -30.90
N ASN A 1162 11.89 15.62 -30.48
CA ASN A 1162 12.44 14.91 -29.33
C ASN A 1162 12.52 15.75 -28.04
N VAL A 1163 12.12 17.03 -28.08
CA VAL A 1163 12.18 17.99 -26.98
C VAL A 1163 10.78 18.38 -26.50
N HIS A 1164 10.54 18.37 -25.19
CA HIS A 1164 9.27 18.80 -24.58
C HIS A 1164 9.52 19.92 -23.56
N LEU A 1165 8.70 20.97 -23.61
CA LEU A 1165 8.69 22.09 -22.66
C LEU A 1165 7.86 21.70 -21.43
N LEU A 1166 8.40 20.79 -20.63
CA LEU A 1166 7.76 20.14 -19.48
C LEU A 1166 7.23 21.11 -18.42
N THR A 1167 7.80 22.31 -18.30
CA THR A 1167 7.26 23.37 -17.43
C THR A 1167 7.61 24.74 -18.02
N LEU A 1168 6.59 25.58 -18.15
CA LEU A 1168 6.75 27.04 -18.30
C LEU A 1168 5.95 27.73 -17.20
N GLU A 1169 6.65 28.12 -16.15
CA GLU A 1169 6.13 28.97 -15.09
C GLU A 1169 6.63 30.40 -15.28
N THR A 1170 5.76 31.41 -15.16
CA THR A 1170 6.17 32.82 -15.26
C THR A 1170 5.51 33.71 -14.21
N SER A 1171 6.33 34.41 -13.42
CA SER A 1171 5.93 35.50 -12.54
C SER A 1171 6.12 36.85 -13.25
N LYS A 1172 6.33 37.96 -12.53
CA LYS A 1172 6.53 39.29 -13.11
C LYS A 1172 7.78 39.34 -14.01
N ASP A 1173 8.96 39.20 -13.41
CA ASP A 1173 10.28 39.37 -14.04
C ASP A 1173 11.13 38.07 -14.02
N LEU A 1174 10.56 36.95 -13.55
CA LEU A 1174 11.21 35.64 -13.46
C LEU A 1174 10.38 34.52 -14.13
N ALA A 1175 11.06 33.46 -14.54
CA ALA A 1175 10.46 32.22 -15.02
C ALA A 1175 11.13 30.97 -14.43
N LEU A 1176 10.36 29.90 -14.24
CA LEU A 1176 10.87 28.55 -14.03
C LEU A 1176 10.59 27.72 -15.29
N LEU A 1177 11.67 27.22 -15.88
CA LEU A 1177 11.67 26.52 -17.17
C LEU A 1177 12.14 25.08 -16.97
N ARG A 1178 11.42 24.11 -17.52
CA ARG A 1178 11.92 22.74 -17.70
C ARG A 1178 11.82 22.33 -19.16
N VAL A 1179 12.92 21.84 -19.70
CA VAL A 1179 12.98 21.20 -21.02
C VAL A 1179 13.52 19.78 -20.86
N GLU A 1180 12.88 18.81 -21.50
CA GLU A 1180 13.29 17.41 -21.47
C GLU A 1180 13.51 16.80 -22.85
N HIS A 1181 14.26 15.70 -22.88
CA HIS A 1181 14.35 14.80 -24.04
C HIS A 1181 13.39 13.61 -23.88
N GLN A 1182 12.39 13.49 -24.76
CA GLN A 1182 11.28 12.54 -24.59
C GLN A 1182 11.62 11.07 -24.89
N TYR A 1183 12.72 10.81 -25.62
CA TYR A 1183 13.12 9.48 -26.10
C TYR A 1183 14.25 8.87 -25.25
N GLU A 1184 14.26 7.54 -25.16
CA GLU A 1184 15.28 6.70 -24.51
C GLU A 1184 16.52 6.51 -25.39
N VAL A 1185 17.64 6.02 -24.83
CA VAL A 1185 18.84 5.71 -25.62
C VAL A 1185 18.56 4.55 -26.60
N GLY A 1186 18.62 4.85 -27.90
CA GLY A 1186 18.47 3.86 -28.98
C GLY A 1186 17.03 3.47 -29.31
N GLU A 1187 16.05 4.24 -28.87
CA GLU A 1187 14.62 3.99 -29.13
C GLU A 1187 14.19 4.29 -30.57
N ASP A 1188 14.80 5.32 -31.16
CA ASP A 1188 14.64 5.79 -32.54
C ASP A 1188 16.00 6.24 -33.08
N ALA A 1189 16.35 5.85 -34.31
CA ALA A 1189 17.68 6.09 -34.87
C ALA A 1189 18.08 7.58 -34.95
N LYS A 1190 17.11 8.49 -35.08
CA LYS A 1190 17.30 9.95 -35.21
C LYS A 1190 16.88 10.72 -33.96
N LEU A 1191 15.70 10.39 -33.41
CA LEU A 1191 15.10 11.13 -32.28
C LEU A 1191 15.68 10.74 -30.92
N SER A 1192 16.47 9.65 -30.85
CA SER A 1192 17.28 9.30 -29.67
C SER A 1192 18.72 9.86 -29.68
N GLN A 1193 19.01 10.83 -30.56
CA GLN A 1193 20.31 11.52 -30.60
C GLN A 1193 20.28 12.80 -29.76
N PRO A 1194 21.37 13.17 -29.05
CA PRO A 1194 21.45 14.42 -28.32
C PRO A 1194 21.12 15.64 -29.19
N VAL A 1195 20.38 16.59 -28.63
CA VAL A 1195 19.83 17.74 -29.35
C VAL A 1195 20.23 19.05 -28.67
N ASN A 1196 20.55 20.06 -29.48
CA ASN A 1196 20.81 21.42 -29.01
C ASN A 1196 19.63 22.32 -29.37
N ILE A 1197 19.07 23.01 -28.38
CA ILE A 1197 18.12 24.11 -28.57
C ILE A 1197 18.73 25.41 -28.06
N SER A 1198 18.14 26.55 -28.43
CA SER A 1198 18.47 27.85 -27.82
C SER A 1198 17.19 28.52 -27.32
N LEU A 1199 17.25 29.13 -26.13
CA LEU A 1199 16.12 29.87 -25.53
C LEU A 1199 16.13 31.37 -25.88
N ALA A 1200 17.23 31.87 -26.48
CA ALA A 1200 17.37 33.27 -26.89
C ALA A 1200 16.26 33.67 -27.90
N GLY A 1201 15.45 34.69 -27.59
CA GLY A 1201 14.33 35.10 -28.44
C GLY A 1201 13.38 33.95 -28.83
N LEU A 1202 13.19 32.95 -27.96
CA LEU A 1202 12.33 31.80 -28.25
C LEU A 1202 10.84 32.12 -28.07
N PHE A 1203 10.48 32.93 -27.07
CA PHE A 1203 9.10 33.28 -26.75
C PHE A 1203 8.70 34.61 -27.41
N THR A 1204 7.44 34.75 -27.84
CA THR A 1204 6.96 35.98 -28.51
C THR A 1204 6.63 37.12 -27.54
N ASN A 1205 6.40 36.80 -26.27
CA ASN A 1205 5.92 37.74 -25.25
C ASN A 1205 7.01 38.23 -24.27
N PHE A 1206 8.19 37.61 -24.27
CA PHE A 1206 9.32 38.00 -23.43
C PHE A 1206 10.64 37.41 -23.95
N ASP A 1207 11.74 38.11 -23.69
CA ASP A 1207 13.10 37.56 -23.82
C ASP A 1207 13.56 36.92 -22.51
N VAL A 1208 14.43 35.91 -22.60
CA VAL A 1208 15.23 35.42 -21.47
C VAL A 1208 16.54 36.19 -21.46
N GLU A 1209 16.82 36.97 -20.42
CA GLU A 1209 18.06 37.76 -20.31
C GLU A 1209 19.20 36.94 -19.67
N SER A 1210 18.87 36.07 -18.71
CA SER A 1210 19.81 35.11 -18.12
C SER A 1210 19.09 33.93 -17.48
N MET A 1211 19.80 32.81 -17.28
CA MET A 1211 19.23 31.64 -16.58
C MET A 1211 20.26 30.87 -15.76
N THR A 1212 19.79 30.29 -14.65
CA THR A 1212 20.57 29.52 -13.69
C THR A 1212 20.07 28.08 -13.67
N GLU A 1213 20.96 27.10 -13.90
CA GLU A 1213 20.59 25.68 -13.93
C GLU A 1213 20.44 25.09 -12.53
N MET A 1214 19.31 24.45 -12.29
CA MET A 1214 18.86 23.91 -11.01
C MET A 1214 18.81 22.37 -11.02
N ASN A 1215 18.65 21.75 -9.85
CA ASN A 1215 18.11 20.40 -9.73
C ASN A 1215 16.65 20.32 -10.23
N LEU A 1216 16.12 19.10 -10.36
CA LEU A 1216 14.80 18.88 -10.98
C LEU A 1216 13.65 19.61 -10.25
N SER A 1217 13.70 19.65 -8.92
CA SER A 1217 12.78 20.33 -8.00
C SER A 1217 12.99 21.85 -7.87
N ALA A 1218 13.94 22.43 -8.62
CA ALA A 1218 14.22 23.88 -8.67
C ALA A 1218 14.65 24.55 -7.34
N ASN A 1219 14.98 23.78 -6.30
CA ASN A 1219 15.37 24.28 -4.98
C ASN A 1219 16.89 24.29 -4.71
N GLN A 1220 17.72 23.64 -5.53
CA GLN A 1220 19.19 23.64 -5.40
C GLN A 1220 19.86 24.02 -6.73
N LEU A 1221 20.93 24.82 -6.68
CA LEU A 1221 21.79 25.10 -7.84
C LEU A 1221 22.47 23.80 -8.31
N LEU A 1222 22.40 23.45 -9.60
CA LEU A 1222 22.91 22.16 -10.08
C LEU A 1222 24.43 22.02 -9.90
N LYS A 1223 25.17 23.13 -10.02
CA LYS A 1223 26.62 23.20 -9.77
C LYS A 1223 27.02 22.82 -8.33
N ASP A 1224 26.07 22.84 -7.39
CA ASP A 1224 26.29 22.57 -5.97
C ASP A 1224 25.74 21.20 -5.54
N LYS A 1225 25.20 20.41 -6.48
CA LYS A 1225 24.87 18.99 -6.26
C LYS A 1225 26.15 18.20 -5.93
N ARG A 1226 26.16 17.50 -4.79
CA ARG A 1226 27.28 16.64 -4.33
C ARG A 1226 26.70 15.28 -3.90
N PRO A 1227 26.39 14.37 -4.85
CA PRO A 1227 25.74 13.11 -4.52
C PRO A 1227 26.74 12.14 -3.87
N LEU A 1228 26.34 11.44 -2.81
CA LEU A 1228 27.15 10.39 -2.19
C LEU A 1228 27.62 9.34 -3.21
N GLN A 1229 28.82 8.79 -3.02
CA GLN A 1229 29.47 7.86 -3.95
C GLN A 1229 29.59 6.48 -3.31
N TRP A 1230 29.24 5.43 -4.05
CA TRP A 1230 29.00 4.10 -3.49
C TRP A 1230 29.79 3.01 -4.21
N ASN A 1231 30.36 2.07 -3.45
CA ASN A 1231 31.02 0.89 -4.02
C ASN A 1231 29.95 -0.10 -4.50
N ILE A 1232 29.97 -0.45 -5.79
CA ILE A 1232 28.97 -1.33 -6.42
C ILE A 1232 29.62 -2.64 -6.87
N LYS A 1233 29.00 -3.78 -6.53
CA LYS A 1233 29.46 -5.11 -6.96
C LYS A 1233 29.34 -5.25 -8.48
N ARG A 1234 30.48 -5.24 -9.18
CA ARG A 1234 30.54 -5.32 -10.65
C ARG A 1234 29.90 -6.62 -11.19
N GLY A 1235 28.82 -6.47 -11.95
CA GLY A 1235 28.32 -7.50 -12.88
C GLY A 1235 29.11 -7.49 -14.20
N ALA A 1236 28.95 -8.53 -15.02
CA ALA A 1236 29.73 -8.70 -16.24
C ALA A 1236 29.12 -7.99 -17.46
N LYS A 1237 29.99 -7.32 -18.23
CA LYS A 1237 29.82 -6.69 -19.55
C LYS A 1237 29.10 -5.32 -19.61
N ASN A 1238 29.73 -4.44 -20.39
CA ASN A 1238 29.19 -3.24 -21.05
C ASN A 1238 28.52 -2.18 -20.16
N GLU A 1239 29.23 -1.67 -19.13
CA GLU A 1239 29.00 -0.29 -18.72
C GLU A 1239 29.55 0.65 -19.81
N ASN A 1240 28.67 1.21 -20.64
CA ASN A 1240 29.01 2.43 -21.39
C ASN A 1240 29.29 3.54 -20.38
N GLU A 1241 30.49 4.10 -20.40
CA GLU A 1241 30.80 5.29 -19.60
C GLU A 1241 30.05 6.50 -20.18
N GLY A 1242 28.86 6.77 -19.62
CA GLY A 1242 28.12 8.00 -19.90
C GLY A 1242 29.05 9.20 -19.71
N ARG A 1243 29.14 10.07 -20.73
CA ARG A 1243 30.10 11.19 -20.81
C ARG A 1243 30.31 11.86 -19.45
N LYS A 1244 31.55 11.87 -18.94
CA LYS A 1244 31.94 12.70 -17.80
C LYS A 1244 31.51 14.14 -18.09
N ARG A 1245 30.48 14.61 -17.38
CA ARG A 1245 29.91 15.95 -17.58
C ARG A 1245 30.94 16.96 -17.10
N ASN A 1246 31.49 17.77 -18.02
CA ASN A 1246 32.37 18.88 -17.67
C ASN A 1246 31.57 19.87 -16.80
N SER A 1247 31.76 19.80 -15.48
CA SER A 1247 31.06 20.58 -14.47
C SER A 1247 31.59 22.01 -14.33
N GLY A 1248 32.04 22.61 -15.43
CA GLY A 1248 32.33 24.03 -15.50
C GLY A 1248 31.06 24.84 -15.24
N ALA A 1249 31.20 25.97 -14.53
CA ALA A 1249 30.06 26.87 -14.31
C ALA A 1249 29.59 27.46 -15.65
N ARG A 1250 28.40 27.07 -16.08
CA ARG A 1250 27.71 27.65 -17.24
C ARG A 1250 27.57 29.16 -17.03
N SER A 1251 27.89 29.97 -18.04
CA SER A 1251 27.58 31.40 -17.99
C SER A 1251 26.06 31.60 -17.88
N PRO A 1252 25.55 32.44 -16.95
CA PRO A 1252 24.11 32.74 -16.89
C PRO A 1252 23.56 33.33 -18.19
N THR A 1253 24.41 33.93 -19.04
CA THR A 1253 24.05 34.49 -20.35
C THR A 1253 24.15 33.52 -21.52
N ASP A 1254 24.68 32.29 -21.32
CA ASP A 1254 24.54 31.24 -22.33
C ASP A 1254 23.13 30.66 -22.26
N LEU A 1255 22.38 30.73 -23.36
CA LEU A 1255 20.99 30.28 -23.48
C LEU A 1255 20.83 29.00 -24.32
N ASN A 1256 21.93 28.32 -24.69
CA ASN A 1256 21.93 27.12 -25.52
C ASN A 1256 21.91 25.82 -24.67
N VAL A 1257 20.89 25.00 -24.83
CA VAL A 1257 20.66 23.81 -24.00
C VAL A 1257 20.87 22.54 -24.82
N GLU A 1258 21.99 21.84 -24.58
CA GLU A 1258 22.17 20.44 -24.96
C GLU A 1258 21.29 19.53 -24.09
N LEU A 1259 20.57 18.60 -24.69
CA LEU A 1259 19.78 17.57 -24.02
C LEU A 1259 20.18 16.19 -24.55
N SER A 1260 20.60 15.30 -23.65
CA SER A 1260 20.78 13.86 -23.94
C SER A 1260 19.46 13.09 -23.73
N PRO A 1261 19.32 11.86 -24.27
CA PRO A 1261 18.16 11.00 -24.02
C PRO A 1261 17.69 10.92 -22.56
N MET A 1262 16.37 10.94 -22.35
CA MET A 1262 15.65 11.04 -21.07
C MET A 1262 15.98 12.24 -20.15
N GLN A 1263 16.96 13.07 -20.49
CA GLN A 1263 17.42 14.16 -19.62
C GLN A 1263 16.37 15.26 -19.49
N ILE A 1264 16.04 15.64 -18.25
CA ILE A 1264 15.36 16.90 -17.93
C ILE A 1264 16.44 17.92 -17.52
N ARG A 1265 16.30 19.18 -17.96
CA ARG A 1265 17.08 20.32 -17.42
C ARG A 1265 16.14 21.42 -16.94
N THR A 1266 16.38 21.87 -15.71
CA THR A 1266 15.56 22.85 -14.99
C THR A 1266 16.33 24.15 -14.84
N PHE A 1267 15.68 25.28 -15.07
CA PHE A 1267 16.30 26.60 -14.98
C PHE A 1267 15.39 27.61 -14.26
N LYS A 1268 15.95 28.40 -13.34
CA LYS A 1268 15.35 29.66 -12.89
C LYS A 1268 15.94 30.78 -13.74
N ALA A 1269 15.10 31.52 -14.45
CA ALA A 1269 15.47 32.49 -15.48
C ALA A 1269 14.95 33.90 -15.16
N VAL A 1270 15.74 34.91 -15.52
CA VAL A 1270 15.33 36.32 -15.54
C VAL A 1270 14.74 36.62 -16.91
N ILE A 1271 13.52 37.17 -16.93
CA ILE A 1271 12.79 37.44 -18.17
C ILE A 1271 12.43 38.91 -18.32
N LYS A 1272 12.55 39.41 -19.55
CA LYS A 1272 12.17 40.76 -19.92
C LYS A 1272 10.95 40.73 -20.83
N ARG A 1273 9.80 41.07 -20.26
CA ARG A 1273 8.54 41.11 -21.00
C ARG A 1273 8.59 42.21 -22.05
N HIS A 1274 8.13 41.89 -23.26
CA HIS A 1274 7.94 42.89 -24.30
C HIS A 1274 6.82 43.83 -23.83
N ILE A 1275 7.15 45.11 -23.61
CA ILE A 1275 6.16 46.10 -23.17
C ILE A 1275 5.19 46.31 -24.32
N GLY A 1276 4.01 45.69 -24.22
CA GLY A 1276 2.99 45.79 -25.26
C GLY A 1276 2.59 47.24 -25.51
N ASN A 1277 2.44 47.60 -26.79
CA ASN A 1277 1.56 48.70 -27.20
C ASN A 1277 0.09 48.33 -26.89
#